data_AF-A0A6B8RHH2-F1
#
_entry.id   AF-A0A6B8RHH2-F1
#
_cell.length_a   1.000
_cell.length_b   1.000
_cell.length_c   1.000
_cell.angle_alpha   90.00
_cell.angle_beta   90.00
_cell.angle_gamma   90.00
#
_symmetry.space_group_name_H-M   'P 1'
#
loop_
_entity.id
_entity.type
_entity.pdbx_description
1 polymer ?
#
loop_
_entity_poly.entity_id
_entity_poly.type
_entity_poly.pdbx_seq_one_letter_code
_entity_poly.pdbx_strand_id
1 'polypeptide(L)'
;MRGLTNRLKLGMITVLGFIMAVCILIAFTTQTTSASENLLGNSGLEEISSDIPTLWSTVVYEEGKTNFTIGQEGPHSGSSYITIESLQANDARWVQKIKVKANTIYKLSGWAKTDNVGTNAKGANISIEGIADSSVDIKGTSDWQPLEMYLKTDKKQEELAFLARLGGYGSANTGKASFDDLAVEEIAAAPEGANVVQLGAAVKQAEASSAPKGDGVIISYTRMIWWTLIFIGLFIFVNRLMIRRQFLVYSLSEAKVVMAILICVAAFFRLLVAPSMVGFASDVYSFMSWSQDVSTNGMAHFYGRPDFLADYPPGYMIVLYILGKISHAFGMNYKSDASLILYKMPAMIADLVTTYLIYRIAKKMLPTTAAIGLAALYAFNPAIILNSAAWGQVDSFFTMFVLIAVIMLVRGKVPLSTALFAVAVLLKPQALMFGPLLLFVFIRIRKDYKTILISVVTGLLVLIIVPLPFTIHQHNGPLYLIDLYTSTLGSYNYASLNAYNVITLVGGNWQPITDKILFLSYTHWSYLLILASLIYCGVLYFKSKADDTKLYWIAFFFMTAVFMVTVKMHERYLFYALVFALMSFIHFKDRRILYLFFGLSLTHFFNTDEILGYSLTNNFKLNRYGMILIYTSLANTLMFIYMIKVGWDVLVKDKITPTAADKLLPLDSKKTGEPAMRLTREAEPEIKLNKLDYRLIAGLTLVYLVFALINLGSFKAPETFWQPANAGESFYISLDSEQAIKKINTFGGPGDGNFDVDFSSDLKTWRDARLINRDGGVVFAWTSMDIDIKAKYARVTAKQPGFRLNEIALYGEDSSKPLHVEIVVPGTKSSLSKGKPSYVFDEPDQAAYKPSFMNGTYFDEIYHARTAYEQLHKIEPYESTHPPLGKIIIGLGTAIFGTNPFGWRIMGTLFGVGMIPIFYAFGKMLFRRTEYAFMGAFLLAFDFMHFVQTRISTIDVYGVFFIILMYYYMYKYYRLSFYNTSLRQTLTPLALSGLFFGLGAASKWIAIYAGAGLAVILFLVLYERYREFAFAQKSLVTKHVVKKEDNTQSYYRHVIQAFKPSLIKTLAWCMLFFVGIPAVIYVLSFIPFMLVPGPGHGLHEVITYQKHMYEYHKNLVATHPFSSVWYQWPIMQKPLWYYGGQAPAGKASLIVALGNPAIWWVGIVAIFSTLWIGFKKRDKTVLFLFIAMCANYVPWMLVARLTFIYHFFAMLPFMIFCIVYVIRHFKESNPRSNLNPVIYSYYAVVFLLFLMFYPILSGATVSRSYIDHTLKWISSWVF
;
A
#
# COMPACT_ATOMS: atom_id res chain seq x y z
N MET A 1 -4.44 44.08 -1.77
CA MET A 1 -3.77 43.23 -2.79
C MET A 1 -2.78 42.19 -2.21
N ARG A 2 -1.80 42.52 -1.35
CA ARG A 2 -0.86 41.54 -0.71
C ARG A 2 -1.53 40.35 0.02
N GLY A 3 -2.70 40.58 0.64
CA GLY A 3 -3.49 39.52 1.30
C GLY A 3 -4.15 38.54 0.32
N LEU A 4 -4.45 38.96 -0.90
CA LEU A 4 -5.00 38.11 -1.97
C LEU A 4 -3.89 37.20 -2.51
N THR A 5 -2.72 37.77 -2.81
CA THR A 5 -1.54 37.03 -3.30
C THR A 5 -1.09 35.93 -2.32
N ASN A 6 -1.09 36.19 -1.00
CA ASN A 6 -0.73 35.17 0.00
C ASN A 6 -1.78 34.06 0.21
N ARG A 7 -3.07 34.36 0.03
CA ARG A 7 -4.19 33.37 0.08
C ARG A 7 -4.20 32.42 -1.12
N LEU A 8 -3.67 32.85 -2.25
CA LEU A 8 -3.67 32.06 -3.49
C LEU A 8 -2.37 31.26 -3.69
N LYS A 9 -1.22 31.69 -3.14
CA LYS A 9 0.02 30.88 -3.11
C LYS A 9 -0.20 29.55 -2.38
N LEU A 10 -1.08 29.62 -1.41
CA LEU A 10 -1.55 28.56 -0.55
C LEU A 10 -2.57 27.70 -1.28
N GLY A 11 -3.49 28.33 -2.02
CA GLY A 11 -4.35 27.67 -2.99
C GLY A 11 -3.60 26.88 -4.07
N MET A 12 -2.40 27.30 -4.49
CA MET A 12 -1.56 26.49 -5.40
C MET A 12 -0.97 25.26 -4.71
N ILE A 13 -0.53 25.37 -3.46
CA ILE A 13 -0.12 24.21 -2.65
C ILE A 13 -1.32 23.28 -2.44
N THR A 14 -2.53 23.83 -2.28
CA THR A 14 -3.76 23.06 -2.14
C THR A 14 -4.25 22.47 -3.46
N VAL A 15 -4.03 23.12 -4.62
CA VAL A 15 -4.32 22.55 -5.95
C VAL A 15 -3.30 21.46 -6.29
N LEU A 16 -2.02 21.64 -5.96
CA LEU A 16 -1.01 20.58 -6.04
C LEU A 16 -1.34 19.42 -5.09
N GLY A 17 -1.84 19.72 -3.88
CA GLY A 17 -2.32 18.73 -2.92
C GLY A 17 -3.63 18.04 -3.32
N PHE A 18 -4.52 18.74 -4.04
CA PHE A 18 -5.77 18.21 -4.58
C PHE A 18 -5.52 17.34 -5.81
N ILE A 19 -4.66 17.80 -6.72
CA ILE A 19 -4.16 16.99 -7.84
C ILE A 19 -3.46 15.75 -7.27
N MET A 20 -2.62 15.89 -6.24
CA MET A 20 -2.02 14.75 -5.54
C MET A 20 -3.09 13.82 -4.95
N ALA A 21 -4.10 14.32 -4.23
CA ALA A 21 -5.15 13.50 -3.63
C ALA A 21 -6.01 12.77 -4.68
N VAL A 22 -6.36 13.44 -5.79
CA VAL A 22 -7.14 12.87 -6.89
C VAL A 22 -6.31 11.88 -7.70
N CYS A 23 -5.03 12.18 -7.99
CA CYS A 23 -4.13 11.26 -8.67
C CYS A 23 -3.78 10.03 -7.81
N ILE A 24 -3.69 10.17 -6.48
CA ILE A 24 -3.58 9.08 -5.52
C ILE A 24 -4.84 8.21 -5.58
N LEU A 25 -6.03 8.83 -5.50
CA LEU A 25 -7.31 8.13 -5.62
C LEU A 25 -7.44 7.33 -6.94
N ILE A 26 -6.89 7.83 -8.05
CA ILE A 26 -6.95 7.16 -9.35
C ILE A 26 -5.87 6.07 -9.51
N ALA A 27 -4.66 6.27 -8.98
CA ALA A 27 -3.60 5.25 -8.98
C ALA A 27 -4.02 3.96 -8.25
N PHE A 28 -4.93 4.05 -7.29
CA PHE A 28 -5.48 2.91 -6.55
C PHE A 28 -6.76 2.31 -7.17
N THR A 29 -7.25 2.82 -8.31
CA THR A 29 -8.41 2.23 -9.02
C THR A 29 -8.05 1.18 -10.08
N THR A 30 -6.76 0.86 -10.25
CA THR A 30 -6.33 -0.19 -11.18
C THR A 30 -5.69 -1.35 -10.42
N GLN A 31 -6.26 -2.54 -10.60
CA GLN A 31 -5.91 -3.86 -10.07
C GLN A 31 -6.53 -4.25 -8.73
N THR A 32 -7.78 -4.70 -8.80
CA THR A 32 -8.22 -5.90 -8.08
C THR A 32 -7.63 -7.12 -8.80
N THR A 33 -6.50 -7.64 -8.34
CA THR A 33 -6.18 -9.06 -8.53
C THR A 33 -6.88 -9.81 -7.40
N SER A 34 -7.94 -10.54 -7.74
CA SER A 34 -8.48 -11.54 -6.82
C SER A 34 -7.43 -12.64 -6.68
N ALA A 35 -7.04 -13.00 -5.46
CA ALA A 35 -6.48 -14.31 -5.22
C ALA A 35 -7.53 -15.33 -5.68
N SER A 36 -7.19 -16.20 -6.63
CA SER A 36 -8.07 -17.26 -7.12
C SER A 36 -8.17 -18.37 -6.09
N GLU A 37 -9.39 -18.82 -5.79
CA GLU A 37 -9.63 -19.99 -4.94
C GLU A 37 -9.19 -21.28 -5.66
N ASN A 38 -8.64 -22.25 -4.92
CA ASN A 38 -8.33 -23.59 -5.42
C ASN A 38 -9.64 -24.39 -5.60
N LEU A 39 -9.81 -25.00 -6.78
CA LEU A 39 -11.01 -25.75 -7.15
C LEU A 39 -10.96 -27.22 -6.74
N LEU A 40 -9.80 -27.76 -6.36
CA LEU A 40 -9.71 -29.09 -5.77
C LEU A 40 -10.17 -29.07 -4.31
N GLY A 41 -11.14 -29.92 -3.98
CA GLY A 41 -11.51 -30.23 -2.60
C GLY A 41 -10.48 -31.15 -1.96
N ASN A 42 -10.17 -30.92 -0.69
CA ASN A 42 -9.12 -31.66 0.02
C ASN A 42 -7.77 -31.68 -0.75
N SER A 43 -7.36 -30.49 -1.24
CA SER A 43 -6.15 -30.27 -2.05
C SER A 43 -4.84 -30.60 -1.34
N GLY A 44 -4.81 -30.39 -0.02
CA GLY A 44 -3.70 -30.78 0.86
C GLY A 44 -3.80 -32.21 1.38
N LEU A 45 -4.83 -32.97 0.96
CA LEU A 45 -5.00 -34.41 1.23
C LEU A 45 -5.20 -34.81 2.71
N GLU A 46 -5.41 -33.83 3.59
CA GLU A 46 -5.52 -33.96 5.05
C GLU A 46 -6.80 -34.63 5.57
N GLU A 47 -7.88 -34.64 4.78
CA GLU A 47 -9.16 -35.24 5.17
C GLU A 47 -9.29 -36.66 4.61
N ILE A 48 -9.07 -37.70 5.42
CA ILE A 48 -9.06 -39.11 4.98
C ILE A 48 -10.32 -39.86 5.44
N SER A 49 -11.00 -40.56 4.53
CA SER A 49 -12.11 -41.46 4.86
C SER A 49 -11.90 -42.82 4.19
N SER A 50 -11.85 -43.92 4.96
CA SER A 50 -11.74 -45.29 4.42
C SER A 50 -10.51 -45.53 3.53
N ASP A 51 -9.32 -45.17 4.02
CA ASP A 51 -8.01 -45.34 3.35
C ASP A 51 -7.84 -44.59 2.00
N ILE A 52 -8.74 -43.66 1.70
CA ILE A 52 -8.74 -42.79 0.52
C ILE A 52 -8.97 -41.34 0.99
N PRO A 53 -8.28 -40.32 0.45
CA PRO A 53 -8.60 -38.93 0.76
C PRO A 53 -10.01 -38.59 0.28
N THR A 54 -10.76 -37.86 1.10
CA THR A 54 -12.14 -37.44 0.83
C THR A 54 -12.20 -36.70 -0.51
N LEU A 55 -13.19 -37.03 -1.36
CA LEU A 55 -13.39 -36.52 -2.73
C LEU A 55 -12.43 -37.08 -3.82
N TRP A 56 -11.46 -37.91 -3.46
CA TRP A 56 -10.56 -38.55 -4.43
C TRP A 56 -10.96 -39.99 -4.74
N SER A 57 -10.56 -40.49 -5.91
CA SER A 57 -10.75 -41.87 -6.37
C SER A 57 -9.52 -42.37 -7.10
N THR A 58 -9.38 -43.68 -7.31
CA THR A 58 -8.23 -44.28 -7.99
C THR A 58 -8.65 -44.92 -9.30
N VAL A 59 -7.77 -44.88 -10.30
CA VAL A 59 -7.94 -45.58 -11.59
C VAL A 59 -6.61 -46.21 -12.00
N VAL A 60 -6.66 -47.46 -12.45
CA VAL A 60 -5.51 -48.21 -13.00
C VAL A 60 -5.83 -48.71 -14.40
N TYR A 61 -4.80 -48.89 -15.21
CA TYR A 61 -4.93 -49.50 -16.52
C TYR A 61 -5.04 -51.04 -16.43
N GLU A 62 -4.21 -51.67 -15.59
CA GLU A 62 -4.29 -53.10 -15.28
C GLU A 62 -4.45 -53.34 -13.77
N GLU A 63 -5.46 -54.13 -13.39
CA GLU A 63 -5.77 -54.46 -11.99
C GLU A 63 -4.70 -55.38 -11.37
N GLY A 64 -4.48 -55.25 -10.06
CA GLY A 64 -3.57 -56.10 -9.29
C GLY A 64 -2.07 -55.80 -9.43
N LYS A 65 -1.69 -54.74 -10.15
CA LYS A 65 -0.27 -54.36 -10.41
C LYS A 65 0.21 -53.09 -9.70
N THR A 66 -0.71 -52.34 -9.11
CA THR A 66 -0.43 -51.05 -8.46
C THR A 66 -1.12 -50.95 -7.12
N ASN A 67 -0.38 -50.48 -6.11
CA ASN A 67 -0.90 -50.17 -4.79
C ASN A 67 -1.04 -48.65 -4.63
N PHE A 68 -2.13 -48.21 -4.02
CA PHE A 68 -2.35 -46.82 -3.63
C PHE A 68 -2.32 -46.74 -2.11
N THR A 69 -1.56 -45.79 -1.57
CA THR A 69 -1.40 -45.63 -0.13
C THR A 69 -1.35 -44.14 0.22
N ILE A 70 -1.60 -43.84 1.49
CA ILE A 70 -1.46 -42.49 2.05
C ILE A 70 -0.27 -42.51 3.01
N GLY A 71 0.70 -41.63 2.79
CA GLY A 71 1.86 -41.47 3.66
C GLY A 71 1.65 -40.33 4.65
N GLN A 72 2.12 -40.51 5.89
CA GLN A 72 2.07 -39.48 6.93
C GLN A 72 3.46 -39.04 7.41
N GLU A 73 4.52 -39.73 6.96
CA GLU A 73 5.91 -39.39 7.28
C GLU A 73 6.61 -38.74 6.09
N GLY A 74 7.09 -37.51 6.30
CA GLY A 74 7.75 -36.67 5.29
C GLY A 74 6.84 -36.13 4.18
N PRO A 75 5.62 -35.61 4.46
CA PRO A 75 4.85 -34.82 3.50
C PRO A 75 5.62 -33.55 3.09
N HIS A 76 5.26 -32.97 1.94
CA HIS A 76 5.80 -31.69 1.52
C HIS A 76 5.21 -30.56 2.39
N SER A 77 3.90 -30.63 2.67
CA SER A 77 3.22 -29.76 3.63
C SER A 77 2.06 -30.50 4.32
N GLY A 78 1.57 -30.00 5.46
CA GLY A 78 0.52 -30.70 6.19
C GLY A 78 0.99 -31.98 6.89
N SER A 79 0.09 -32.95 7.02
CA SER A 79 0.30 -34.21 7.74
C SER A 79 0.17 -35.45 6.87
N SER A 80 -0.22 -35.31 5.59
CA SER A 80 -0.46 -36.45 4.72
C SER A 80 -0.18 -36.19 3.24
N TYR A 81 0.14 -37.25 2.49
CA TYR A 81 0.30 -37.20 1.04
C TYR A 81 -0.17 -38.51 0.41
N ILE A 82 -0.54 -38.49 -0.87
CA ILE A 82 -0.97 -39.70 -1.59
C ILE A 82 0.19 -40.34 -2.35
N THR A 83 0.17 -41.66 -2.48
CA THR A 83 1.21 -42.42 -3.17
C THR A 83 0.63 -43.43 -4.15
N ILE A 84 1.35 -43.62 -5.26
CA ILE A 84 1.11 -44.65 -6.26
C ILE A 84 2.38 -45.51 -6.36
N GLU A 85 2.27 -46.80 -6.10
CA GLU A 85 3.38 -47.76 -6.22
C GLU A 85 3.03 -48.84 -7.24
N SER A 86 3.63 -48.75 -8.43
CA SER A 86 3.44 -49.72 -9.51
C SER A 86 4.56 -50.77 -9.46
N LEU A 87 4.23 -51.98 -8.99
CA LEU A 87 5.15 -53.12 -8.87
C LEU A 87 5.51 -53.72 -10.23
N GLN A 88 4.62 -53.56 -11.21
CA GLN A 88 4.85 -53.83 -12.62
C GLN A 88 4.46 -52.59 -13.44
N ALA A 89 4.96 -52.48 -14.67
CA ALA A 89 4.70 -51.30 -15.50
C ALA A 89 3.20 -51.11 -15.68
N ASN A 90 2.67 -50.01 -15.14
CA ASN A 90 1.25 -49.69 -15.18
C ASN A 90 1.03 -48.19 -15.42
N ASP A 91 -0.18 -47.82 -15.78
CA ASP A 91 -0.65 -46.44 -15.84
C ASP A 91 -1.72 -46.24 -14.77
N ALA A 92 -1.33 -45.60 -13.68
CA ALA A 92 -2.12 -45.49 -12.46
C ALA A 92 -2.23 -44.05 -11.99
N ARG A 93 -3.40 -43.67 -11.47
CA ARG A 93 -3.71 -42.28 -11.10
C ARG A 93 -4.72 -42.15 -9.97
N TRP A 94 -4.52 -41.10 -9.17
CA TRP A 94 -5.55 -40.50 -8.31
C TRP A 94 -6.35 -39.47 -9.10
N VAL A 95 -7.67 -39.47 -8.95
CA VAL A 95 -8.61 -38.70 -9.77
C VAL A 95 -9.58 -37.92 -8.89
N GLN A 96 -9.74 -36.63 -9.18
CA GLN A 96 -10.82 -35.80 -8.64
C GLN A 96 -11.53 -35.04 -9.76
N LYS A 97 -12.86 -35.13 -9.80
CA LYS A 97 -13.70 -34.38 -10.73
C LYS A 97 -14.04 -33.01 -10.14
N ILE A 98 -13.84 -31.96 -10.93
CA ILE A 98 -14.06 -30.57 -10.54
C ILE A 98 -14.92 -29.84 -11.57
N LYS A 99 -15.72 -28.88 -11.09
CA LYS A 99 -16.49 -27.99 -11.95
C LYS A 99 -15.62 -26.84 -12.42
N VAL A 100 -15.73 -26.50 -13.70
CA VAL A 100 -14.96 -25.43 -14.34
C VAL A 100 -15.86 -24.56 -15.21
N LYS A 101 -15.40 -23.36 -15.53
CA LYS A 101 -16.07 -22.47 -16.48
C LYS A 101 -15.55 -22.75 -17.89
N ALA A 102 -16.42 -22.62 -18.88
CA ALA A 102 -16.07 -22.75 -20.28
C ALA A 102 -15.19 -21.58 -20.76
N ASN A 103 -14.25 -21.86 -21.67
CA ASN A 103 -13.31 -20.89 -22.26
C ASN A 103 -12.46 -20.11 -21.23
N THR A 104 -12.09 -20.78 -20.15
CA THR A 104 -11.36 -20.22 -18.99
C THR A 104 -10.02 -20.93 -18.83
N ILE A 105 -9.00 -20.18 -18.38
CA ILE A 105 -7.65 -20.71 -18.19
C ILE A 105 -7.49 -21.16 -16.75
N TYR A 106 -6.89 -22.33 -16.57
CA TYR A 106 -6.61 -22.92 -15.27
C TYR A 106 -5.12 -23.21 -15.13
N LYS A 107 -4.58 -22.92 -13.95
CA LYS A 107 -3.28 -23.42 -13.50
C LYS A 107 -3.50 -24.72 -12.75
N LEU A 108 -2.79 -25.77 -13.15
CA LEU A 108 -2.64 -27.01 -12.40
C LEU A 108 -1.27 -27.00 -11.76
N SER A 109 -1.19 -27.26 -10.47
CA SER A 109 0.10 -27.38 -9.77
C SER A 109 0.05 -28.42 -8.66
N GLY A 110 1.22 -28.83 -8.21
CA GLY A 110 1.38 -29.71 -7.06
C GLY A 110 2.84 -30.07 -6.86
N TRP A 111 3.11 -30.91 -5.87
CA TRP A 111 4.45 -31.43 -5.61
C TRP A 111 4.46 -32.93 -5.81
N ALA A 112 5.57 -33.46 -6.31
CA ALA A 112 5.76 -34.89 -6.43
C ALA A 112 7.16 -35.33 -6.03
N LYS A 113 7.24 -36.49 -5.37
CA LYS A 113 8.46 -37.17 -4.94
C LYS A 113 8.47 -38.57 -5.55
N THR A 114 9.59 -39.02 -6.10
CA THR A 114 9.68 -40.33 -6.75
C THR A 114 10.75 -41.21 -6.15
N ASP A 115 10.51 -42.51 -6.13
CA ASP A 115 11.47 -43.53 -5.72
C ASP A 115 11.47 -44.69 -6.72
N ASN A 116 12.64 -44.94 -7.33
CA ASN A 116 12.88 -45.98 -8.34
C ASN A 116 11.88 -45.94 -9.53
N VAL A 117 11.43 -44.75 -9.93
CA VAL A 117 10.58 -44.59 -11.12
C VAL A 117 11.40 -44.80 -12.39
N GLY A 118 10.93 -45.67 -13.30
CA GLY A 118 11.67 -46.00 -14.53
C GLY A 118 11.93 -44.78 -15.42
N THR A 119 13.12 -44.70 -16.02
CA THR A 119 13.58 -43.54 -16.81
C THR A 119 13.20 -43.58 -18.29
N ASN A 120 12.87 -44.77 -18.81
CA ASN A 120 12.58 -45.01 -20.23
C ASN A 120 11.14 -44.71 -20.64
N ALA A 121 10.24 -44.49 -19.68
CA ALA A 121 8.83 -44.17 -19.89
C ALA A 121 8.45 -42.88 -19.15
N LYS A 122 7.20 -42.44 -19.31
CA LYS A 122 6.63 -41.27 -18.61
C LYS A 122 6.56 -41.51 -17.11
N GLY A 123 7.11 -40.59 -16.31
CA GLY A 123 7.23 -40.67 -14.86
C GLY A 123 6.02 -40.07 -14.12
N ALA A 124 6.25 -39.57 -12.91
CA ALA A 124 5.23 -38.92 -12.09
C ALA A 124 4.84 -37.56 -12.66
N ASN A 125 3.56 -37.31 -12.91
CA ASN A 125 3.05 -36.09 -13.54
C ASN A 125 1.64 -35.72 -13.07
N ILE A 126 1.24 -34.47 -13.32
CA ILE A 126 -0.16 -34.03 -13.24
C ILE A 126 -0.74 -33.83 -14.64
N SER A 127 -1.98 -34.26 -14.85
CA SER A 127 -2.67 -34.21 -16.16
C SER A 127 -4.19 -34.17 -16.02
N ILE A 128 -4.91 -34.09 -17.13
CA ILE A 128 -6.38 -34.17 -17.20
C ILE A 128 -6.79 -35.44 -17.95
N GLU A 129 -7.91 -36.04 -17.54
CA GLU A 129 -8.49 -37.19 -18.22
C GLU A 129 -8.93 -36.86 -19.66
N GLY A 130 -8.57 -37.72 -20.62
CA GLY A 130 -8.98 -37.58 -22.03
C GLY A 130 -8.02 -36.81 -22.94
N ILE A 131 -6.87 -36.34 -22.44
CA ILE A 131 -5.80 -35.70 -23.24
C ILE A 131 -4.43 -36.37 -23.03
N ALA A 132 -3.51 -36.20 -23.98
CA ALA A 132 -2.17 -36.80 -23.94
C ALA A 132 -1.13 -35.92 -23.21
N ASP A 133 -1.37 -34.60 -23.14
CA ASP A 133 -0.50 -33.65 -22.47
C ASP A 133 -0.48 -33.82 -20.94
N SER A 134 0.62 -33.43 -20.31
CA SER A 134 0.79 -33.40 -18.87
C SER A 134 1.77 -32.29 -18.47
N SER A 135 1.98 -32.09 -17.17
CA SER A 135 3.18 -31.43 -16.67
C SER A 135 4.45 -32.14 -17.16
N VAL A 136 5.59 -31.47 -17.00
CA VAL A 136 6.90 -32.13 -17.02
C VAL A 136 6.87 -33.27 -16.00
N ASP A 137 7.35 -34.44 -16.38
CA ASP A 137 7.32 -35.64 -15.55
C ASP A 137 8.62 -35.87 -14.79
N ILE A 138 8.52 -36.44 -13.60
CA ILE A 138 9.66 -36.75 -12.73
C ILE A 138 9.97 -38.24 -12.82
N LYS A 139 11.25 -38.57 -13.04
CA LYS A 139 11.75 -39.94 -13.25
C LYS A 139 12.93 -40.23 -12.32
N GLY A 140 13.23 -41.51 -12.10
CA GLY A 140 14.26 -41.94 -11.15
C GLY A 140 13.84 -41.71 -9.70
N THR A 141 14.84 -41.58 -8.81
CA THR A 141 14.61 -41.22 -7.41
C THR A 141 14.91 -39.74 -7.22
N SER A 142 13.92 -38.98 -6.75
CA SER A 142 14.07 -37.56 -6.43
C SER A 142 13.26 -37.21 -5.20
N ASP A 143 13.74 -36.22 -4.45
CA ASP A 143 12.94 -35.59 -3.39
C ASP A 143 11.79 -34.75 -4.00
N TRP A 144 10.95 -34.12 -3.16
CA TRP A 144 9.81 -33.30 -3.61
C TRP A 144 10.23 -32.24 -4.64
N GLN A 145 9.61 -32.29 -5.82
CA GLN A 145 9.78 -31.34 -6.92
C GLN A 145 8.42 -30.76 -7.33
N PRO A 146 8.37 -29.49 -7.77
CA PRO A 146 7.12 -28.88 -8.20
C PRO A 146 6.71 -29.40 -9.59
N LEU A 147 5.43 -29.68 -9.74
CA LEU A 147 4.75 -29.97 -10.99
C LEU A 147 3.83 -28.80 -11.35
N GLU A 148 3.86 -28.38 -12.62
CA GLU A 148 3.04 -27.27 -13.10
C GLU A 148 2.58 -27.52 -14.54
N MET A 149 1.32 -27.20 -14.82
CA MET A 149 0.70 -27.29 -16.15
C MET A 149 -0.37 -26.20 -16.29
N TYR A 150 -0.53 -25.64 -17.48
CA TYR A 150 -1.59 -24.68 -17.77
C TYR A 150 -2.53 -25.25 -18.82
N LEU A 151 -3.83 -25.05 -18.64
CA LEU A 151 -4.82 -25.48 -19.62
C LEU A 151 -5.91 -24.44 -19.82
N LYS A 152 -6.57 -24.51 -20.96
CA LYS A 152 -7.73 -23.69 -21.28
C LYS A 152 -8.91 -24.59 -21.65
N THR A 153 -10.03 -24.42 -20.96
CA THR A 153 -11.26 -25.17 -21.21
C THR A 153 -11.87 -24.79 -22.57
N ASP A 154 -12.60 -25.73 -23.19
CA ASP A 154 -13.32 -25.47 -24.44
C ASP A 154 -14.60 -24.65 -24.19
N LYS A 155 -15.24 -24.18 -25.26
CA LYS A 155 -16.44 -23.32 -25.27
C LYS A 155 -17.66 -23.89 -24.56
N LYS A 156 -17.70 -25.20 -24.29
CA LYS A 156 -18.83 -25.89 -23.61
C LYS A 156 -18.38 -26.80 -22.47
N GLN A 157 -17.13 -26.68 -22.02
CA GLN A 157 -16.60 -27.56 -21.00
C GLN A 157 -16.93 -27.02 -19.60
N GLU A 158 -17.73 -27.77 -18.84
CA GLU A 158 -18.21 -27.38 -17.50
C GLU A 158 -17.62 -28.25 -16.37
N GLU A 159 -16.96 -29.36 -16.71
CA GLU A 159 -16.33 -30.28 -15.76
C GLU A 159 -14.97 -30.78 -16.28
N LEU A 160 -14.02 -31.05 -15.38
CA LEU A 160 -12.73 -31.69 -15.69
C LEU A 160 -12.40 -32.75 -14.63
N ALA A 161 -11.61 -33.75 -15.02
CA ALA A 161 -11.06 -34.73 -14.09
C ALA A 161 -9.54 -34.52 -13.98
N PHE A 162 -9.09 -34.04 -12.82
CA PHE A 162 -7.68 -33.85 -12.49
C PHE A 162 -7.02 -35.18 -12.13
N LEU A 163 -5.81 -35.42 -12.62
CA LEU A 163 -5.05 -36.65 -12.45
C LEU A 163 -3.69 -36.38 -11.80
N ALA A 164 -3.42 -36.95 -10.63
CA ALA A 164 -2.06 -37.17 -10.14
C ALA A 164 -1.64 -38.60 -10.56
N ARG A 165 -0.62 -38.73 -11.42
CA ARG A 165 -0.44 -39.93 -12.26
C ARG A 165 1.00 -40.42 -12.29
N LEU A 166 1.18 -41.74 -12.23
CA LEU A 166 2.42 -42.43 -12.54
C LEU A 166 2.24 -43.23 -13.84
N GLY A 167 3.00 -42.85 -14.87
CA GLY A 167 2.82 -43.36 -16.23
C GLY A 167 2.00 -42.43 -17.12
N GLY A 168 1.56 -42.95 -18.27
CA GLY A 168 0.84 -42.20 -19.29
C GLY A 168 0.17 -43.10 -20.31
N TYR A 169 -0.70 -42.52 -21.15
CA TYR A 169 -1.38 -43.25 -22.21
C TYR A 169 -0.34 -43.86 -23.18
N GLY A 170 -0.31 -45.20 -23.29
CA GLY A 170 0.70 -45.92 -24.09
C GLY A 170 2.13 -45.91 -23.51
N SER A 171 2.32 -45.43 -22.28
CA SER A 171 3.62 -45.27 -21.62
C SER A 171 3.54 -45.63 -20.13
N ALA A 172 3.31 -46.91 -19.85
CA ALA A 172 3.25 -47.47 -18.51
C ALA A 172 4.63 -47.45 -17.81
N ASN A 173 4.66 -47.31 -16.48
CA ASN A 173 5.91 -47.20 -15.73
C ASN A 173 5.85 -47.95 -14.38
N THR A 174 7.03 -48.28 -13.84
CA THR A 174 7.23 -48.93 -12.53
C THR A 174 7.76 -47.93 -11.52
N GLY A 175 7.69 -48.27 -10.23
CA GLY A 175 8.26 -47.48 -9.13
C GLY A 175 7.19 -46.78 -8.30
N LYS A 176 7.62 -45.87 -7.42
CA LYS A 176 6.77 -45.20 -6.44
C LYS A 176 6.76 -43.70 -6.65
N ALA A 177 5.57 -43.10 -6.72
CA ALA A 177 5.36 -41.66 -6.88
C ALA A 177 4.39 -41.14 -5.82
N SER A 178 4.85 -40.18 -5.03
CA SER A 178 4.10 -39.48 -3.99
C SER A 178 3.70 -38.09 -4.47
N PHE A 179 2.50 -37.61 -4.12
CA PHE A 179 1.97 -36.31 -4.52
C PHE A 179 1.37 -35.56 -3.33
N ASP A 180 1.56 -34.24 -3.31
CA ASP A 180 1.12 -33.36 -2.22
C ASP A 180 0.83 -31.93 -2.73
N ASP A 181 0.09 -31.12 -1.96
CA ASP A 181 -0.29 -29.73 -2.26
C ASP A 181 -0.87 -29.50 -3.67
N LEU A 182 -1.84 -30.34 -4.07
CA LEU A 182 -2.41 -30.32 -5.42
C LEU A 182 -3.40 -29.16 -5.60
N ALA A 183 -3.27 -28.37 -6.66
CA ALA A 183 -4.13 -27.21 -6.90
C ALA A 183 -4.61 -27.09 -8.35
N VAL A 184 -5.85 -26.63 -8.49
CA VAL A 184 -6.42 -26.15 -9.75
C VAL A 184 -7.00 -24.76 -9.53
N GLU A 185 -6.39 -23.75 -10.12
CA GLU A 185 -6.76 -22.35 -9.89
C GLU A 185 -7.25 -21.69 -11.17
N GLU A 186 -8.39 -21.00 -11.12
CA GLU A 186 -8.85 -20.14 -12.21
C GLU A 186 -7.91 -18.94 -12.34
N ILE A 187 -7.22 -18.84 -13.46
CA ILE A 187 -6.31 -17.73 -13.71
C ILE A 187 -6.81 -16.87 -14.87
N ALA A 188 -6.65 -15.56 -14.73
CA ALA A 188 -7.03 -14.63 -15.80
C ALA A 188 -6.19 -14.83 -17.07
N ALA A 189 -4.92 -15.23 -16.91
CA ALA A 189 -4.01 -15.58 -17.99
C ALA A 189 -2.86 -16.48 -17.47
N ALA A 190 -2.38 -17.41 -18.30
CA ALA A 190 -1.17 -18.19 -17.99
C ALA A 190 0.10 -17.32 -18.06
N PRO A 191 1.17 -17.68 -17.34
CA PRO A 191 2.45 -16.98 -17.40
C PRO A 191 3.00 -16.94 -18.83
N GLU A 192 3.68 -15.85 -19.15
CA GLU A 192 4.26 -15.62 -20.47
C GLU A 192 5.31 -16.70 -20.80
N GLY A 193 5.11 -17.44 -21.90
CA GLY A 193 5.96 -18.58 -22.31
C GLY A 193 5.52 -19.96 -21.78
N ALA A 194 4.52 -20.02 -20.89
CA ALA A 194 3.97 -21.29 -20.44
C ALA A 194 3.15 -21.97 -21.56
N ASN A 195 3.34 -23.27 -21.77
CA ASN A 195 2.55 -24.04 -22.73
C ASN A 195 1.14 -24.23 -22.17
N VAL A 196 0.14 -23.58 -22.78
CA VAL A 196 -1.28 -23.70 -22.38
C VAL A 196 -1.97 -24.73 -23.24
N VAL A 197 -2.31 -25.86 -22.63
CA VAL A 197 -2.99 -26.96 -23.31
C VAL A 197 -4.45 -26.60 -23.56
N GLN A 198 -4.82 -26.47 -24.82
CA GLN A 198 -6.19 -26.15 -25.22
C GLN A 198 -7.03 -27.43 -25.28
N LEU A 199 -7.97 -27.58 -24.36
CA LEU A 199 -8.94 -28.67 -24.40
C LEU A 199 -9.89 -28.44 -25.59
N GLY A 200 -10.09 -29.47 -26.42
CA GLY A 200 -10.90 -29.42 -27.65
C GLY A 200 -10.13 -29.33 -28.98
N ALA A 201 -8.80 -29.18 -28.95
CA ALA A 201 -7.97 -29.21 -30.16
C ALA A 201 -7.49 -30.63 -30.46
N ALA A 202 -8.16 -31.34 -31.39
CA ALA A 202 -7.55 -32.50 -32.02
C ALA A 202 -6.27 -32.07 -32.77
N VAL A 203 -5.21 -32.86 -32.57
CA VAL A 203 -3.86 -32.79 -33.17
C VAL A 203 -3.86 -32.22 -34.60
N LYS A 204 -3.06 -31.17 -34.84
CA LYS A 204 -2.31 -31.00 -36.12
C LYS A 204 -1.15 -29.99 -36.00
N GLN A 205 -0.05 -30.41 -36.61
CA GLN A 205 1.28 -29.79 -36.68
C GLN A 205 1.34 -28.45 -37.43
N ALA A 206 2.44 -27.74 -37.14
CA ALA A 206 3.00 -26.53 -37.73
C ALA A 206 2.58 -26.16 -39.17
N GLU A 207 2.17 -24.89 -39.35
CA GLU A 207 2.48 -24.09 -40.53
C GLU A 207 2.35 -22.59 -40.20
N ALA A 208 3.32 -21.80 -40.64
CA ALA A 208 3.30 -20.34 -40.54
C ALA A 208 2.31 -19.76 -41.55
N SER A 209 1.17 -19.21 -41.11
CA SER A 209 0.48 -18.09 -41.77
C SER A 209 -0.83 -17.67 -41.08
N SER A 210 -1.09 -16.37 -41.15
CA SER A 210 -2.31 -15.63 -40.78
C SER A 210 -2.59 -15.40 -39.28
N ALA A 211 -2.34 -14.16 -38.85
CA ALA A 211 -2.67 -13.64 -37.52
C ALA A 211 -4.20 -13.59 -37.30
N PRO A 212 -4.70 -13.92 -36.09
CA PRO A 212 -6.13 -13.84 -35.81
C PRO A 212 -6.59 -12.39 -35.72
N LYS A 213 -7.79 -12.11 -36.28
CA LYS A 213 -8.46 -10.81 -36.26
C LYS A 213 -8.70 -10.35 -34.82
N GLY A 214 -8.22 -9.13 -34.52
CA GLY A 214 -8.46 -8.46 -33.25
C GLY A 214 -9.83 -7.82 -33.23
N ASP A 215 -10.82 -8.53 -32.71
CA ASP A 215 -12.10 -7.96 -32.30
C ASP A 215 -12.47 -8.53 -30.93
N GLY A 216 -12.58 -7.67 -29.90
CA GLY A 216 -13.29 -8.03 -28.66
C GLY A 216 -12.66 -7.65 -27.32
N VAL A 217 -11.53 -6.94 -27.23
CA VAL A 217 -11.01 -6.47 -25.93
C VAL A 217 -11.65 -5.13 -25.56
N ILE A 218 -12.55 -5.11 -24.59
CA ILE A 218 -13.13 -3.88 -24.05
C ILE A 218 -12.21 -3.35 -22.93
N ILE A 219 -11.49 -2.26 -23.21
CA ILE A 219 -10.63 -1.59 -22.22
C ILE A 219 -11.39 -0.41 -21.60
N SER A 220 -11.33 -0.31 -20.27
CA SER A 220 -11.89 0.83 -19.55
C SER A 220 -11.04 2.09 -19.79
N TYR A 221 -11.61 3.07 -20.50
CA TYR A 221 -10.98 4.39 -20.71
C TYR A 221 -11.12 5.33 -19.50
N THR A 222 -11.65 4.84 -18.38
CA THR A 222 -11.90 5.64 -17.17
C THR A 222 -10.62 6.30 -16.66
N ARG A 223 -9.51 5.56 -16.60
CA ARG A 223 -8.19 6.09 -16.23
C ARG A 223 -7.77 7.23 -17.15
N MET A 224 -7.83 7.00 -18.46
CA MET A 224 -7.47 7.98 -19.49
C MET A 224 -8.27 9.29 -19.33
N ILE A 225 -9.58 9.18 -19.13
CA ILE A 225 -10.48 10.33 -18.97
C ILE A 225 -10.10 11.16 -17.74
N TRP A 226 -9.94 10.53 -16.58
CA TRP A 226 -9.63 11.25 -15.35
C TRP A 226 -8.28 11.99 -15.42
N TRP A 227 -7.24 11.31 -15.91
CA TRP A 227 -5.91 11.92 -16.07
C TRP A 227 -5.92 13.09 -17.04
N THR A 228 -6.72 12.98 -18.09
CA THR A 228 -6.93 14.06 -19.07
C THR A 228 -7.60 15.26 -18.42
N LEU A 229 -8.70 15.07 -17.68
CA LEU A 229 -9.41 16.15 -17.01
C LEU A 229 -8.52 16.87 -15.98
N ILE A 230 -7.71 16.12 -15.23
CA ILE A 230 -6.76 16.68 -14.25
C ILE A 230 -5.71 17.53 -14.94
N PHE A 231 -5.11 17.02 -16.02
CA PHE A 231 -4.07 17.75 -16.75
C PHE A 231 -4.63 18.99 -17.46
N ILE A 232 -5.85 18.91 -18.02
CA ILE A 232 -6.58 20.06 -18.56
C ILE A 232 -6.78 21.11 -17.46
N GLY A 233 -7.25 20.71 -16.28
CA GLY A 233 -7.43 21.59 -15.13
C GLY A 233 -6.13 22.28 -14.70
N LEU A 234 -5.04 21.51 -14.59
CA LEU A 234 -3.71 22.02 -14.28
C LEU A 234 -3.21 23.00 -15.36
N PHE A 235 -3.35 22.66 -16.63
CA PHE A 235 -2.94 23.52 -17.74
C PHE A 235 -3.70 24.84 -17.76
N ILE A 236 -5.02 24.81 -17.58
CA ILE A 236 -5.85 26.01 -17.49
C ILE A 236 -5.43 26.86 -16.28
N PHE A 237 -5.20 26.23 -15.13
CA PHE A 237 -4.75 26.90 -13.91
C PHE A 237 -3.40 27.61 -14.13
N VAL A 238 -2.40 26.90 -14.63
CA VAL A 238 -1.06 27.45 -14.89
C VAL A 238 -1.12 28.56 -15.95
N ASN A 239 -1.75 28.31 -17.09
CA ASN A 239 -1.82 29.28 -18.18
C ASN A 239 -2.60 30.55 -17.76
N ARG A 240 -3.78 30.41 -17.16
CA ARG A 240 -4.59 31.58 -16.77
C ARG A 240 -4.04 32.31 -15.55
N LEU A 241 -3.68 31.62 -14.47
CA LEU A 241 -3.39 32.25 -13.19
C LEU A 241 -1.91 32.51 -12.96
N MET A 242 -1.03 31.63 -13.43
CA MET A 242 0.42 31.74 -13.16
C MET A 242 1.17 32.43 -14.29
N ILE A 243 0.83 32.15 -15.54
CA ILE A 243 1.47 32.76 -16.72
C ILE A 243 0.79 34.08 -17.08
N ARG A 244 -0.52 34.09 -17.37
CA ARG A 244 -1.22 35.29 -17.86
C ARG A 244 -1.51 36.33 -16.78
N ARG A 245 -2.08 35.93 -15.65
CA ARG A 245 -2.50 36.87 -14.58
C ARG A 245 -1.42 37.12 -13.52
N GLN A 246 -0.34 36.32 -13.50
CA GLN A 246 0.72 36.37 -12.47
C GLN A 246 0.18 36.61 -11.06
N PHE A 247 -0.91 35.93 -10.75
CA PHE A 247 -1.75 36.24 -9.59
C PHE A 247 -1.09 35.84 -8.26
N LEU A 248 -0.06 35.00 -8.36
CA LEU A 248 0.86 34.60 -7.32
C LEU A 248 2.15 35.39 -7.53
N VAL A 249 2.78 35.91 -6.48
CA VAL A 249 4.08 36.61 -6.57
C VAL A 249 5.00 36.10 -5.47
N TYR A 250 5.89 35.16 -5.76
CA TYR A 250 6.78 34.53 -4.77
C TYR A 250 8.04 35.35 -4.51
N SER A 251 8.46 35.46 -3.24
CA SER A 251 9.83 35.86 -2.92
C SER A 251 10.81 34.75 -3.32
N LEU A 252 12.11 35.08 -3.46
CA LEU A 252 13.15 34.10 -3.79
C LEU A 252 13.22 32.93 -2.80
N SER A 253 13.01 33.18 -1.50
CA SER A 253 12.99 32.13 -0.48
C SER A 253 11.73 31.28 -0.54
N GLU A 254 10.57 31.90 -0.74
CA GLU A 254 9.29 31.18 -0.91
C GLU A 254 9.31 30.29 -2.16
N ALA A 255 9.88 30.77 -3.26
CA ALA A 255 9.96 30.01 -4.51
C ALA A 255 10.83 28.76 -4.37
N LYS A 256 11.92 28.82 -3.59
CA LYS A 256 12.75 27.64 -3.28
C LYS A 256 11.96 26.60 -2.49
N VAL A 257 11.21 27.03 -1.47
CA VAL A 257 10.38 26.13 -0.65
C VAL A 257 9.26 25.51 -1.47
N VAL A 258 8.54 26.31 -2.28
CA VAL A 258 7.47 25.82 -3.15
C VAL A 258 8.01 24.83 -4.18
N MET A 259 9.20 25.09 -4.73
CA MET A 259 9.83 24.17 -5.67
C MET A 259 10.27 22.87 -4.99
N ALA A 260 10.80 22.93 -3.76
CA ALA A 260 11.12 21.74 -2.98
C ALA A 260 9.87 20.91 -2.69
N ILE A 261 8.77 21.55 -2.27
CA ILE A 261 7.46 20.89 -2.07
C ILE A 261 6.99 20.24 -3.37
N LEU A 262 7.05 20.94 -4.50
CA LEU A 262 6.64 20.40 -5.79
C LEU A 262 7.46 19.16 -6.18
N ILE A 263 8.78 19.20 -6.03
CA ILE A 263 9.66 18.04 -6.30
C ILE A 263 9.33 16.89 -5.35
N CYS A 264 9.18 17.15 -4.04
CA CYS A 264 8.85 16.11 -3.06
C CYS A 264 7.48 15.48 -3.36
N VAL A 265 6.47 16.26 -3.73
CA VAL A 265 5.15 15.76 -4.11
C VAL A 265 5.23 14.95 -5.40
N ALA A 266 5.94 15.44 -6.41
CA ALA A 266 6.11 14.72 -7.68
C ALA A 266 6.91 13.42 -7.52
N ALA A 267 7.88 13.39 -6.59
CA ALA A 267 8.65 12.20 -6.23
C ALA A 267 7.78 11.19 -5.47
N PHE A 268 7.09 11.63 -4.42
CA PHE A 268 6.18 10.80 -3.65
C PHE A 268 5.10 10.19 -4.54
N PHE A 269 4.51 10.99 -5.44
CA PHE A 269 3.52 10.51 -6.38
C PHE A 269 4.05 9.40 -7.30
N ARG A 270 5.26 9.58 -7.85
CA ARG A 270 5.93 8.57 -8.67
C ARG A 270 6.24 7.29 -7.90
N LEU A 271 6.64 7.40 -6.64
CA LEU A 271 6.88 6.25 -5.76
C LEU A 271 5.60 5.46 -5.44
N LEU A 272 4.43 6.10 -5.47
CA LEU A 272 3.13 5.41 -5.35
C LEU A 272 2.72 4.71 -6.65
N VAL A 273 2.97 5.34 -7.80
CA VAL A 273 2.62 4.76 -9.11
C VAL A 273 3.55 3.61 -9.48
N ALA A 274 4.84 3.70 -9.15
CA ALA A 274 5.85 2.71 -9.55
C ALA A 274 5.51 1.25 -9.23
N PRO A 275 5.06 0.89 -8.00
CA PRO A 275 4.66 -0.48 -7.68
C PRO A 275 3.21 -0.81 -8.05
N SER A 276 2.36 0.18 -8.37
CA SER A 276 0.92 -0.05 -8.65
C SER A 276 0.64 -0.91 -9.89
N MET A 277 1.62 -1.05 -10.77
CA MET A 277 1.58 -1.94 -11.93
C MET A 277 3.02 -2.25 -12.35
N VAL A 278 3.26 -3.47 -12.85
CA VAL A 278 4.57 -3.84 -13.41
C VAL A 278 4.98 -2.87 -14.51
N GLY A 279 4.04 -2.48 -15.36
CA GLY A 279 4.27 -1.63 -16.53
C GLY A 279 4.18 -2.45 -17.80
N PHE A 280 5.00 -2.14 -18.81
CA PHE A 280 5.13 -2.99 -20.00
C PHE A 280 6.09 -4.13 -19.65
N ALA A 281 5.54 -5.32 -19.40
CA ALA A 281 6.22 -6.43 -18.74
C ALA A 281 7.57 -6.77 -19.39
N SER A 282 7.64 -6.86 -20.72
CA SER A 282 8.88 -7.19 -21.43
C SER A 282 9.99 -6.15 -21.17
N ASP A 283 9.68 -4.85 -21.16
CA ASP A 283 10.68 -3.80 -20.93
C ASP A 283 11.25 -3.92 -19.51
N VAL A 284 10.38 -4.04 -18.50
CA VAL A 284 10.78 -4.03 -17.08
C VAL A 284 11.52 -5.31 -16.70
N TYR A 285 11.04 -6.47 -17.15
CA TYR A 285 11.71 -7.74 -16.87
C TYR A 285 13.04 -7.88 -17.62
N SER A 286 13.16 -7.32 -18.83
CA SER A 286 14.45 -7.21 -19.51
C SER A 286 15.44 -6.40 -18.67
N PHE A 287 15.07 -5.22 -18.16
CA PHE A 287 15.97 -4.43 -17.30
C PHE A 287 16.38 -5.15 -16.02
N MET A 288 15.45 -5.87 -15.37
CA MET A 288 15.75 -6.67 -14.18
C MET A 288 16.70 -7.83 -14.49
N SER A 289 16.43 -8.56 -15.58
CA SER A 289 17.25 -9.68 -16.04
C SER A 289 18.67 -9.22 -16.42
N TRP A 290 18.78 -8.16 -17.23
CA TRP A 290 20.06 -7.57 -17.61
C TRP A 290 20.84 -7.04 -16.42
N SER A 291 20.16 -6.44 -15.44
CA SER A 291 20.80 -5.98 -14.20
C SER A 291 21.34 -7.12 -13.36
N GLN A 292 20.56 -8.19 -13.19
CA GLN A 292 20.96 -9.38 -12.46
C GLN A 292 22.18 -10.03 -13.11
N ASP A 293 22.13 -10.16 -14.44
CA ASP A 293 23.20 -10.75 -15.22
C ASP A 293 24.49 -9.92 -15.17
N VAL A 294 24.46 -8.63 -15.51
CA VAL A 294 25.67 -7.78 -15.53
C VAL A 294 26.31 -7.64 -14.15
N SER A 295 25.51 -7.70 -13.08
CA SER A 295 26.01 -7.59 -11.70
C SER A 295 26.58 -8.90 -11.14
N THR A 296 26.16 -10.05 -11.67
CA THR A 296 26.63 -11.39 -11.27
C THR A 296 27.80 -11.87 -12.13
N ASN A 297 27.65 -11.78 -13.46
CA ASN A 297 28.58 -12.32 -14.45
C ASN A 297 29.62 -11.29 -14.92
N GLY A 298 29.49 -10.03 -14.49
CA GLY A 298 30.42 -8.94 -14.82
C GLY A 298 30.16 -8.29 -16.20
N MET A 299 30.72 -7.10 -16.40
CA MET A 299 30.46 -6.28 -17.60
C MET A 299 31.09 -6.86 -18.88
N ALA A 300 32.25 -7.53 -18.77
CA ALA A 300 33.03 -7.94 -19.93
C ALA A 300 32.38 -9.07 -20.76
N HIS A 301 31.50 -9.88 -20.15
CA HIS A 301 30.84 -11.03 -20.78
C HIS A 301 29.37 -10.78 -21.13
N PHE A 302 28.89 -9.53 -20.97
CA PHE A 302 27.47 -9.22 -21.10
C PHE A 302 26.96 -9.39 -22.55
N TYR A 303 27.60 -8.76 -23.54
CA TYR A 303 27.18 -8.83 -24.96
C TYR A 303 27.72 -10.05 -25.72
N GLY A 304 28.57 -10.87 -25.11
CA GLY A 304 29.29 -11.96 -25.79
C GLY A 304 28.55 -13.29 -25.89
N ARG A 305 27.31 -13.38 -25.38
CA ARG A 305 26.54 -14.64 -25.28
C ARG A 305 25.45 -14.72 -26.36
N PRO A 306 25.40 -15.80 -27.16
CA PRO A 306 24.45 -15.92 -28.29
C PRO A 306 22.98 -16.05 -27.86
N ASP A 307 22.73 -16.53 -26.63
CA ASP A 307 21.36 -16.82 -26.14
C ASP A 307 20.72 -15.62 -25.41
N PHE A 308 21.39 -14.45 -25.38
CA PHE A 308 21.02 -13.32 -24.54
C PHE A 308 20.80 -12.04 -25.36
N LEU A 309 19.54 -11.69 -25.63
CA LEU A 309 19.18 -10.50 -26.41
C LEU A 309 19.20 -9.24 -25.52
N ALA A 310 20.20 -8.38 -25.71
CA ALA A 310 20.29 -7.05 -25.10
C ALA A 310 20.41 -5.96 -26.19
N ASP A 311 19.41 -5.09 -26.30
CA ASP A 311 19.30 -4.06 -27.34
C ASP A 311 19.63 -2.63 -26.84
N TYR A 312 20.04 -2.50 -25.57
CA TYR A 312 20.50 -1.24 -24.97
C TYR A 312 22.02 -1.14 -25.02
N PRO A 313 22.61 0.06 -25.18
CA PRO A 313 24.06 0.22 -25.22
C PRO A 313 24.70 0.25 -23.81
N PRO A 314 26.04 0.15 -23.75
CA PRO A 314 26.81 -0.01 -22.49
C PRO A 314 26.55 1.06 -21.43
N GLY A 315 26.23 2.30 -21.83
CA GLY A 315 26.00 3.39 -20.89
C GLY A 315 24.83 3.11 -19.95
N TYR A 316 23.74 2.51 -20.45
CA TYR A 316 22.62 2.13 -19.59
C TYR A 316 22.90 0.83 -18.81
N MET A 317 23.71 -0.07 -19.35
CA MET A 317 24.14 -1.27 -18.61
C MET A 317 24.97 -0.94 -17.37
N ILE A 318 25.75 0.14 -17.39
CA ILE A 318 26.44 0.63 -16.18
C ILE A 318 25.43 1.07 -15.10
N VAL A 319 24.31 1.69 -15.50
CA VAL A 319 23.24 2.05 -14.57
C VAL A 319 22.63 0.78 -13.98
N LEU A 320 22.27 -0.20 -14.82
CA LEU A 320 21.72 -1.48 -14.37
C LEU A 320 22.67 -2.28 -13.49
N TYR A 321 23.98 -2.21 -13.73
CA TYR A 321 24.98 -2.80 -12.85
C TYR A 321 24.93 -2.24 -11.43
N ILE A 322 24.86 -0.90 -11.30
CA ILE A 322 24.73 -0.23 -10.00
C ILE A 322 23.44 -0.65 -9.31
N LEU A 323 22.32 -0.67 -10.03
CA LEU A 323 21.04 -1.12 -9.49
C LEU A 323 21.08 -2.58 -9.04
N GLY A 324 21.73 -3.46 -9.80
CA GLY A 324 21.89 -4.87 -9.44
C GLY A 324 22.71 -5.06 -8.17
N LYS A 325 23.81 -4.30 -8.01
CA LYS A 325 24.59 -4.29 -6.75
C LYS A 325 23.77 -3.79 -5.56
N ILE A 326 22.92 -2.78 -5.74
CA ILE A 326 21.99 -2.31 -4.70
C ILE A 326 20.97 -3.41 -4.37
N SER A 327 20.33 -4.00 -5.39
CA SER A 327 19.36 -5.09 -5.23
C SER A 327 19.93 -6.25 -4.42
N HIS A 328 21.15 -6.69 -4.76
CA HIS A 328 21.88 -7.73 -4.05
C HIS A 328 22.25 -7.34 -2.61
N ALA A 329 22.72 -6.11 -2.38
CA ALA A 329 23.12 -5.64 -1.06
C ALA A 329 21.95 -5.62 -0.05
N PHE A 330 20.72 -5.44 -0.54
CA PHE A 330 19.50 -5.43 0.27
C PHE A 330 18.72 -6.75 0.21
N GLY A 331 19.21 -7.77 -0.49
CA GLY A 331 18.52 -9.07 -0.63
C GLY A 331 17.12 -8.95 -1.25
N MET A 332 16.94 -8.06 -2.23
CA MET A 332 15.62 -7.79 -2.81
C MET A 332 15.14 -8.96 -3.67
N ASN A 333 13.87 -9.36 -3.51
CA ASN A 333 13.26 -10.42 -4.31
C ASN A 333 13.02 -9.95 -5.77
N TYR A 334 13.30 -10.83 -6.73
CA TYR A 334 13.27 -10.62 -8.19
C TYR A 334 11.94 -10.10 -8.78
N LYS A 335 10.82 -10.11 -8.03
CA LYS A 335 9.54 -9.49 -8.48
C LYS A 335 8.86 -8.63 -7.41
N SER A 336 9.59 -8.17 -6.40
CA SER A 336 9.02 -7.35 -5.33
C SER A 336 8.69 -5.92 -5.77
N ASP A 337 7.77 -5.26 -5.07
CA ASP A 337 7.46 -3.83 -5.22
C ASP A 337 8.70 -2.95 -5.05
N ALA A 338 9.60 -3.34 -4.13
CA ALA A 338 10.87 -2.64 -3.92
C ALA A 338 11.77 -2.71 -5.17
N SER A 339 11.84 -3.87 -5.82
CA SER A 339 12.55 -4.05 -7.08
C SER A 339 11.91 -3.21 -8.20
N LEU A 340 10.58 -3.20 -8.32
CA LEU A 340 9.88 -2.35 -9.30
C LEU A 340 10.21 -0.87 -9.10
N ILE A 341 10.20 -0.39 -7.86
CA ILE A 341 10.60 0.99 -7.52
C ILE A 341 12.06 1.25 -7.93
N LEU A 342 12.97 0.34 -7.59
CA LEU A 342 14.40 0.48 -7.86
C LEU A 342 14.69 0.60 -9.37
N TYR A 343 14.09 -0.26 -10.19
CA TYR A 343 14.36 -0.30 -11.63
C TYR A 343 13.65 0.82 -12.42
N LYS A 344 12.54 1.36 -11.91
CA LYS A 344 11.90 2.56 -12.47
C LYS A 344 12.56 3.87 -11.99
N MET A 345 13.36 3.80 -10.93
CA MET A 345 13.95 4.97 -10.26
C MET A 345 14.78 5.89 -11.17
N PRO A 346 15.63 5.39 -12.09
CA PRO A 346 16.43 6.28 -12.94
C PRO A 346 15.56 7.23 -13.76
N ALA A 347 14.50 6.73 -14.40
CA ALA A 347 13.58 7.54 -15.18
C ALA A 347 12.82 8.55 -14.30
N MET A 348 12.35 8.11 -13.12
CA MET A 348 11.67 8.98 -12.15
C MET A 348 12.57 10.12 -11.65
N ILE A 349 13.86 9.85 -11.38
CA ILE A 349 14.83 10.88 -10.99
C ILE A 349 15.06 11.86 -12.14
N ALA A 350 15.20 11.37 -13.37
CA ALA A 350 15.44 12.21 -14.53
C ALA A 350 14.27 13.18 -14.79
N ASP A 351 13.03 12.77 -14.56
CA ASP A 351 11.87 13.66 -14.59
C ASP A 351 11.98 14.83 -13.60
N LEU A 352 12.37 14.52 -12.36
CA LEU A 352 12.48 15.50 -11.28
C LEU A 352 13.65 16.47 -11.51
N VAL A 353 14.77 15.96 -12.03
CA VAL A 353 15.90 16.79 -12.44
C VAL A 353 15.50 17.70 -13.60
N THR A 354 14.83 17.15 -14.62
CA THR A 354 14.33 17.93 -15.77
C THR A 354 13.33 19.01 -15.34
N THR A 355 12.42 18.68 -14.43
CA THR A 355 11.50 19.62 -13.77
C THR A 355 12.26 20.78 -13.12
N TYR A 356 13.31 20.48 -12.37
CA TYR A 356 14.14 21.51 -11.73
C TYR A 356 14.92 22.35 -12.76
N LEU A 357 15.44 21.73 -13.83
CA LEU A 357 16.11 22.44 -14.93
C LEU A 357 15.18 23.43 -15.63
N ILE A 358 13.94 23.02 -15.94
CA ILE A 358 12.89 23.89 -16.50
C ILE A 358 12.70 25.10 -15.59
N TYR A 359 12.47 24.90 -14.28
CA TYR A 359 12.35 26.01 -13.32
C TYR A 359 13.57 26.92 -13.31
N ARG A 360 14.78 26.34 -13.28
CA ARG A 360 16.05 27.07 -13.20
C ARG A 360 16.31 27.97 -14.41
N ILE A 361 15.87 27.55 -15.59
CA ILE A 361 16.01 28.33 -16.82
C ILE A 361 14.85 29.32 -16.94
N ALA A 362 13.61 28.87 -16.74
CA ALA A 362 12.42 29.72 -16.82
C ALA A 362 12.49 30.93 -15.88
N LYS A 363 12.97 30.75 -14.63
CA LYS A 363 13.06 31.86 -13.65
C LYS A 363 14.01 32.99 -14.06
N LYS A 364 14.90 32.76 -15.03
CA LYS A 364 15.81 33.78 -15.56
C LYS A 364 15.14 34.68 -16.60
N MET A 365 14.05 34.23 -17.21
CA MET A 365 13.44 34.86 -18.38
C MET A 365 11.96 35.18 -18.20
N LEU A 366 11.31 34.50 -17.25
CA LEU A 366 9.91 34.62 -16.89
C LEU A 366 9.79 34.89 -15.39
N PRO A 367 8.69 35.51 -14.94
CA PRO A 367 8.42 35.66 -13.53
C PRO A 367 8.43 34.31 -12.81
N THR A 368 8.92 34.32 -11.57
CA THR A 368 9.13 33.11 -10.74
C THR A 368 7.89 32.21 -10.67
N THR A 369 6.72 32.82 -10.77
CA THR A 369 5.42 32.15 -10.68
C THR A 369 5.13 31.39 -11.96
N ALA A 370 5.31 32.01 -13.13
CA ALA A 370 5.28 31.32 -14.41
C ALA A 370 6.33 30.19 -14.47
N ALA A 371 7.54 30.42 -13.95
CA ALA A 371 8.60 29.41 -13.91
C ALA A 371 8.22 28.17 -13.09
N ILE A 372 7.61 28.35 -11.90
CA ILE A 372 7.09 27.25 -11.09
C ILE A 372 5.93 26.54 -11.82
N GLY A 373 5.06 27.30 -12.49
CA GLY A 373 3.93 26.75 -13.23
C GLY A 373 4.37 25.85 -14.39
N LEU A 374 5.38 26.27 -15.16
CA LEU A 374 5.96 25.45 -16.23
C LEU A 374 6.63 24.18 -15.70
N ALA A 375 7.32 24.26 -14.56
CA ALA A 375 7.86 23.08 -13.89
C ALA A 375 6.74 22.13 -13.42
N ALA A 376 5.63 22.66 -12.88
CA ALA A 376 4.47 21.86 -12.51
C ALA A 376 3.84 21.15 -13.72
N LEU A 377 3.73 21.84 -14.86
CA LEU A 377 3.20 21.24 -16.09
C LEU A 377 4.01 20.05 -16.57
N TYR A 378 5.33 20.06 -16.39
CA TYR A 378 6.17 18.90 -16.73
C TYR A 378 6.07 17.80 -15.67
N ALA A 379 6.19 18.17 -14.39
CA ALA A 379 6.23 17.21 -13.28
C ALA A 379 4.96 16.35 -13.16
N PHE A 380 3.80 16.94 -13.47
CA PHE A 380 2.48 16.31 -13.39
C PHE A 380 1.86 16.06 -14.78
N ASN A 381 2.68 16.04 -15.83
CA ASN A 381 2.21 15.64 -17.15
C ASN A 381 1.90 14.14 -17.15
N PRO A 382 0.69 13.71 -17.53
CA PRO A 382 0.30 12.30 -17.48
C PRO A 382 1.16 11.45 -18.42
N ALA A 383 1.58 11.95 -19.58
CA ALA A 383 2.46 11.19 -20.48
C ALA A 383 3.86 10.97 -19.89
N ILE A 384 4.37 11.96 -19.15
CA ILE A 384 5.69 11.89 -18.51
C ILE A 384 5.67 10.88 -17.35
N ILE A 385 4.65 10.97 -16.49
CA ILE A 385 4.44 10.02 -15.38
C ILE A 385 4.22 8.60 -15.90
N LEU A 386 3.41 8.45 -16.96
CA LEU A 386 3.10 7.15 -17.53
C LEU A 386 4.39 6.49 -18.04
N ASN A 387 5.24 7.21 -18.77
CA ASN A 387 6.49 6.65 -19.29
C ASN A 387 7.45 6.21 -18.16
N SER A 388 7.68 7.05 -17.16
CA SER A 388 8.67 6.77 -16.11
C SER A 388 8.16 5.84 -15.01
N ALA A 389 7.08 6.22 -14.33
CA ALA A 389 6.61 5.52 -13.13
C ALA A 389 5.64 4.37 -13.45
N ALA A 390 4.71 4.53 -14.41
CA ALA A 390 3.74 3.46 -14.70
C ALA A 390 4.35 2.38 -15.59
N TRP A 391 4.84 2.76 -16.77
CA TRP A 391 5.40 1.88 -17.80
C TRP A 391 6.77 1.32 -17.39
N GLY A 392 7.63 2.14 -16.76
CA GLY A 392 8.98 1.76 -16.39
C GLY A 392 10.02 1.93 -17.50
N GLN A 393 9.73 2.77 -18.49
CA GLN A 393 10.62 3.04 -19.61
C GLN A 393 11.61 4.18 -19.29
N VAL A 394 12.76 4.17 -19.96
CA VAL A 394 13.93 5.02 -19.61
C VAL A 394 14.09 6.22 -20.54
N ASP A 395 13.06 6.56 -21.30
CA ASP A 395 13.06 7.68 -22.25
C ASP A 395 13.38 9.01 -21.55
N SER A 396 12.83 9.19 -20.35
CA SER A 396 13.08 10.32 -19.47
C SER A 396 14.57 10.49 -19.14
N PHE A 397 15.28 9.37 -18.96
CA PHE A 397 16.67 9.36 -18.52
C PHE A 397 17.62 9.91 -19.58
N PHE A 398 17.61 9.35 -20.79
CA PHE A 398 18.50 9.85 -21.84
C PHE A 398 18.07 11.22 -22.38
N THR A 399 16.76 11.52 -22.44
CA THR A 399 16.23 12.83 -22.88
C THR A 399 16.74 13.96 -21.99
N MET A 400 16.91 13.72 -20.69
CA MET A 400 17.53 14.67 -19.77
C MET A 400 18.98 14.99 -20.19
N PHE A 401 19.78 13.99 -20.56
CA PHE A 401 21.15 14.23 -21.04
C PHE A 401 21.18 15.00 -22.37
N VAL A 402 20.28 14.67 -23.30
CA VAL A 402 20.13 15.43 -24.56
C VAL A 402 19.75 16.88 -24.28
N LEU A 403 18.80 17.13 -23.36
CA LEU A 403 18.43 18.49 -22.95
C LEU A 403 19.65 19.25 -22.39
N ILE A 404 20.43 18.65 -21.50
CA ILE A 404 21.62 19.27 -20.93
C ILE A 404 22.66 19.55 -22.03
N ALA A 405 22.85 18.63 -22.98
CA ALA A 405 23.71 18.84 -24.15
C ALA A 405 23.25 20.05 -24.97
N VAL A 406 21.97 20.14 -25.33
CA VAL A 406 21.41 21.31 -26.04
C VAL A 406 21.57 22.59 -25.23
N ILE A 407 21.38 22.57 -23.90
CA ILE A 407 21.65 23.74 -23.05
C ILE A 407 23.13 24.14 -23.11
N MET A 408 24.07 23.20 -23.21
CA MET A 408 25.50 23.50 -23.37
C MET A 408 25.79 24.08 -24.77
N LEU A 409 25.14 23.60 -25.83
CA LEU A 409 25.23 24.20 -27.18
C LEU A 409 24.77 25.65 -27.17
N VAL A 410 23.60 25.91 -26.58
CA VAL A 410 23.05 27.27 -26.47
C VAL A 410 23.97 28.20 -25.67
N ARG A 411 24.78 27.66 -24.76
CA ARG A 411 25.79 28.40 -23.99
C ARG A 411 27.15 28.52 -24.70
N GLY A 412 27.29 28.01 -25.92
CA GLY A 412 28.55 28.00 -26.67
C GLY A 412 29.59 26.99 -26.16
N LYS A 413 29.23 26.10 -25.22
CA LYS A 413 30.14 25.06 -24.69
C LYS A 413 30.08 23.81 -25.55
N VAL A 414 30.51 23.93 -26.80
CA VAL A 414 30.35 22.88 -27.82
C VAL A 414 31.04 21.56 -27.45
N PRO A 415 32.30 21.53 -26.95
CA PRO A 415 32.95 20.27 -26.56
C PRO A 415 32.25 19.53 -25.42
N LEU A 416 31.74 20.26 -24.43
CA LEU A 416 30.99 19.65 -23.33
C LEU A 416 29.64 19.12 -23.82
N SER A 417 29.01 19.81 -24.77
CA SER A 417 27.80 19.28 -25.39
C SER A 417 28.06 18.00 -26.16
N THR A 418 29.15 17.89 -26.92
CA THR A 418 29.43 16.67 -27.69
C THR A 418 29.76 15.50 -26.76
N ALA A 419 30.45 15.75 -25.65
CA ALA A 419 30.65 14.75 -24.60
C ALA A 419 29.31 14.24 -24.03
N LEU A 420 28.42 15.14 -23.62
CA LEU A 420 27.10 14.78 -23.07
C LEU A 420 26.20 14.11 -24.12
N PHE A 421 26.31 14.51 -25.38
CA PHE A 421 25.61 13.88 -26.49
C PHE A 421 26.11 12.46 -26.72
N ALA A 422 27.43 12.23 -26.69
CA ALA A 422 28.02 10.89 -26.76
C ALA A 422 27.55 10.00 -25.60
N VAL A 423 27.46 10.54 -24.38
CA VAL A 423 26.83 9.82 -23.24
C VAL A 423 25.39 9.46 -23.55
N ALA A 424 24.59 10.40 -24.08
CA ALA A 424 23.19 10.12 -24.43
C ALA A 424 23.05 9.01 -25.48
N VAL A 425 23.94 8.97 -26.49
CA VAL A 425 24.01 7.88 -27.48
C VAL A 425 24.29 6.54 -26.80
N LEU A 426 25.26 6.48 -25.88
CA LEU A 426 25.56 5.26 -25.11
C LEU A 426 24.47 4.85 -24.11
N LEU A 427 23.56 5.76 -23.75
CA LEU A 427 22.39 5.41 -22.95
C LEU A 427 21.28 4.82 -23.83
N LYS A 428 21.07 5.38 -25.02
CA LYS A 428 19.98 4.97 -25.91
C LYS A 428 20.27 5.40 -27.38
N PRO A 429 20.19 4.49 -28.36
CA PRO A 429 20.47 4.79 -29.78
C PRO A 429 19.68 5.96 -30.35
N GLN A 430 18.45 6.14 -29.86
CA GLN A 430 17.52 7.18 -30.28
C GLN A 430 18.09 8.60 -30.08
N ALA A 431 19.10 8.79 -29.22
CA ALA A 431 19.81 10.06 -29.11
C ALA A 431 20.46 10.51 -30.44
N LEU A 432 20.86 9.58 -31.32
CA LEU A 432 21.42 9.89 -32.65
C LEU A 432 20.47 10.74 -33.51
N MET A 433 19.15 10.67 -33.27
CA MET A 433 18.15 11.50 -33.94
C MET A 433 18.38 13.01 -33.72
N PHE A 434 19.10 13.42 -32.68
CA PHE A 434 19.45 14.83 -32.45
C PHE A 434 20.78 15.26 -33.10
N GLY A 435 21.48 14.35 -33.79
CA GLY A 435 22.73 14.63 -34.51
C GLY A 435 22.67 15.85 -35.45
N PRO A 436 21.57 16.08 -36.20
CA PRO A 436 21.43 17.28 -37.04
C PRO A 436 21.62 18.61 -36.30
N LEU A 437 21.28 18.70 -35.02
CA LEU A 437 21.47 19.93 -34.24
C LEU A 437 22.96 20.27 -34.08
N LEU A 438 23.78 19.26 -33.81
CA LEU A 438 25.24 19.41 -33.75
C LEU A 438 25.81 19.77 -35.12
N LEU A 439 25.31 19.13 -36.19
CA LEU A 439 25.73 19.44 -37.55
C LEU A 439 25.47 20.91 -37.91
N PHE A 440 24.28 21.44 -37.61
CA PHE A 440 23.96 22.85 -37.87
C PHE A 440 24.88 23.80 -37.08
N VAL A 441 25.18 23.47 -35.82
CA VAL A 441 26.14 24.25 -35.03
C VAL A 441 27.54 24.18 -35.63
N PHE A 442 28.03 23.01 -36.03
CA PHE A 442 29.33 22.82 -36.68
C PHE A 442 29.45 23.58 -38.00
N ILE A 443 28.40 23.55 -38.84
CA ILE A 443 28.35 24.35 -40.08
C ILE A 443 28.43 25.84 -39.77
N ARG A 444 27.72 26.31 -38.73
CA ARG A 444 27.78 27.73 -38.31
C ARG A 444 29.16 28.12 -37.81
N ILE A 445 29.81 27.27 -37.01
CA ILE A 445 31.14 27.52 -36.44
C ILE A 445 32.28 26.99 -37.33
N ARG A 446 32.03 26.69 -38.61
CA ARG A 446 33.00 26.07 -39.55
C ARG A 446 34.36 26.77 -39.65
N LYS A 447 34.45 28.04 -39.27
CA LYS A 447 35.70 28.81 -39.22
C LYS A 447 36.54 28.54 -37.96
N ASP A 448 35.93 28.04 -36.88
CA ASP A 448 36.58 27.63 -35.63
C ASP A 448 36.85 26.12 -35.63
N TYR A 449 37.78 25.71 -36.49
CA TYR A 449 38.16 24.30 -36.65
C TYR A 449 38.73 23.69 -35.37
N LYS A 450 39.33 24.50 -34.47
CA LYS A 450 39.87 24.05 -33.19
C LYS A 450 38.75 23.56 -32.27
N THR A 451 37.69 24.35 -32.10
CA THR A 451 36.54 23.94 -31.30
C THR A 451 35.85 22.71 -31.89
N ILE A 452 35.72 22.62 -33.22
CA ILE A 452 35.17 21.43 -33.88
C ILE A 452 36.03 20.21 -33.61
N LEU A 453 37.35 20.31 -33.81
CA LEU A 453 38.28 19.20 -33.57
C LEU A 453 38.24 18.73 -32.11
N ILE A 454 38.31 19.65 -31.14
CA ILE A 454 38.19 19.31 -29.71
C ILE A 454 36.84 18.64 -29.44
N SER A 455 35.75 19.13 -30.05
CA SER A 455 34.42 18.56 -29.84
C SER A 455 34.29 17.14 -30.39
N VAL A 456 34.85 16.87 -31.58
CA VAL A 456 34.90 15.54 -32.21
C VAL A 456 35.75 14.60 -31.37
N VAL A 457 36.97 15.01 -30.99
CA VAL A 457 37.87 14.21 -30.16
C VAL A 457 37.22 13.90 -28.81
N THR A 458 36.61 14.88 -28.15
CA THR A 458 35.93 14.67 -26.86
C THR A 458 34.77 13.69 -26.98
N GLY A 459 33.96 13.79 -28.03
CA GLY A 459 32.87 12.85 -28.29
C GLY A 459 33.37 11.43 -28.54
N LEU A 460 34.41 11.27 -29.35
CA LEU A 460 35.04 9.98 -29.63
C LEU A 460 35.67 9.36 -28.37
N LEU A 461 36.35 10.14 -27.55
CA LEU A 461 36.92 9.66 -26.28
C LEU A 461 35.83 9.10 -25.36
N VAL A 462 34.66 9.75 -25.27
CA VAL A 462 33.53 9.21 -24.49
C VAL A 462 33.01 7.90 -25.08
N LEU A 463 32.86 7.81 -26.41
CA LEU A 463 32.42 6.60 -27.12
C LEU A 463 33.41 5.43 -26.99
N ILE A 464 34.67 5.69 -26.66
CA ILE A 464 35.69 4.65 -26.47
C ILE A 464 35.81 4.27 -24.98
N ILE A 465 35.94 5.27 -24.10
CA ILE A 465 36.27 5.05 -22.68
C ILE A 465 35.09 4.43 -21.93
N VAL A 466 33.86 4.93 -22.14
CA VAL A 466 32.70 4.46 -21.38
C VAL A 466 32.34 3.01 -21.69
N PRO A 467 32.36 2.55 -22.96
CA PRO A 467 32.14 1.14 -23.29
C PRO A 467 33.30 0.20 -22.96
N LEU A 468 34.49 0.71 -22.63
CA LEU A 468 35.71 -0.09 -22.45
C LEU A 468 35.53 -1.34 -21.55
N PRO A 469 34.80 -1.29 -20.41
CA PRO A 469 34.57 -2.47 -19.58
C PRO A 469 33.78 -3.61 -20.25
N PHE A 470 33.07 -3.32 -21.34
CA PHE A 470 32.25 -4.29 -22.09
C PHE A 470 32.96 -4.81 -23.35
N THR A 471 34.07 -4.20 -23.74
CA THR A 471 34.76 -4.44 -25.02
C THR A 471 35.79 -5.59 -24.96
N ILE A 472 36.34 -5.88 -23.77
CA ILE A 472 37.55 -6.70 -23.58
C ILE A 472 37.43 -8.13 -24.13
N HIS A 473 36.23 -8.72 -24.15
CA HIS A 473 35.98 -10.11 -24.57
C HIS A 473 34.99 -10.23 -25.74
N GLN A 474 34.81 -9.17 -26.54
CA GLN A 474 33.90 -9.18 -27.69
C GLN A 474 34.60 -9.65 -28.97
N HIS A 475 33.93 -10.49 -29.77
CA HIS A 475 34.48 -11.08 -30.99
C HIS A 475 34.96 -10.04 -32.03
N ASN A 476 34.34 -8.85 -32.10
CA ASN A 476 34.72 -7.76 -33.00
C ASN A 476 35.48 -6.61 -32.30
N GLY A 477 35.99 -6.85 -31.09
CA GLY A 477 36.69 -5.83 -30.29
C GLY A 477 35.87 -4.54 -30.15
N PRO A 478 36.45 -3.33 -30.28
CA PRO A 478 35.72 -2.06 -30.11
C PRO A 478 34.64 -1.78 -31.17
N LEU A 479 34.59 -2.52 -32.28
CA LEU A 479 33.60 -2.34 -33.34
C LEU A 479 32.26 -3.03 -33.04
N TYR A 480 32.16 -3.87 -32.00
CA TYR A 480 30.91 -4.54 -31.61
C TYR A 480 29.75 -3.56 -31.39
N LEU A 481 30.08 -2.34 -30.96
CA LEU A 481 29.10 -1.30 -30.72
C LEU A 481 28.37 -0.92 -32.01
N ILE A 482 29.05 -0.91 -33.16
CA ILE A 482 28.44 -0.68 -34.47
C ILE A 482 27.47 -1.82 -34.80
N ASP A 483 27.85 -3.07 -34.56
CA ASP A 483 27.00 -4.25 -34.79
C ASP A 483 25.75 -4.22 -33.89
N LEU A 484 25.90 -3.79 -32.64
CA LEU A 484 24.78 -3.59 -31.71
C LEU A 484 23.81 -2.51 -32.24
N TYR A 485 24.32 -1.37 -32.69
CA TYR A 485 23.47 -0.30 -33.25
C TYR A 485 22.80 -0.71 -34.56
N THR A 486 23.52 -1.38 -35.48
CA THR A 486 22.96 -1.78 -36.77
C THR A 486 21.92 -2.88 -36.62
N SER A 487 22.14 -3.88 -35.76
CA SER A 487 21.16 -4.93 -35.45
C SER A 487 19.89 -4.37 -34.79
N THR A 488 20.05 -3.44 -33.83
CA THR A 488 18.92 -2.78 -33.17
C THR A 488 18.10 -1.94 -34.16
N LEU A 489 18.75 -1.20 -35.06
CA LEU A 489 18.07 -0.43 -36.13
C LEU A 489 17.43 -1.33 -37.22
N GLY A 490 17.99 -2.51 -37.43
CA GLY A 490 17.48 -3.53 -38.35
C GLY A 490 16.18 -4.19 -37.85
N SER A 491 15.91 -4.12 -36.55
CA SER A 491 14.74 -4.72 -35.91
C SER A 491 13.42 -4.03 -36.34
N TYR A 492 12.30 -4.77 -36.26
CA TYR A 492 10.92 -4.31 -36.56
C TYR A 492 10.72 -3.64 -37.93
N ASN A 493 10.48 -4.44 -38.97
CA ASN A 493 10.27 -3.96 -40.35
C ASN A 493 8.81 -3.55 -40.65
N TYR A 494 8.21 -2.76 -39.76
CA TYR A 494 6.86 -2.20 -39.97
C TYR A 494 6.89 -0.68 -40.18
N ALA A 495 5.94 -0.17 -40.98
CA ALA A 495 5.79 1.25 -41.28
C ALA A 495 5.50 2.06 -40.00
N SER A 496 4.61 1.58 -39.14
CA SER A 496 4.45 2.08 -37.77
C SER A 496 4.03 0.95 -36.83
N LEU A 497 4.48 1.01 -35.57
CA LEU A 497 4.08 0.11 -34.50
C LEU A 497 3.33 0.92 -33.45
N ASN A 498 2.00 0.96 -33.58
CA ASN A 498 1.08 1.66 -32.67
C ASN A 498 1.33 3.19 -32.52
N ALA A 499 2.19 3.82 -33.32
CA ALA A 499 2.43 5.26 -33.19
C ALA A 499 1.29 6.08 -33.84
N TYR A 500 0.77 7.07 -33.12
CA TYR A 500 -0.35 7.90 -33.60
C TYR A 500 0.15 9.05 -34.47
N ASN A 501 0.60 8.71 -35.68
CA ASN A 501 1.32 9.59 -36.60
C ASN A 501 0.71 9.62 -38.01
N VAL A 502 1.36 10.34 -38.95
CA VAL A 502 0.86 10.48 -40.34
C VAL A 502 0.81 9.13 -41.01
N ILE A 503 1.86 8.30 -40.82
CA ILE A 503 1.96 6.97 -41.41
C ILE A 503 0.76 6.11 -40.98
N THR A 504 0.45 6.07 -39.70
CA THR A 504 -0.71 5.36 -39.15
C THR A 504 -2.04 5.92 -39.64
N LEU A 505 -2.18 7.25 -39.75
CA LEU A 505 -3.39 7.90 -40.27
C LEU A 505 -3.73 7.47 -41.70
N VAL A 506 -2.71 7.25 -42.53
CA VAL A 506 -2.86 6.72 -43.90
C VAL A 506 -2.85 5.18 -43.95
N GLY A 507 -3.07 4.53 -42.80
CA GLY A 507 -3.18 3.09 -42.67
C GLY A 507 -1.87 2.35 -42.44
N GLY A 508 -0.72 2.97 -42.16
CA GLY A 508 0.56 2.26 -42.03
C GLY A 508 0.77 1.45 -40.74
N ASN A 509 -0.19 1.43 -39.81
CA ASN A 509 -0.04 0.69 -38.56
C ASN A 509 0.07 -0.82 -38.82
N TRP A 510 1.13 -1.45 -38.30
CA TRP A 510 1.46 -2.87 -38.46
C TRP A 510 1.63 -3.34 -39.91
N GLN A 511 1.85 -2.45 -40.86
CA GLN A 511 2.10 -2.81 -42.26
C GLN A 511 3.59 -2.94 -42.57
N PRO A 512 3.99 -3.80 -43.51
CA PRO A 512 5.35 -3.82 -44.02
C PRO A 512 5.82 -2.44 -44.51
N ILE A 513 7.08 -2.10 -44.25
CA ILE A 513 7.68 -0.84 -44.74
C ILE A 513 7.73 -0.73 -46.28
N THR A 514 7.60 -1.86 -46.98
CA THR A 514 7.60 -1.98 -48.44
C THR A 514 6.25 -1.63 -49.08
N ASP A 515 5.17 -1.60 -48.29
CA ASP A 515 3.83 -1.30 -48.79
C ASP A 515 3.75 0.12 -49.34
N LYS A 516 2.91 0.30 -50.38
CA LYS A 516 2.85 1.53 -51.17
C LYS A 516 1.63 2.38 -50.84
N ILE A 517 1.84 3.69 -50.82
CA ILE A 517 0.79 4.72 -50.86
C ILE A 517 1.14 5.67 -51.98
N LEU A 518 0.20 5.96 -52.89
CA LEU A 518 0.41 6.87 -54.01
C LEU A 518 1.75 6.57 -54.73
N PHE A 519 1.94 5.32 -55.15
CA PHE A 519 3.06 4.79 -55.95
C PHE A 519 4.41 4.61 -55.25
N LEU A 520 4.67 5.25 -54.10
CA LEU A 520 5.92 5.09 -53.33
C LEU A 520 5.70 4.22 -52.09
N SER A 521 6.74 3.49 -51.64
CA SER A 521 6.65 2.74 -50.38
C SER A 521 6.71 3.66 -49.15
N TYR A 522 6.24 3.19 -48.00
CA TYR A 522 6.36 3.92 -46.72
C TYR A 522 7.80 4.35 -46.44
N THR A 523 8.79 3.50 -46.71
CA THR A 523 10.22 3.84 -46.57
C THR A 523 10.62 5.05 -47.41
N HIS A 524 10.22 5.08 -48.69
CA HIS A 524 10.56 6.18 -49.60
C HIS A 524 9.87 7.48 -49.19
N TRP A 525 8.59 7.41 -48.80
CA TRP A 525 7.89 8.57 -48.24
C TRP A 525 8.57 9.09 -46.98
N SER A 526 8.98 8.20 -46.07
CA SER A 526 9.71 8.54 -44.86
C SER A 526 11.01 9.28 -45.19
N TYR A 527 11.82 8.80 -46.13
CA TYR A 527 13.07 9.46 -46.54
C TYR A 527 12.83 10.86 -47.13
N LEU A 528 11.82 11.01 -48.01
CA LEU A 528 11.49 12.31 -48.60
C LEU A 528 11.02 13.31 -47.55
N LEU A 529 10.10 12.89 -46.66
CA LEU A 529 9.50 13.77 -45.66
C LEU A 529 10.47 14.14 -44.54
N ILE A 530 11.33 13.21 -44.10
CA ILE A 530 12.34 13.54 -43.10
C ILE A 530 13.44 14.43 -43.67
N LEU A 531 13.83 14.23 -44.93
CA LEU A 531 14.76 15.13 -45.63
C LEU A 531 14.17 16.53 -45.78
N ALA A 532 12.90 16.63 -46.20
CA ALA A 532 12.19 17.91 -46.27
C ALA A 532 12.11 18.60 -44.90
N SER A 533 11.84 17.84 -43.84
CA SER A 533 11.82 18.35 -42.46
C SER A 533 13.20 18.83 -42.00
N LEU A 534 14.27 18.11 -42.36
CA LEU A 534 15.65 18.48 -42.06
C LEU A 534 16.06 19.76 -42.80
N ILE A 535 15.74 19.85 -44.10
CA ILE A 535 15.96 21.06 -44.90
C ILE A 535 15.20 22.23 -44.28
N TYR A 536 13.94 22.04 -43.89
CA TYR A 536 13.13 23.07 -43.23
C TYR A 536 13.77 23.55 -41.92
N CYS A 537 14.26 22.63 -41.08
CA CYS A 537 15.03 22.98 -39.88
C CYS A 537 16.29 23.79 -40.21
N GLY A 538 17.03 23.41 -41.24
CA GLY A 538 18.20 24.15 -41.71
C GLY A 538 17.83 25.56 -42.18
N VAL A 539 16.76 25.71 -42.98
CA VAL A 539 16.24 27.00 -43.42
C VAL A 539 15.85 27.87 -42.22
N LEU A 540 15.10 27.33 -41.25
CA LEU A 540 14.77 28.06 -40.02
C LEU A 540 16.03 28.46 -39.24
N TYR A 541 17.01 27.57 -39.09
CA TYR A 541 18.23 27.84 -38.35
C TYR A 541 19.07 28.94 -38.99
N PHE A 542 19.28 28.89 -40.31
CA PHE A 542 20.18 29.82 -41.00
C PHE A 542 19.50 31.12 -41.43
N LYS A 543 18.18 31.15 -41.65
CA LYS A 543 17.44 32.39 -41.95
C LYS A 543 17.01 33.19 -40.73
N SER A 544 16.90 32.57 -39.55
CA SER A 544 16.55 33.31 -38.35
C SER A 544 17.68 34.23 -37.89
N LYS A 545 17.36 35.16 -36.98
CA LYS A 545 18.36 35.94 -36.25
C LYS A 545 19.43 35.04 -35.58
N ALA A 546 20.63 35.59 -35.38
CA ALA A 546 21.77 34.92 -34.76
C ALA A 546 21.58 34.77 -33.23
N ASP A 547 20.64 33.91 -32.84
CA ASP A 547 20.38 33.50 -31.46
C ASP A 547 20.38 31.97 -31.40
N ASP A 548 21.21 31.39 -30.54
CA ASP A 548 21.32 29.94 -30.40
C ASP A 548 20.13 29.31 -29.67
N THR A 549 19.29 30.10 -28.99
CA THR A 549 18.07 29.57 -28.33
C THR A 549 17.06 28.96 -29.31
N LYS A 550 17.16 29.27 -30.61
CA LYS A 550 16.42 28.59 -31.70
C LYS A 550 16.66 27.09 -31.79
N LEU A 551 17.76 26.59 -31.23
CA LEU A 551 18.01 25.16 -31.13
C LEU A 551 16.93 24.42 -30.33
N TYR A 552 16.28 25.08 -29.36
CA TYR A 552 15.15 24.46 -28.65
C TYR A 552 13.95 24.24 -29.58
N TRP A 553 13.65 25.19 -30.46
CA TRP A 553 12.58 25.03 -31.43
C TRP A 553 12.92 23.99 -32.49
N ILE A 554 14.16 23.99 -32.98
CA ILE A 554 14.62 23.00 -33.96
C ILE A 554 14.58 21.60 -33.38
N ALA A 555 15.02 21.41 -32.14
CA ALA A 555 14.87 20.14 -31.43
C ALA A 555 13.39 19.73 -31.33
N PHE A 556 12.52 20.66 -30.89
CA PHE A 556 11.09 20.41 -30.74
C PHE A 556 10.42 20.00 -32.05
N PHE A 557 10.64 20.78 -33.12
CA PHE A 557 10.08 20.50 -34.44
C PHE A 557 10.64 19.21 -35.02
N PHE A 558 11.97 19.03 -35.01
CA PHE A 558 12.60 17.88 -35.66
C PHE A 558 12.21 16.57 -34.99
N MET A 559 12.17 16.50 -33.66
CA MET A 559 11.73 15.28 -32.98
C MET A 559 10.24 14.98 -33.19
N THR A 560 9.43 16.02 -33.32
CA THR A 560 8.03 15.83 -33.73
C THR A 560 7.97 15.31 -35.17
N ALA A 561 8.77 15.88 -36.08
CA ALA A 561 8.84 15.43 -37.47
C ALA A 561 9.27 13.96 -37.58
N VAL A 562 10.31 13.54 -36.85
CA VAL A 562 10.76 12.14 -36.76
C VAL A 562 9.57 11.25 -36.37
N PHE A 563 8.92 11.52 -35.25
CA PHE A 563 7.75 10.73 -34.82
C PHE A 563 6.62 10.72 -35.87
N MET A 564 6.38 11.85 -36.54
CA MET A 564 5.26 12.00 -37.45
C MET A 564 5.44 11.29 -38.80
N VAL A 565 6.67 11.26 -39.35
CA VAL A 565 6.90 10.90 -40.76
C VAL A 565 7.91 9.78 -40.99
N THR A 566 8.63 9.30 -39.98
CA THR A 566 9.58 8.19 -40.19
C THR A 566 8.94 6.82 -39.98
N VAL A 567 9.44 5.81 -40.69
CA VAL A 567 9.05 4.41 -40.49
C VAL A 567 9.67 3.81 -39.22
N LYS A 568 9.19 2.63 -38.79
CA LYS A 568 9.65 1.92 -37.57
C LYS A 568 9.41 2.70 -36.26
N MET A 569 8.41 3.58 -36.26
CA MET A 569 8.08 4.41 -35.10
C MET A 569 7.16 3.69 -34.12
N HIS A 570 7.49 3.83 -32.83
CA HIS A 570 6.71 3.36 -31.69
C HIS A 570 5.93 4.50 -31.03
N GLU A 571 4.84 4.15 -30.34
CA GLU A 571 3.94 4.99 -29.54
C GLU A 571 4.64 6.01 -28.61
N ARG A 572 5.86 5.67 -28.15
CA ARG A 572 6.55 6.38 -27.07
C ARG A 572 7.47 7.51 -27.55
N TYR A 573 7.82 7.56 -28.84
CA TYR A 573 8.88 8.45 -29.33
C TYR A 573 8.52 9.93 -29.42
N LEU A 574 7.23 10.29 -29.34
CA LEU A 574 6.83 11.70 -29.23
C LEU A 574 7.26 12.35 -27.90
N PHE A 575 7.59 11.54 -26.89
CA PHE A 575 8.11 11.97 -25.59
C PHE A 575 9.25 13.00 -25.72
N TYR A 576 10.18 12.73 -26.65
CA TYR A 576 11.42 13.48 -26.82
C TYR A 576 11.19 14.96 -27.16
N ALA A 577 10.05 15.28 -27.77
CA ALA A 577 9.70 16.62 -28.20
C ALA A 577 9.16 17.51 -27.04
N LEU A 578 8.52 16.92 -26.03
CA LEU A 578 7.71 17.65 -25.05
C LEU A 578 8.53 18.64 -24.20
N VAL A 579 9.73 18.24 -23.77
CA VAL A 579 10.59 19.12 -22.98
C VAL A 579 11.09 20.31 -23.80
N PHE A 580 11.41 20.10 -25.08
CA PHE A 580 11.88 21.15 -25.98
C PHE A 580 10.76 22.12 -26.36
N ALA A 581 9.49 21.69 -26.33
CA ALA A 581 8.35 22.59 -26.46
C ALA A 581 8.31 23.62 -25.32
N LEU A 582 8.50 23.18 -24.06
CA LEU A 582 8.56 24.07 -22.91
C LEU A 582 9.79 24.99 -22.95
N MET A 583 10.95 24.46 -23.33
CA MET A 583 12.16 25.27 -23.52
C MET A 583 11.94 26.34 -24.59
N SER A 584 11.35 25.98 -25.73
CA SER A 584 10.98 26.92 -26.79
C SER A 584 10.03 28.01 -26.27
N PHE A 585 9.01 27.65 -25.50
CA PHE A 585 8.10 28.62 -24.91
C PHE A 585 8.81 29.58 -23.93
N ILE A 586 9.73 29.08 -23.10
CA ILE A 586 10.49 29.91 -22.14
C ILE A 586 11.27 31.02 -22.87
N HIS A 587 11.83 30.71 -24.03
CA HIS A 587 12.65 31.62 -24.81
C HIS A 587 11.82 32.55 -25.70
N PHE A 588 10.89 32.01 -26.49
CA PHE A 588 10.12 32.77 -27.47
C PHE A 588 8.85 33.41 -26.91
N LYS A 589 8.36 32.95 -25.75
CA LYS A 589 7.16 33.48 -25.04
C LYS A 589 5.87 33.48 -25.86
N ASP A 590 5.83 32.73 -26.96
CA ASP A 590 4.69 32.65 -27.85
C ASP A 590 3.65 31.64 -27.32
N ARG A 591 2.42 32.11 -27.11
CA ARG A 591 1.33 31.29 -26.54
C ARG A 591 0.99 30.05 -27.38
N ARG A 592 1.24 30.08 -28.70
CA ARG A 592 0.96 28.98 -29.62
C ARG A 592 1.84 27.77 -29.31
N ILE A 593 3.09 28.01 -28.91
CA ILE A 593 4.05 26.96 -28.52
C ILE A 593 3.57 26.23 -27.26
N LEU A 594 3.06 26.99 -26.28
CA LEU A 594 2.51 26.40 -25.05
C LEU A 594 1.25 25.56 -25.32
N TYR A 595 0.43 25.95 -26.29
CA TYR A 595 -0.73 25.14 -26.73
C TYR A 595 -0.33 23.89 -27.49
N LEU A 596 0.73 23.96 -28.31
CA LEU A 596 1.31 22.79 -28.97
C LEU A 596 1.85 21.79 -27.93
N PHE A 597 2.58 22.26 -26.90
CA PHE A 597 3.00 21.40 -25.78
C PHE A 597 1.81 20.69 -25.13
N PHE A 598 0.73 21.43 -24.85
CA PHE A 598 -0.47 20.88 -24.22
C PHE A 598 -1.16 19.82 -25.08
N GLY A 599 -1.40 20.13 -26.36
CA GLY A 599 -2.02 19.20 -27.30
C GLY A 599 -1.19 17.94 -27.48
N LEU A 600 0.11 18.07 -27.77
CA LEU A 600 1.02 16.94 -27.95
C LEU A 600 1.19 16.11 -26.67
N SER A 601 1.08 16.71 -25.48
CA SER A 601 1.12 15.97 -24.22
C SER A 601 -0.09 15.05 -24.07
N LEU A 602 -1.30 15.54 -24.41
CA LEU A 602 -2.53 14.75 -24.34
C LEU A 602 -2.56 13.65 -25.37
N THR A 603 -2.19 13.94 -26.63
CA THR A 603 -2.18 12.94 -27.69
C THR A 603 -1.11 11.88 -27.45
N HIS A 604 0.06 12.26 -26.92
CA HIS A 604 1.09 11.31 -26.51
C HIS A 604 0.63 10.42 -25.35
N PHE A 605 -0.08 11.00 -24.36
CA PHE A 605 -0.69 10.24 -23.27
C PHE A 605 -1.72 9.24 -23.80
N PHE A 606 -2.63 9.64 -24.69
CA PHE A 606 -3.59 8.72 -25.30
C PHE A 606 -2.91 7.56 -26.02
N ASN A 607 -1.87 7.87 -26.81
CA ASN A 607 -1.15 6.86 -27.55
C ASN A 607 -0.52 5.81 -26.62
N THR A 608 0.14 6.26 -25.55
CA THR A 608 0.89 5.40 -24.63
C THR A 608 -0.01 4.72 -23.59
N ASP A 609 -1.07 5.36 -23.12
CA ASP A 609 -2.01 4.78 -22.15
C ASP A 609 -2.84 3.65 -22.76
N GLU A 610 -3.27 3.82 -24.02
CA GLU A 610 -4.06 2.83 -24.73
C GLU A 610 -3.26 1.54 -24.97
N ILE A 611 -2.06 1.65 -25.53
CA ILE A 611 -1.20 0.48 -25.76
C ILE A 611 -0.74 -0.18 -24.46
N LEU A 612 -0.47 0.58 -23.39
CA LEU A 612 -0.18 -0.01 -22.08
C LEU A 612 -1.42 -0.75 -21.53
N GLY A 613 -2.62 -0.23 -21.75
CA GLY A 613 -3.87 -0.92 -21.41
C GLY A 613 -4.01 -2.25 -22.17
N TYR A 614 -3.77 -2.25 -23.48
CA TYR A 614 -3.82 -3.45 -24.31
C TYR A 614 -2.75 -4.47 -23.92
N SER A 615 -1.52 -4.03 -23.61
CA SER A 615 -0.43 -4.93 -23.21
C SER A 615 -0.74 -5.70 -21.93
N LEU A 616 -1.54 -5.12 -21.02
CA LEU A 616 -1.99 -5.82 -19.80
C LEU A 616 -2.96 -6.99 -20.08
N THR A 617 -3.46 -7.11 -21.31
CA THR A 617 -4.30 -8.22 -21.79
C THR A 617 -3.53 -9.17 -22.73
N ASN A 618 -2.19 -9.09 -22.76
CA ASN A 618 -1.32 -9.79 -23.71
C ASN A 618 -1.65 -9.51 -25.18
N ASN A 619 -2.21 -8.33 -25.47
CA ASN A 619 -2.44 -7.86 -26.83
C ASN A 619 -1.57 -6.64 -27.11
N PHE A 620 -0.73 -6.73 -28.14
CA PHE A 620 0.25 -5.68 -28.48
C PHE A 620 -0.08 -4.97 -29.79
N LYS A 621 -1.18 -5.34 -30.48
CA LYS A 621 -1.57 -4.78 -31.77
C LYS A 621 -2.89 -4.02 -31.66
N LEU A 622 -2.84 -2.71 -31.86
CA LEU A 622 -4.05 -1.90 -31.94
C LEU A 622 -4.78 -2.12 -33.27
N ASN A 623 -6.11 -2.09 -33.21
CA ASN A 623 -6.94 -2.11 -34.42
C ASN A 623 -6.56 -0.91 -35.32
N ARG A 624 -6.19 -1.21 -36.56
CA ARG A 624 -5.77 -0.25 -37.59
C ARG A 624 -6.79 0.86 -37.85
N TYR A 625 -8.07 0.59 -37.59
CA TYR A 625 -9.18 1.53 -37.76
C TYR A 625 -9.81 1.98 -36.43
N GLY A 626 -9.11 1.78 -35.30
CA GLY A 626 -9.56 2.24 -34.00
C GLY A 626 -9.82 3.75 -33.99
N MET A 627 -10.96 4.16 -33.45
CA MET A 627 -11.38 5.57 -33.43
C MET A 627 -10.35 6.46 -32.72
N ILE A 628 -9.89 6.07 -31.52
CA ILE A 628 -8.93 6.87 -30.74
C ILE A 628 -7.61 7.03 -31.51
N LEU A 629 -7.11 5.94 -32.10
CA LEU A 629 -5.93 5.94 -32.95
C LEU A 629 -6.05 6.91 -34.13
N ILE A 630 -7.14 6.84 -34.90
CA ILE A 630 -7.34 7.71 -36.09
C ILE A 630 -7.47 9.17 -35.68
N TYR A 631 -8.37 9.49 -34.74
CA TYR A 631 -8.65 10.87 -34.35
C TYR A 631 -7.43 11.53 -33.69
N THR A 632 -6.68 10.78 -32.89
CA THR A 632 -5.46 11.28 -32.26
C THR A 632 -4.33 11.46 -33.29
N SER A 633 -4.19 10.55 -34.25
CA SER A 633 -3.24 10.70 -35.36
C SER A 633 -3.56 11.90 -36.25
N LEU A 634 -4.84 12.16 -36.52
CA LEU A 634 -5.30 13.35 -37.24
C LEU A 634 -4.97 14.63 -36.45
N ALA A 635 -5.27 14.65 -35.14
CA ALA A 635 -4.93 15.79 -34.28
C ALA A 635 -3.42 16.07 -34.25
N ASN A 636 -2.59 15.04 -34.14
CA ASN A 636 -1.13 15.14 -34.23
C ASN A 636 -0.68 15.68 -35.59
N THR A 637 -1.28 15.22 -36.68
CA THR A 637 -0.99 15.69 -38.04
C THR A 637 -1.31 17.17 -38.22
N LEU A 638 -2.49 17.61 -37.77
CA LEU A 638 -2.91 19.01 -37.83
C LEU A 638 -2.00 19.91 -36.98
N MET A 639 -1.61 19.45 -35.78
CA MET A 639 -0.64 20.17 -34.94
C MET A 639 0.73 20.25 -35.59
N PHE A 640 1.22 19.18 -36.23
CA PHE A 640 2.50 19.16 -36.93
C PHE A 640 2.51 20.14 -38.11
N ILE A 641 1.45 20.17 -38.93
CA ILE A 641 1.30 21.18 -40.00
C ILE A 641 1.27 22.59 -39.41
N TYR A 642 0.55 22.80 -38.31
CA TYR A 642 0.51 24.08 -37.62
C TYR A 642 1.87 24.51 -37.08
N MET A 643 2.70 23.57 -36.60
CA MET A 643 4.07 23.84 -36.14
C MET A 643 4.93 24.42 -37.26
N ILE A 644 4.77 24.00 -38.52
CA ILE A 644 5.49 24.59 -39.66
C ILE A 644 5.21 26.10 -39.69
N LYS A 645 3.93 26.49 -39.70
CA LYS A 645 3.54 27.92 -39.70
C LYS A 645 4.07 28.67 -38.48
N VAL A 646 3.94 28.10 -37.28
CA VAL A 646 4.41 28.76 -36.04
C VAL A 646 5.92 28.97 -36.06
N GLY A 647 6.69 27.98 -36.52
CA GLY A 647 8.15 28.07 -36.61
C GLY A 647 8.60 29.16 -37.58
N TRP A 648 7.95 29.26 -38.75
CA TRP A 648 8.22 30.32 -39.71
C TRP A 648 7.86 31.70 -39.17
N ASP A 649 6.68 31.82 -38.54
CA ASP A 649 6.23 33.08 -37.94
C ASP A 649 7.18 33.54 -36.85
N VAL A 650 7.57 32.66 -35.91
CA VAL A 650 8.39 33.03 -34.75
C VAL A 650 9.86 33.24 -35.11
N LEU A 651 10.48 32.34 -35.88
CA LEU A 651 11.93 32.39 -36.11
C LEU A 651 12.33 33.23 -37.32
N VAL A 652 11.50 33.29 -38.37
CA VAL A 652 11.84 33.98 -39.63
C VAL A 652 11.13 35.32 -39.75
N LYS A 653 9.82 35.37 -39.48
CA LYS A 653 9.04 36.63 -39.55
C LYS A 653 9.06 37.46 -38.28
N ASP A 654 9.64 36.94 -37.18
CA ASP A 654 9.63 37.56 -35.85
C ASP A 654 8.21 37.96 -35.36
N LYS A 655 7.18 37.25 -35.86
CA LYS A 655 5.77 37.46 -35.56
C LYS A 655 5.36 36.61 -34.36
N ILE A 656 5.58 37.16 -33.18
CA ILE A 656 5.25 36.52 -31.90
C ILE A 656 3.80 36.85 -31.51
N THR A 657 3.09 35.84 -31.01
CA THR A 657 1.78 36.02 -30.34
C THR A 657 1.97 35.94 -28.83
N PRO A 658 2.23 37.07 -28.15
CA PRO A 658 2.61 37.06 -26.75
C PRO A 658 1.50 36.54 -25.83
N THR A 659 1.90 36.02 -24.68
CA THR A 659 0.97 35.89 -23.55
C THR A 659 0.77 37.27 -22.92
N ALA A 660 -0.41 37.57 -22.36
CA ALA A 660 -0.75 38.90 -21.82
C ALA A 660 0.18 39.43 -20.69
N ALA A 661 1.19 38.64 -20.31
CA ALA A 661 2.26 38.97 -19.38
C ALA A 661 3.29 39.98 -19.91
N ASP A 662 3.40 40.20 -21.23
CA ASP A 662 4.42 41.10 -21.79
C ASP A 662 4.17 42.60 -21.54
N LYS A 663 3.03 42.98 -20.93
CA LYS A 663 2.79 44.37 -20.47
C LYS A 663 3.40 44.70 -19.09
N LEU A 664 4.03 43.75 -18.40
CA LEU A 664 4.61 43.96 -17.07
C LEU A 664 6.10 43.59 -17.08
N LEU A 665 6.92 44.55 -17.52
CA LEU A 665 8.37 44.57 -17.29
C LEU A 665 8.69 44.62 -15.77
N PRO A 666 9.92 44.23 -15.37
CA PRO A 666 10.20 43.76 -14.02
C PRO A 666 10.15 44.90 -13.01
N LEU A 667 9.29 44.77 -12.01
CA LEU A 667 9.36 45.59 -10.81
C LEU A 667 10.60 45.19 -10.02
N ASP A 668 11.64 45.96 -10.27
CA ASP A 668 12.87 45.96 -9.54
C ASP A 668 12.64 46.21 -8.03
N SER A 669 13.54 45.61 -7.28
CA SER A 669 13.86 45.83 -5.89
C SER A 669 13.35 47.15 -5.25
N LYS A 670 12.35 47.07 -4.37
CA LYS A 670 12.35 47.76 -3.05
C LYS A 670 11.10 47.49 -2.20
N LYS A 671 11.31 47.65 -0.89
CA LYS A 671 10.38 47.54 0.26
C LYS A 671 10.08 46.13 0.76
N THR A 672 11.13 45.55 1.34
CA THR A 672 11.08 44.87 2.65
C THR A 672 10.32 45.72 3.66
N GLY A 673 9.00 45.52 3.71
CA GLY A 673 8.14 45.91 4.83
C GLY A 673 7.89 44.65 5.66
N GLU A 674 8.60 44.62 6.77
CA GLU A 674 8.91 43.57 7.73
C GLU A 674 7.86 42.57 8.27
N PRO A 675 8.36 41.45 8.85
CA PRO A 675 7.77 40.63 9.91
C PRO A 675 7.87 41.21 11.36
N ALA A 676 8.11 42.51 11.53
CA ALA A 676 8.37 43.13 12.84
C ALA A 676 7.24 42.95 13.86
N MET A 677 5.99 42.78 13.39
CA MET A 677 4.81 42.68 14.25
C MET A 677 4.65 41.32 14.97
N ARG A 678 5.57 40.35 14.82
CA ARG A 678 5.44 39.01 15.43
C ARG A 678 6.38 38.72 16.60
N LEU A 679 7.30 39.63 16.90
CA LEU A 679 8.37 39.37 17.87
C LEU A 679 7.95 39.69 19.32
N THR A 680 6.82 40.36 19.54
CA THR A 680 6.27 40.69 20.86
C THR A 680 5.05 39.84 21.21
N ARG A 681 5.08 38.51 20.93
CA ARG A 681 3.96 37.65 21.30
C ARG A 681 4.02 37.37 22.80
N GLU A 682 3.24 38.11 23.61
CA GLU A 682 3.00 37.77 25.01
C GLU A 682 2.66 36.27 25.15
N ALA A 683 3.09 35.66 26.25
CA ALA A 683 2.80 34.27 26.54
C ALA A 683 1.29 34.04 26.41
N GLU A 684 0.86 33.09 25.56
CA GLU A 684 -0.57 32.84 25.42
C GLU A 684 -1.15 32.43 26.78
N PRO A 685 -2.26 33.04 27.23
CA PRO A 685 -2.82 32.74 28.53
C PRO A 685 -3.20 31.26 28.63
N GLU A 686 -3.00 30.71 29.82
CA GLU A 686 -3.40 29.34 30.12
C GLU A 686 -4.92 29.18 29.96
N ILE A 687 -5.34 28.17 29.22
CA ILE A 687 -6.76 27.92 28.96
C ILE A 687 -7.30 27.13 30.16
N LYS A 688 -8.09 27.80 31.00
CA LYS A 688 -8.76 27.18 32.17
C LYS A 688 -10.15 26.67 31.80
N LEU A 689 -10.55 25.56 32.41
CA LEU A 689 -11.93 25.06 32.36
C LEU A 689 -12.78 25.85 33.35
N ASN A 690 -13.95 26.31 32.91
CA ASN A 690 -14.92 27.00 33.76
C ASN A 690 -15.93 26.00 34.37
N LYS A 691 -16.78 26.46 35.30
CA LYS A 691 -17.80 25.61 35.95
C LYS A 691 -18.73 24.91 34.95
N LEU A 692 -19.04 25.54 33.82
CA LEU A 692 -19.87 24.94 32.77
C LEU A 692 -19.13 23.81 32.05
N ASP A 693 -17.85 23.98 31.74
CA ASP A 693 -17.01 22.94 31.14
C ASP A 693 -17.03 21.67 32.03
N TYR A 694 -16.83 21.81 33.34
CA TYR A 694 -16.88 20.67 34.28
C TYR A 694 -18.24 19.97 34.30
N ARG A 695 -19.35 20.72 34.30
CA ARG A 695 -20.70 20.15 34.27
C ARG A 695 -20.97 19.38 32.96
N LEU A 696 -20.57 19.96 31.82
CA LEU A 696 -20.76 19.32 30.51
C LEU A 696 -19.91 18.06 30.36
N ILE A 697 -18.64 18.10 30.79
CA ILE A 697 -17.75 16.95 30.79
C ILE A 697 -18.33 15.85 31.70
N ALA A 698 -18.72 16.19 32.93
CA ALA A 698 -19.27 15.22 33.89
C ALA A 698 -20.56 14.58 33.37
N GLY A 699 -21.48 15.40 32.85
CA GLY A 699 -22.74 14.91 32.28
C GLY A 699 -22.54 13.98 31.09
N LEU A 700 -21.72 14.38 30.10
CA LEU A 700 -21.45 13.55 28.92
C LEU A 700 -20.71 12.26 29.28
N THR A 701 -19.70 12.35 30.14
CA THR A 701 -18.94 11.18 30.62
C THR A 701 -19.84 10.21 31.36
N LEU A 702 -20.76 10.70 32.22
CA LEU A 702 -21.71 9.87 32.94
C LEU A 702 -22.68 9.15 32.00
N VAL A 703 -23.26 9.87 31.03
CA VAL A 703 -24.15 9.27 30.03
C VAL A 703 -23.43 8.19 29.24
N TYR A 704 -22.23 8.47 28.74
CA TYR A 704 -21.44 7.48 28.01
C TYR A 704 -21.07 6.28 28.88
N LEU A 705 -20.65 6.51 30.13
CA LEU A 705 -20.31 5.45 31.09
C LEU A 705 -21.47 4.48 31.30
N VAL A 706 -22.70 4.98 31.43
CA VAL A 706 -23.90 4.14 31.53
C VAL A 706 -24.03 3.24 30.29
N PHE A 707 -23.99 3.81 29.08
CA PHE A 707 -24.05 3.00 27.85
C PHE A 707 -22.92 1.99 27.72
N ALA A 708 -21.71 2.37 28.13
CA ALA A 708 -20.51 1.56 28.00
C ALA A 708 -20.52 0.35 28.96
N LEU A 709 -21.10 0.50 30.16
CA LEU A 709 -21.17 -0.56 31.17
C LEU A 709 -22.33 -1.54 30.98
N ILE A 710 -23.39 -1.15 30.26
CA ILE A 710 -24.51 -2.06 29.96
C ILE A 710 -23.97 -3.27 29.18
N ASN A 711 -24.31 -4.47 29.65
CA ASN A 711 -23.91 -5.75 29.05
C ASN A 711 -22.41 -5.84 28.76
N LEU A 712 -21.53 -5.33 29.64
CA LEU A 712 -20.10 -5.39 29.38
C LEU A 712 -19.55 -6.83 29.47
N GLY A 713 -20.06 -7.61 30.42
CA GLY A 713 -19.68 -8.99 30.66
C GLY A 713 -20.25 -9.48 31.98
N SER A 714 -20.26 -10.79 32.18
CA SER A 714 -20.65 -11.41 33.44
C SER A 714 -19.54 -11.28 34.49
N PHE A 715 -19.92 -11.15 35.76
CA PHE A 715 -19.03 -11.24 36.93
C PHE A 715 -18.76 -12.70 37.34
N LYS A 716 -19.23 -13.65 36.54
CA LYS A 716 -19.27 -15.08 36.82
C LYS A 716 -18.48 -15.84 35.76
N ALA A 717 -17.55 -16.66 36.19
CA ALA A 717 -16.82 -17.63 35.39
C ALA A 717 -16.20 -18.69 36.31
N PRO A 718 -16.14 -19.97 35.90
CA PRO A 718 -15.43 -21.00 36.64
C PRO A 718 -13.93 -20.71 36.80
N GLU A 719 -13.38 -20.93 37.98
CA GLU A 719 -11.99 -20.63 38.35
C GLU A 719 -11.19 -21.87 38.77
N THR A 720 -11.83 -22.84 39.44
CA THR A 720 -11.19 -24.11 39.81
C THR A 720 -11.01 -24.96 38.55
N PHE A 721 -10.06 -25.90 38.56
CA PHE A 721 -9.81 -26.74 37.38
C PHE A 721 -9.19 -28.09 37.72
N TRP A 722 -9.32 -29.01 36.76
CA TRP A 722 -8.51 -30.22 36.65
C TRP A 722 -7.65 -30.14 35.38
N GLN A 723 -6.36 -30.45 35.54
CA GLN A 723 -5.39 -30.54 34.45
C GLN A 723 -4.71 -31.91 34.50
N PRO A 724 -5.11 -32.86 33.62
CA PRO A 724 -4.49 -34.17 33.55
C PRO A 724 -3.04 -34.07 33.05
N ALA A 725 -2.16 -34.91 33.60
CA ALA A 725 -0.76 -34.98 33.17
C ALA A 725 -0.53 -36.05 32.09
N ASN A 726 -1.35 -37.11 32.08
CA ASN A 726 -1.18 -38.26 31.19
C ASN A 726 -2.48 -38.62 30.46
N ALA A 727 -2.33 -39.21 29.28
CA ALA A 727 -3.42 -39.85 28.56
C ALA A 727 -3.96 -41.04 29.38
N GLY A 728 -5.28 -41.23 29.38
CA GLY A 728 -5.98 -42.27 30.13
C GLY A 728 -6.34 -41.92 31.57
N GLU A 729 -5.92 -40.76 32.08
CA GLU A 729 -6.43 -40.24 33.36
C GLU A 729 -7.93 -39.97 33.24
N SER A 730 -8.71 -40.49 34.18
CA SER A 730 -10.16 -40.45 34.10
C SER A 730 -10.81 -40.32 35.46
N PHE A 731 -12.07 -39.92 35.46
CA PHE A 731 -12.95 -39.94 36.61
C PHE A 731 -14.38 -40.13 36.12
N TYR A 732 -15.26 -40.62 36.98
CA TYR A 732 -16.68 -40.70 36.65
C TYR A 732 -17.54 -40.05 37.73
N ILE A 733 -18.72 -39.65 37.30
CA ILE A 733 -19.72 -38.99 38.13
C ILE A 733 -21.00 -39.83 38.23
N SER A 734 -21.75 -39.65 39.32
CA SER A 734 -23.09 -40.24 39.51
C SER A 734 -24.15 -39.14 39.59
N LEU A 735 -25.23 -39.31 38.82
CA LEU A 735 -26.47 -38.54 38.93
C LEU A 735 -27.42 -39.18 39.96
N ASP A 736 -28.35 -38.40 40.51
CA ASP A 736 -29.33 -38.85 41.52
C ASP A 736 -30.16 -40.07 41.04
N SER A 737 -30.52 -40.08 39.75
CA SER A 737 -31.25 -41.18 39.11
C SER A 737 -30.92 -41.25 37.63
N GLU A 738 -31.32 -42.35 36.97
CA GLU A 738 -31.17 -42.48 35.52
C GLU A 738 -32.13 -41.51 34.81
N GLN A 739 -31.58 -40.56 34.07
CA GLN A 739 -32.34 -39.51 33.41
C GLN A 739 -31.75 -39.17 32.04
N ALA A 740 -32.56 -38.52 31.19
CA ALA A 740 -32.12 -38.07 29.88
C ALA A 740 -31.17 -36.87 30.02
N ILE A 741 -30.03 -36.93 29.35
CA ILE A 741 -29.05 -35.86 29.19
C ILE A 741 -29.18 -35.36 27.75
N LYS A 742 -29.60 -34.10 27.60
CA LYS A 742 -29.82 -33.46 26.30
C LYS A 742 -28.70 -32.52 25.87
N LYS A 743 -27.84 -32.11 26.81
CA LYS A 743 -26.77 -31.14 26.53
C LYS A 743 -25.61 -31.27 27.51
N ILE A 744 -24.41 -31.07 26.97
CA ILE A 744 -23.16 -30.92 27.72
C ILE A 744 -22.62 -29.54 27.41
N ASN A 745 -22.40 -28.74 28.45
CA ASN A 745 -21.63 -27.51 28.33
C ASN A 745 -20.30 -27.68 29.05
N THR A 746 -19.20 -27.26 28.43
CA THR A 746 -17.87 -27.34 29.03
C THR A 746 -17.18 -25.98 29.01
N PHE A 747 -16.49 -25.64 30.09
CA PHE A 747 -15.67 -24.44 30.23
C PHE A 747 -14.24 -24.85 30.54
N GLY A 748 -13.29 -24.25 29.84
CA GLY A 748 -11.88 -24.54 30.10
C GLY A 748 -10.98 -23.33 30.00
N GLY A 749 -9.87 -23.42 30.72
CA GLY A 749 -8.81 -22.43 30.79
C GLY A 749 -7.73 -22.65 29.73
N PRO A 750 -6.54 -22.02 29.92
CA PRO A 750 -5.43 -22.12 28.98
C PRO A 750 -4.88 -23.55 28.88
N GLY A 751 -4.46 -23.93 27.68
CA GLY A 751 -3.85 -25.22 27.36
C GLY A 751 -4.66 -26.01 26.35
N ASP A 752 -3.97 -26.83 25.56
CA ASP A 752 -4.54 -27.57 24.44
C ASP A 752 -4.60 -29.07 24.76
N GLY A 753 -5.56 -29.78 24.17
CA GLY A 753 -5.69 -31.23 24.30
C GLY A 753 -7.13 -31.70 24.02
N ASN A 754 -7.47 -32.91 24.45
CA ASN A 754 -8.81 -33.46 24.24
C ASN A 754 -9.17 -34.53 25.27
N PHE A 755 -10.48 -34.73 25.45
CA PHE A 755 -11.03 -35.71 26.38
C PHE A 755 -12.33 -36.30 25.85
N ASP A 756 -12.58 -37.56 26.21
CA ASP A 756 -13.86 -38.21 25.95
C ASP A 756 -14.81 -38.01 27.13
N VAL A 757 -16.10 -37.87 26.81
CA VAL A 757 -17.19 -38.05 27.77
C VAL A 757 -18.03 -39.25 27.34
N ASP A 758 -18.05 -40.32 28.14
CA ASP A 758 -18.80 -41.55 27.87
C ASP A 758 -19.79 -41.88 28.99
N PHE A 759 -20.83 -42.65 28.69
CA PHE A 759 -22.02 -42.76 29.54
C PHE A 759 -22.32 -44.21 29.93
N SER A 760 -22.93 -44.40 31.11
CA SER A 760 -23.33 -45.72 31.60
C SER A 760 -24.57 -45.65 32.49
N SER A 761 -25.38 -46.71 32.48
CA SER A 761 -26.49 -46.90 33.44
C SER A 761 -26.11 -47.83 34.60
N ASP A 762 -25.06 -48.64 34.45
CA ASP A 762 -24.77 -49.78 35.33
C ASP A 762 -23.31 -49.87 35.82
N LEU A 763 -22.45 -48.90 35.46
CA LEU A 763 -20.99 -48.85 35.69
C LEU A 763 -20.16 -49.94 35.00
N LYS A 764 -20.81 -50.93 34.35
CA LYS A 764 -20.15 -52.05 33.68
C LYS A 764 -20.00 -51.78 32.20
N THR A 765 -21.04 -51.22 31.58
CA THR A 765 -21.09 -50.96 30.15
C THR A 765 -21.02 -49.46 29.90
N TRP A 766 -19.94 -49.01 29.25
CA TRP A 766 -19.75 -47.62 28.84
C TRP A 766 -20.01 -47.49 27.35
N ARG A 767 -20.82 -46.50 26.95
CA ARG A 767 -21.28 -46.29 25.57
C ARG A 767 -21.26 -44.81 25.20
N ASP A 768 -21.45 -44.54 23.92
CA ASP A 768 -21.68 -43.19 23.38
C ASP A 768 -20.58 -42.16 23.70
N ALA A 769 -19.33 -42.59 23.67
CA ALA A 769 -18.17 -41.71 23.88
C ALA A 769 -18.20 -40.52 22.91
N ARG A 770 -18.13 -39.31 23.47
CA ARG A 770 -18.04 -38.04 22.74
C ARG A 770 -16.68 -37.40 22.98
N LEU A 771 -15.88 -37.30 21.92
CA LEU A 771 -14.60 -36.59 21.95
C LEU A 771 -14.86 -35.08 21.96
N ILE A 772 -14.29 -34.38 22.94
CA ILE A 772 -14.31 -32.92 23.04
C ILE A 772 -12.89 -32.41 22.85
N ASN A 773 -12.70 -31.68 21.75
CA ASN A 773 -11.43 -31.03 21.42
C ASN A 773 -11.32 -29.68 22.11
N ARG A 774 -10.15 -29.43 22.68
CA ARG A 774 -9.75 -28.15 23.26
C ARG A 774 -8.51 -27.68 22.50
N ASP A 775 -8.74 -27.05 21.35
CA ASP A 775 -7.70 -26.27 20.70
C ASP A 775 -7.63 -24.88 21.35
N GLY A 776 -6.48 -24.22 21.31
CA GLY A 776 -6.25 -22.94 21.97
C GLY A 776 -7.15 -21.78 21.50
N GLY A 777 -8.04 -22.05 20.54
CA GLY A 777 -9.04 -21.12 20.00
C GLY A 777 -10.27 -20.90 20.91
N VAL A 778 -10.48 -21.71 21.96
CA VAL A 778 -11.62 -21.53 22.89
C VAL A 778 -11.16 -21.56 24.35
N VAL A 779 -10.70 -20.41 24.86
CA VAL A 779 -10.21 -20.25 26.25
C VAL A 779 -11.08 -19.29 27.03
N PHE A 780 -11.43 -19.64 28.27
CA PHE A 780 -12.36 -18.89 29.11
C PHE A 780 -13.71 -18.61 28.44
N ALA A 781 -14.25 -19.63 27.75
CA ALA A 781 -15.54 -19.58 27.09
C ALA A 781 -16.25 -20.93 27.21
N TRP A 782 -17.58 -20.87 27.32
CA TRP A 782 -18.43 -22.05 27.30
C TRP A 782 -18.59 -22.59 25.89
N THR A 783 -18.42 -23.89 25.73
CA THR A 783 -18.80 -24.65 24.54
C THR A 783 -20.02 -25.50 24.85
N SER A 784 -20.85 -25.78 23.84
CA SER A 784 -22.07 -26.57 24.00
C SER A 784 -22.11 -27.69 22.97
N MET A 785 -22.55 -28.86 23.41
CA MET A 785 -22.83 -30.03 22.58
C MET A 785 -24.24 -30.54 22.92
N ASP A 786 -25.11 -30.58 21.92
CA ASP A 786 -26.42 -31.22 22.06
C ASP A 786 -26.26 -32.75 21.93
N ILE A 787 -26.88 -33.50 22.83
CA ILE A 787 -26.86 -34.97 22.87
C ILE A 787 -28.26 -35.49 23.18
N ASP A 788 -28.49 -36.80 23.07
CA ASP A 788 -29.73 -37.42 23.55
C ASP A 788 -29.41 -38.82 24.08
N ILE A 789 -29.03 -38.87 25.35
CA ILE A 789 -28.55 -40.09 26.00
C ILE A 789 -29.23 -40.23 27.35
N LYS A 790 -29.76 -41.42 27.65
CA LYS A 790 -30.26 -41.75 28.98
C LYS A 790 -29.16 -42.46 29.77
N ALA A 791 -28.74 -41.87 30.89
CA ALA A 791 -27.65 -42.42 31.70
C ALA A 791 -27.79 -42.03 33.18
N LYS A 792 -27.13 -42.80 34.05
CA LYS A 792 -26.94 -42.44 35.47
C LYS A 792 -25.51 -41.98 35.76
N TYR A 793 -24.54 -42.47 34.99
CA TYR A 793 -23.12 -42.19 35.17
C TYR A 793 -22.54 -41.57 33.90
N ALA A 794 -21.63 -40.63 34.06
CA ALA A 794 -20.81 -40.08 32.99
C ALA A 794 -19.34 -40.15 33.40
N ARG A 795 -18.46 -40.55 32.48
CA ARG A 795 -17.02 -40.64 32.69
C ARG A 795 -16.31 -39.67 31.76
N VAL A 796 -15.31 -39.01 32.31
CA VAL A 796 -14.43 -38.10 31.59
C VAL A 796 -13.06 -38.76 31.52
N THR A 797 -12.52 -38.92 30.31
CA THR A 797 -11.21 -39.56 30.08
C THR A 797 -10.32 -38.66 29.25
N ALA A 798 -9.20 -38.21 29.81
CA ALA A 798 -8.20 -37.45 29.08
C ALA A 798 -7.57 -38.33 27.98
N LYS A 799 -7.64 -37.90 26.71
CA LYS A 799 -7.02 -38.58 25.58
C LYS A 799 -5.67 -37.95 25.26
N GLN A 800 -5.65 -36.64 25.17
CA GLN A 800 -4.44 -35.84 25.06
C GLN A 800 -4.40 -34.86 26.24
N PRO A 801 -3.44 -35.02 27.18
CA PRO A 801 -3.28 -34.08 28.29
C PRO A 801 -2.76 -32.72 27.80
N GLY A 802 -2.84 -31.69 28.65
CA GLY A 802 -2.34 -30.34 28.35
C GLY A 802 -3.36 -29.23 28.55
N PHE A 803 -4.66 -29.57 28.52
CA PHE A 803 -5.76 -28.63 28.76
C PHE A 803 -6.06 -28.43 30.25
N ARG A 804 -6.69 -27.30 30.57
CA ARG A 804 -7.38 -27.07 31.85
C ARG A 804 -8.88 -27.16 31.62
N LEU A 805 -9.53 -28.07 32.35
CA LEU A 805 -10.98 -28.19 32.38
C LEU A 805 -11.47 -27.62 33.69
N ASN A 806 -12.24 -26.55 33.61
CA ASN A 806 -12.70 -25.82 34.78
C ASN A 806 -14.08 -26.30 35.20
N GLU A 807 -15.02 -26.52 34.27
CA GLU A 807 -16.38 -26.91 34.64
C GLU A 807 -17.08 -27.69 33.52
N ILE A 808 -17.91 -28.67 33.89
CA ILE A 808 -18.85 -29.37 33.01
C ILE A 808 -20.25 -29.26 33.59
N ALA A 809 -21.20 -28.78 32.79
CA ALA A 809 -22.61 -28.76 33.13
C ALA A 809 -23.42 -29.67 32.21
N LEU A 810 -24.15 -30.62 32.80
CA LEU A 810 -25.05 -31.53 32.11
C LEU A 810 -26.49 -31.02 32.25
N TYR A 811 -27.31 -31.07 31.20
CA TYR A 811 -28.71 -30.62 31.25
C TYR A 811 -29.67 -31.70 30.77
N GLY A 812 -30.82 -31.81 31.43
CA GLY A 812 -31.91 -32.73 31.06
C GLY A 812 -32.97 -32.11 30.15
N GLU A 813 -34.08 -32.84 29.97
CA GLU A 813 -35.11 -32.58 28.95
C GLU A 813 -35.86 -31.26 29.10
N ASP A 814 -35.98 -30.71 30.33
CA ASP A 814 -36.72 -29.47 30.61
C ASP A 814 -36.04 -28.51 31.61
N SER A 815 -34.71 -28.61 31.77
CA SER A 815 -33.99 -27.80 32.76
C SER A 815 -32.98 -26.85 32.12
N SER A 816 -33.14 -25.54 32.37
CA SER A 816 -32.09 -24.54 32.13
C SER A 816 -31.03 -24.53 33.24
N LYS A 817 -31.21 -25.34 34.28
CA LYS A 817 -30.23 -25.54 35.36
C LYS A 817 -29.46 -26.84 35.15
N PRO A 818 -28.16 -26.90 35.49
CA PRO A 818 -27.40 -28.13 35.45
C PRO A 818 -28.03 -29.22 36.33
N LEU A 819 -27.91 -30.47 35.90
CA LEU A 819 -28.25 -31.65 36.69
C LEU A 819 -27.30 -31.73 37.91
N HIS A 820 -27.85 -32.17 39.04
CA HIS A 820 -27.07 -32.37 40.26
C HIS A 820 -26.13 -33.59 40.13
N VAL A 821 -24.93 -33.47 40.70
CA VAL A 821 -23.88 -34.51 40.68
C VAL A 821 -23.51 -34.87 42.11
N GLU A 822 -23.72 -36.13 42.50
CA GLU A 822 -23.53 -36.58 43.91
C GLU A 822 -22.10 -37.03 44.23
N ILE A 823 -21.47 -37.82 43.35
CA ILE A 823 -20.19 -38.50 43.63
C ILE A 823 -19.27 -38.35 42.43
N VAL A 824 -18.05 -37.85 42.66
CA VAL A 824 -16.94 -37.89 41.69
C VAL A 824 -15.94 -38.95 42.15
N VAL A 825 -15.87 -40.07 41.42
CA VAL A 825 -14.91 -41.15 41.72
C VAL A 825 -13.70 -41.00 40.79
N PRO A 826 -12.51 -40.71 41.31
CA PRO A 826 -11.30 -40.68 40.51
C PRO A 826 -10.97 -42.09 40.02
N GLY A 827 -10.70 -42.23 38.72
CA GLY A 827 -10.15 -43.43 38.12
C GLY A 827 -8.62 -43.43 38.23
N THR A 828 -7.93 -43.60 37.11
CA THR A 828 -6.47 -43.50 37.03
C THR A 828 -6.02 -42.06 37.29
N LYS A 829 -5.21 -41.84 38.32
CA LYS A 829 -4.71 -40.50 38.71
C LYS A 829 -3.19 -40.48 38.74
N SER A 830 -2.58 -39.47 38.12
CA SER A 830 -1.15 -39.17 38.27
C SER A 830 -0.89 -38.20 39.41
N SER A 831 0.27 -38.32 40.07
CA SER A 831 0.77 -37.33 41.04
C SER A 831 1.18 -36.01 40.37
N LEU A 832 1.37 -36.01 39.05
CA LEU A 832 1.76 -34.83 38.25
C LEU A 832 0.57 -33.96 37.82
N SER A 833 -0.66 -34.46 37.98
CA SER A 833 -1.88 -33.73 37.62
C SER A 833 -2.13 -32.56 38.55
N LYS A 834 -2.55 -31.42 38.00
CA LYS A 834 -2.86 -30.20 38.77
C LYS A 834 -4.35 -30.09 39.00
N GLY A 835 -4.72 -29.62 40.19
CA GLY A 835 -6.14 -29.53 40.60
C GLY A 835 -6.76 -30.90 40.91
N LYS A 836 -8.10 -30.96 40.96
CA LYS A 836 -8.85 -32.18 41.34
C LYS A 836 -10.00 -32.44 40.38
N PRO A 837 -10.29 -33.70 40.01
CA PRO A 837 -11.48 -34.04 39.23
C PRO A 837 -12.81 -33.50 39.79
N SER A 838 -12.92 -33.42 41.12
CA SER A 838 -14.11 -32.88 41.79
C SER A 838 -14.34 -31.40 41.49
N TYR A 839 -13.31 -30.65 41.08
CA TYR A 839 -13.41 -29.24 40.71
C TYR A 839 -14.05 -29.01 39.33
N VAL A 840 -14.41 -30.06 38.61
CA VAL A 840 -15.06 -29.91 37.30
C VAL A 840 -16.59 -29.74 37.46
N PHE A 841 -17.11 -29.89 38.68
CA PHE A 841 -18.54 -29.87 39.01
C PHE A 841 -18.83 -29.06 40.29
N ASP A 842 -17.88 -28.28 40.80
CA ASP A 842 -18.03 -27.55 42.07
C ASP A 842 -18.59 -26.14 41.89
N GLU A 843 -18.69 -25.64 40.66
CA GLU A 843 -19.21 -24.30 40.35
C GLU A 843 -20.44 -24.32 39.40
N PRO A 844 -21.47 -25.18 39.62
CA PRO A 844 -22.60 -25.34 38.68
C PRO A 844 -23.43 -24.06 38.52
N ASP A 845 -23.44 -23.16 39.50
CA ASP A 845 -24.13 -21.86 39.44
C ASP A 845 -23.47 -20.85 38.48
N GLN A 846 -22.27 -21.16 37.97
CA GLN A 846 -21.56 -20.38 36.95
C GLN A 846 -21.90 -20.87 35.52
N ALA A 847 -22.59 -22.02 35.40
CA ALA A 847 -22.88 -22.65 34.14
C ALA A 847 -23.85 -21.83 33.28
N ALA A 848 -23.44 -21.55 32.04
CA ALA A 848 -24.28 -20.86 31.07
C ALA A 848 -25.02 -21.88 30.21
N TYR A 849 -26.35 -21.99 30.32
CA TYR A 849 -27.15 -22.88 29.46
C TYR A 849 -26.96 -22.58 27.96
N LYS A 850 -26.93 -21.29 27.59
CA LYS A 850 -26.59 -20.80 26.25
C LYS A 850 -25.35 -19.92 26.33
N PRO A 851 -24.20 -20.37 25.78
CA PRO A 851 -22.99 -19.55 25.70
C PRO A 851 -23.25 -18.24 24.96
N SER A 852 -22.69 -17.15 25.48
CA SER A 852 -22.75 -15.86 24.81
C SER A 852 -21.52 -15.00 25.12
N PHE A 853 -21.40 -13.84 24.46
CA PHE A 853 -20.35 -12.86 24.73
C PHE A 853 -20.32 -12.42 26.21
N MET A 854 -21.42 -12.56 26.95
CA MET A 854 -21.48 -12.26 28.38
C MET A 854 -20.66 -13.24 29.23
N ASN A 855 -20.49 -14.49 28.79
CA ASN A 855 -19.98 -15.59 29.60
C ASN A 855 -18.71 -16.22 29.02
N GLY A 856 -18.07 -15.56 28.05
CA GLY A 856 -16.85 -16.05 27.46
C GLY A 856 -16.11 -15.01 26.63
N THR A 857 -14.87 -15.37 26.28
CA THR A 857 -14.07 -14.62 25.30
C THR A 857 -14.67 -14.72 23.91
N TYR A 858 -14.38 -13.72 23.07
CA TYR A 858 -14.69 -13.71 21.64
C TYR A 858 -13.64 -12.87 20.91
N PHE A 859 -13.47 -13.11 19.60
CA PHE A 859 -12.48 -12.40 18.78
C PHE A 859 -11.09 -12.38 19.47
N ASP A 860 -10.34 -11.28 19.40
CA ASP A 860 -9.00 -11.14 19.94
C ASP A 860 -8.90 -11.21 21.48
N GLU A 861 -10.01 -11.37 22.22
CA GLU A 861 -9.96 -11.64 23.66
C GLU A 861 -9.29 -12.98 23.98
N ILE A 862 -9.37 -13.96 23.06
CA ILE A 862 -8.69 -15.26 23.19
C ILE A 862 -7.17 -15.11 23.33
N TYR A 863 -6.61 -14.01 22.81
CA TYR A 863 -5.19 -13.69 22.90
C TYR A 863 -4.91 -12.80 24.10
N HIS A 864 -5.56 -11.65 24.18
CA HIS A 864 -5.17 -10.61 25.12
C HIS A 864 -5.67 -10.85 26.55
N ALA A 865 -6.91 -11.33 26.74
CA ALA A 865 -7.43 -11.67 28.06
C ALA A 865 -6.74 -12.92 28.61
N ARG A 866 -6.49 -13.92 27.74
CA ARG A 866 -5.69 -15.10 28.05
C ARG A 866 -4.30 -14.73 28.55
N THR A 867 -3.55 -13.93 27.77
CA THR A 867 -2.20 -13.55 28.17
C THR A 867 -2.15 -12.65 29.39
N ALA A 868 -3.18 -11.82 29.63
CA ALA A 868 -3.30 -11.11 30.89
C ALA A 868 -3.42 -12.08 32.09
N TYR A 869 -4.23 -13.13 31.98
CA TYR A 869 -4.30 -14.18 32.99
C TYR A 869 -2.96 -14.92 33.15
N GLU A 870 -2.29 -15.28 32.06
CA GLU A 870 -1.01 -15.99 32.08
C GLU A 870 0.07 -15.16 32.79
N GLN A 871 0.14 -13.85 32.50
CA GLN A 871 1.06 -12.93 33.18
C GLN A 871 0.80 -12.82 34.68
N LEU A 872 -0.46 -12.79 35.12
CA LEU A 872 -0.81 -12.78 36.55
C LEU A 872 -0.37 -14.05 37.27
N HIS A 873 -0.42 -15.19 36.57
CA HIS A 873 -0.12 -16.50 37.13
C HIS A 873 1.31 -16.99 36.82
N LYS A 874 2.15 -16.14 36.23
CA LYS A 874 3.53 -16.45 35.84
C LYS A 874 3.63 -17.66 34.91
N ILE A 875 2.71 -17.72 33.94
CA ILE A 875 2.64 -18.72 32.88
C ILE A 875 3.21 -18.09 31.60
N GLU A 876 3.79 -18.93 30.73
CA GLU A 876 4.27 -18.51 29.42
C GLU A 876 3.18 -17.74 28.64
N PRO A 877 3.45 -16.52 28.16
CA PRO A 877 2.50 -15.74 27.38
C PRO A 877 2.16 -16.40 26.03
N TYR A 878 0.87 -16.65 25.79
CA TYR A 878 0.38 -17.15 24.50
C TYR A 878 0.52 -16.11 23.37
N GLU A 879 0.19 -14.85 23.64
CA GLU A 879 0.27 -13.75 22.67
C GLU A 879 1.56 -12.93 22.87
N SER A 880 2.54 -13.21 22.00
CA SER A 880 3.88 -12.63 22.04
C SER A 880 4.21 -11.62 20.95
N THR A 881 3.24 -11.30 20.08
CA THR A 881 3.43 -10.46 18.89
C THR A 881 3.31 -8.97 19.20
N HIS A 882 2.87 -8.60 20.41
CA HIS A 882 2.69 -7.22 20.85
C HIS A 882 3.35 -6.91 22.20
N PRO A 883 3.78 -5.65 22.42
CA PRO A 883 4.28 -5.18 23.70
C PRO A 883 3.31 -5.45 24.87
N PRO A 884 3.81 -5.71 26.08
CA PRO A 884 3.00 -6.29 27.16
C PRO A 884 2.14 -5.29 27.96
N LEU A 885 2.41 -3.97 27.92
CA LEU A 885 1.72 -3.02 28.83
C LEU A 885 0.20 -3.03 28.69
N GLY A 886 -0.33 -3.16 27.47
CA GLY A 886 -1.78 -3.23 27.26
C GLY A 886 -2.40 -4.44 27.97
N LYS A 887 -1.70 -5.58 27.95
CA LYS A 887 -2.13 -6.82 28.61
C LYS A 887 -1.98 -6.75 30.13
N ILE A 888 -0.97 -6.03 30.62
CA ILE A 888 -0.82 -5.75 32.05
C ILE A 888 -1.99 -4.91 32.57
N ILE A 889 -2.45 -3.92 31.80
CA ILE A 889 -3.61 -3.11 32.17
C ILE A 889 -4.89 -3.96 32.16
N ILE A 890 -5.05 -4.89 31.21
CA ILE A 890 -6.15 -5.88 31.23
C ILE A 890 -6.05 -6.74 32.50
N GLY A 891 -4.85 -7.23 32.82
CA GLY A 891 -4.58 -8.05 33.99
C GLY A 891 -4.92 -7.35 35.31
N LEU A 892 -4.76 -6.02 35.39
CA LEU A 892 -5.22 -5.26 36.56
C LEU A 892 -6.73 -5.38 36.77
N GLY A 893 -7.53 -5.36 35.70
CA GLY A 893 -8.97 -5.57 35.78
C GLY A 893 -9.31 -6.99 36.25
N THR A 894 -8.66 -7.99 35.64
CA THR A 894 -8.79 -9.40 36.03
C THR A 894 -8.40 -9.64 37.49
N ALA A 895 -7.36 -8.98 38.00
CA ALA A 895 -6.91 -9.12 39.38
C ALA A 895 -7.88 -8.49 40.40
N ILE A 896 -8.60 -7.41 40.02
CA ILE A 896 -9.53 -6.71 40.91
C ILE A 896 -10.92 -7.35 40.90
N PHE A 897 -11.40 -7.76 39.73
CA PHE A 897 -12.79 -8.19 39.52
C PHE A 897 -12.95 -9.70 39.24
N GLY A 898 -11.85 -10.46 39.18
CA GLY A 898 -11.84 -11.90 38.91
C GLY A 898 -11.57 -12.26 37.45
N THR A 899 -11.31 -13.55 37.18
CA THR A 899 -11.07 -14.07 35.81
C THR A 899 -12.39 -14.31 35.08
N ASN A 900 -13.10 -13.22 34.82
CA ASN A 900 -14.40 -13.23 34.15
C ASN A 900 -14.52 -12.13 33.08
N PRO A 901 -15.52 -12.23 32.18
CA PRO A 901 -15.74 -11.28 31.10
C PRO A 901 -15.80 -9.81 31.52
N PHE A 902 -16.39 -9.51 32.67
CA PHE A 902 -16.38 -8.14 33.19
C PHE A 902 -14.96 -7.69 33.55
N GLY A 903 -14.21 -8.52 34.29
CA GLY A 903 -12.89 -8.20 34.80
C GLY A 903 -11.86 -7.87 33.72
N TRP A 904 -11.81 -8.62 32.61
CA TRP A 904 -10.86 -8.31 31.54
C TRP A 904 -11.30 -7.14 30.62
N ARG A 905 -12.61 -6.81 30.54
CA ARG A 905 -13.12 -5.72 29.68
C ARG A 905 -13.18 -4.34 30.36
N ILE A 906 -13.32 -4.29 31.69
CA ILE A 906 -13.58 -3.04 32.41
C ILE A 906 -12.47 -2.00 32.24
N MET A 907 -11.20 -2.42 32.22
CA MET A 907 -10.07 -1.48 32.12
C MET A 907 -10.03 -0.79 30.76
N GLY A 908 -10.27 -1.52 29.67
CA GLY A 908 -10.42 -0.93 28.34
C GLY A 908 -11.57 0.08 28.30
N THR A 909 -12.69 -0.27 28.94
CA THR A 909 -13.89 0.56 29.00
C THR A 909 -13.63 1.87 29.75
N LEU A 910 -12.96 1.80 30.91
CA LEU A 910 -12.60 2.97 31.70
C LEU A 910 -11.61 3.89 30.97
N PHE A 911 -10.65 3.33 30.23
CA PHE A 911 -9.76 4.12 29.37
C PHE A 911 -10.53 4.80 28.24
N GLY A 912 -11.48 4.09 27.61
CA GLY A 912 -12.41 4.64 26.63
C GLY A 912 -13.25 5.81 27.17
N VAL A 913 -13.83 5.64 28.36
CA VAL A 913 -14.55 6.68 29.10
C VAL A 913 -13.62 7.86 29.40
N GLY A 914 -12.39 7.59 29.82
CA GLY A 914 -11.36 8.58 30.08
C GLY A 914 -10.93 9.38 28.85
N MET A 915 -11.09 8.84 27.64
CA MET A 915 -10.83 9.60 26.41
C MET A 915 -11.76 10.82 26.28
N ILE A 916 -13.00 10.76 26.77
CA ILE A 916 -13.99 11.84 26.63
C ILE A 916 -13.52 13.14 27.31
N PRO A 917 -13.18 13.18 28.62
CA PRO A 917 -12.71 14.40 29.28
C PRO A 917 -11.38 14.89 28.71
N ILE A 918 -10.47 13.98 28.33
CA ILE A 918 -9.18 14.34 27.73
C ILE A 918 -9.39 14.99 26.36
N PHE A 919 -10.27 14.40 25.54
CA PHE A 919 -10.58 14.89 24.20
C PHE A 919 -11.34 16.21 24.26
N TYR A 920 -12.22 16.41 25.26
CA TYR A 920 -12.81 17.71 25.56
C TYR A 920 -11.73 18.75 25.89
N ALA A 921 -10.81 18.45 26.81
CA ALA A 921 -9.74 19.35 27.20
C ALA A 921 -8.85 19.70 25.99
N PHE A 922 -8.57 18.73 25.13
CA PHE A 922 -7.83 18.94 23.89
C PHE A 922 -8.60 19.83 22.91
N GLY A 923 -9.89 19.55 22.68
CA GLY A 923 -10.77 20.40 21.87
C GLY A 923 -10.86 21.83 22.41
N LYS A 924 -10.95 21.99 23.73
CA LYS A 924 -10.94 23.31 24.41
C LYS A 924 -9.62 24.04 24.15
N MET A 925 -8.49 23.32 24.18
CA MET A 925 -7.19 23.90 23.87
C MET A 925 -7.03 24.28 22.39
N LEU A 926 -7.60 23.49 21.48
CA LEU A 926 -7.56 23.73 20.03
C LEU A 926 -8.47 24.90 19.62
N PHE A 927 -9.71 24.92 20.11
CA PHE A 927 -10.77 25.82 19.63
C PHE A 927 -11.10 26.98 20.58
N ARG A 928 -10.60 26.96 21.82
CA ARG A 928 -10.77 28.00 22.85
C ARG A 928 -12.21 28.32 23.24
N ARG A 929 -13.17 27.47 22.89
CA ARG A 929 -14.58 27.62 23.27
C ARG A 929 -15.17 26.31 23.79
N THR A 930 -16.04 26.44 24.80
CA THR A 930 -16.80 25.33 25.41
C THR A 930 -17.65 24.59 24.39
N GLU A 931 -18.35 25.31 23.52
CA GLU A 931 -19.23 24.72 22.50
C GLU A 931 -18.52 23.73 21.57
N TYR A 932 -17.30 24.06 21.11
CA TYR A 932 -16.52 23.23 20.19
C TYR A 932 -15.80 22.09 20.90
N ALA A 933 -15.41 22.31 22.15
CA ALA A 933 -14.86 21.25 23.01
C ALA A 933 -15.91 20.17 23.29
N PHE A 934 -17.12 20.59 23.65
CA PHE A 934 -18.26 19.70 23.85
C PHE A 934 -18.61 18.94 22.58
N MET A 935 -18.61 19.64 21.42
CA MET A 935 -18.86 19.01 20.13
C MET A 935 -17.90 17.85 19.85
N GLY A 936 -16.59 18.07 20.01
CA GLY A 936 -15.61 17.02 19.79
C GLY A 936 -15.84 15.83 20.73
N ALA A 937 -16.01 16.10 22.03
CA ALA A 937 -16.25 15.05 23.02
C ALA A 937 -17.54 14.26 22.75
N PHE A 938 -18.62 14.94 22.36
CA PHE A 938 -19.91 14.34 22.03
C PHE A 938 -19.81 13.42 20.81
N LEU A 939 -19.13 13.87 19.74
CA LEU A 939 -18.93 13.05 18.56
C LEU A 939 -18.07 11.81 18.88
N LEU A 940 -17.03 11.94 19.70
CA LEU A 940 -16.23 10.78 20.11
C LEU A 940 -17.06 9.79 20.93
N ALA A 941 -17.83 10.28 21.90
CA ALA A 941 -18.65 9.44 22.78
C ALA A 941 -19.71 8.61 22.05
N PHE A 942 -20.23 9.09 20.92
CA PHE A 942 -21.28 8.40 20.15
C PHE A 942 -20.79 7.91 18.78
N ASP A 943 -19.47 7.76 18.62
CA ASP A 943 -18.91 7.02 17.51
C ASP A 943 -18.94 5.51 17.77
N PHE A 944 -19.30 4.75 16.75
CA PHE A 944 -19.51 3.30 16.86
C PHE A 944 -18.18 2.56 17.10
N MET A 945 -17.10 3.01 16.46
CA MET A 945 -15.78 2.39 16.60
C MET A 945 -15.22 2.65 17.98
N HIS A 946 -15.33 3.89 18.48
CA HIS A 946 -14.95 4.21 19.87
C HIS A 946 -15.73 3.35 20.87
N PHE A 947 -17.04 3.25 20.73
CA PHE A 947 -17.87 2.45 21.62
C PHE A 947 -17.49 0.95 21.61
N VAL A 948 -17.35 0.35 20.43
CA VAL A 948 -17.07 -1.09 20.30
C VAL A 948 -15.64 -1.44 20.72
N GLN A 949 -14.64 -0.68 20.28
CA GLN A 949 -13.23 -0.96 20.61
C GLN A 949 -12.91 -0.77 22.09
N THR A 950 -13.64 0.10 22.78
CA THR A 950 -13.40 0.34 24.21
C THR A 950 -14.04 -0.71 25.12
N ARG A 951 -15.02 -1.48 24.62
CA ARG A 951 -15.74 -2.49 25.42
C ARG A 951 -15.20 -3.92 25.27
N ILE A 952 -14.30 -4.15 24.31
CA ILE A 952 -13.63 -5.45 24.12
C ILE A 952 -12.25 -5.42 24.79
N SER A 953 -11.80 -6.55 25.34
CA SER A 953 -10.48 -6.69 25.96
C SER A 953 -9.37 -6.82 24.92
N THR A 954 -9.12 -5.75 24.17
CA THR A 954 -7.99 -5.62 23.23
C THR A 954 -7.04 -4.50 23.63
N ILE A 955 -5.83 -4.52 23.09
CA ILE A 955 -4.79 -3.54 23.45
C ILE A 955 -4.90 -2.19 22.71
N ASP A 956 -5.75 -2.10 21.68
CA ASP A 956 -5.90 -0.92 20.83
C ASP A 956 -6.35 0.33 21.60
N VAL A 957 -7.28 0.15 22.54
CA VAL A 957 -7.82 1.24 23.35
C VAL A 957 -6.73 1.98 24.14
N TYR A 958 -5.76 1.25 24.70
CA TYR A 958 -4.66 1.85 25.46
C TYR A 958 -3.71 2.61 24.53
N GLY A 959 -3.40 2.04 23.37
CA GLY A 959 -2.61 2.70 22.34
C GLY A 959 -3.22 4.04 21.92
N VAL A 960 -4.52 4.05 21.58
CA VAL A 960 -5.22 5.27 21.16
C VAL A 960 -5.33 6.29 22.30
N PHE A 961 -5.57 5.84 23.53
CA PHE A 961 -5.65 6.71 24.71
C PHE A 961 -4.34 7.49 24.91
N PHE A 962 -3.21 6.78 24.85
CA PHE A 962 -1.89 7.39 24.97
C PHE A 962 -1.50 8.24 23.76
N ILE A 963 -1.98 7.91 22.55
CA ILE A 963 -1.85 8.76 21.35
C ILE A 963 -2.55 10.11 21.57
N ILE A 964 -3.78 10.12 22.08
CA ILE A 964 -4.49 11.39 22.36
C ILE A 964 -3.70 12.24 23.37
N LEU A 965 -3.20 11.63 24.45
CA LEU A 965 -2.43 12.33 25.47
C LEU A 965 -1.08 12.85 24.97
N MET A 966 -0.30 12.04 24.24
CA MET A 966 1.00 12.50 23.72
C MET A 966 0.82 13.68 22.76
N TYR A 967 -0.22 13.68 21.91
CA TYR A 967 -0.53 14.80 21.03
C TYR A 967 -1.11 16.00 21.79
N TYR A 968 -1.92 15.79 22.83
CA TYR A 968 -2.40 16.86 23.70
C TYR A 968 -1.24 17.64 24.32
N TYR A 969 -0.28 16.94 24.93
CA TYR A 969 0.88 17.59 25.54
C TYR A 969 1.86 18.15 24.51
N MET A 970 2.04 17.49 23.36
CA MET A 970 2.82 18.06 22.25
C MET A 970 2.19 19.33 21.71
N TYR A 971 0.85 19.42 21.61
CA TYR A 971 0.19 20.67 21.23
C TYR A 971 0.34 21.75 22.30
N LYS A 972 0.35 21.38 23.59
CA LYS A 972 0.68 22.32 24.67
C LYS A 972 2.10 22.87 24.50
N TYR A 973 3.08 22.03 24.17
CA TYR A 973 4.44 22.46 23.83
C TYR A 973 4.48 23.35 22.58
N TYR A 974 3.77 22.96 21.51
CA TYR A 974 3.69 23.66 20.23
C TYR A 974 3.26 25.12 20.34
N ARG A 975 2.45 25.45 21.37
CA ARG A 975 1.98 26.81 21.66
C ARG A 975 2.97 27.66 22.46
N LEU A 976 4.00 27.07 23.06
CA LEU A 976 4.98 27.76 23.90
C LEU A 976 6.20 28.21 23.09
N SER A 977 6.95 29.15 23.66
CA SER A 977 8.24 29.59 23.14
C SER A 977 9.22 29.76 24.29
N PHE A 978 10.39 29.13 24.19
CA PHE A 978 11.46 29.28 25.19
C PHE A 978 12.07 30.69 25.22
N TYR A 979 11.66 31.61 24.33
CA TYR A 979 12.01 33.02 24.43
C TYR A 979 11.17 33.77 25.46
N ASN A 980 9.89 33.38 25.61
CA ASN A 980 8.89 34.13 26.38
C ASN A 980 8.37 33.32 27.58
N THR A 981 8.86 32.09 27.74
CA THR A 981 8.45 31.14 28.77
C THR A 981 9.71 30.47 29.30
N SER A 982 9.76 30.23 30.60
CA SER A 982 10.92 29.57 31.21
C SER A 982 11.13 28.18 30.60
N LEU A 983 12.39 27.77 30.45
CA LEU A 983 12.71 26.48 29.84
C LEU A 983 12.02 25.33 30.59
N ARG A 984 11.98 25.37 31.94
CA ARG A 984 11.29 24.38 32.77
C ARG A 984 9.83 24.20 32.37
N GLN A 985 9.09 25.29 32.19
CA GLN A 985 7.68 25.27 31.78
C GLN A 985 7.48 24.74 30.35
N THR A 986 8.45 24.95 29.46
CA THR A 986 8.41 24.36 28.11
C THR A 986 8.77 22.87 28.12
N LEU A 987 9.63 22.43 29.04
CA LEU A 987 10.05 21.03 29.15
C LEU A 987 8.98 20.15 29.79
N THR A 988 8.13 20.66 30.68
CA THR A 988 7.06 19.86 31.31
C THR A 988 6.08 19.21 30.32
N PRO A 989 5.44 19.94 29.38
CA PRO A 989 4.58 19.30 28.38
C PRO A 989 5.37 18.38 27.45
N LEU A 990 6.64 18.68 27.18
CA LEU A 990 7.49 17.84 26.36
C LEU A 990 7.82 16.50 27.05
N ALA A 991 8.10 16.54 28.36
CA ALA A 991 8.31 15.36 29.21
C ALA A 991 7.06 14.50 29.31
N LEU A 992 5.89 15.12 29.52
CA LEU A 992 4.61 14.41 29.55
C LEU A 992 4.28 13.80 28.18
N SER A 993 4.55 14.51 27.09
CA SER A 993 4.42 13.95 25.74
C SER A 993 5.31 12.72 25.54
N GLY A 994 6.56 12.76 26.02
CA GLY A 994 7.50 11.64 25.98
C GLY A 994 7.07 10.46 26.87
N LEU A 995 6.55 10.73 28.08
CA LEU A 995 5.99 9.74 28.99
C LEU A 995 4.84 8.96 28.34
N PHE A 996 3.86 9.65 27.78
CA PHE A 996 2.72 9.01 27.13
C PHE A 996 3.11 8.35 25.79
N PHE A 997 4.12 8.86 25.10
CA PHE A 997 4.73 8.15 23.98
C PHE A 997 5.32 6.80 24.42
N GLY A 998 6.06 6.75 25.52
CA GLY A 998 6.61 5.52 26.08
C GLY A 998 5.53 4.51 26.51
N LEU A 999 4.51 4.97 27.22
CA LEU A 999 3.36 4.14 27.60
C LEU A 999 2.59 3.63 26.37
N GLY A 1000 2.40 4.47 25.35
CA GLY A 1000 1.80 4.07 24.09
C GLY A 1000 2.62 3.00 23.37
N ALA A 1001 3.93 3.22 23.22
CA ALA A 1001 4.83 2.29 22.54
C ALA A 1001 4.91 0.93 23.26
N ALA A 1002 4.92 0.94 24.59
CA ALA A 1002 4.88 -0.27 25.42
C ALA A 1002 3.52 -0.99 25.41
N SER A 1003 2.47 -0.34 24.88
CA SER A 1003 1.15 -0.95 24.69
C SER A 1003 0.97 -1.52 23.28
N LYS A 1004 1.26 -0.73 22.23
CA LYS A 1004 1.16 -1.15 20.82
C LYS A 1004 2.04 -0.27 19.93
N TRP A 1005 2.73 -0.87 18.94
CA TRP A 1005 3.66 -0.17 18.05
C TRP A 1005 3.03 0.91 17.15
N ILE A 1006 1.71 0.98 17.03
CA ILE A 1006 1.03 2.11 16.37
C ILE A 1006 1.37 3.46 17.02
N ALA A 1007 1.71 3.47 18.32
CA ALA A 1007 2.19 4.65 19.01
C ALA A 1007 3.60 5.11 18.55
N ILE A 1008 4.42 4.19 17.99
CA ILE A 1008 5.72 4.52 17.38
C ILE A 1008 5.50 5.32 16.10
N TYR A 1009 4.52 4.90 15.28
CA TYR A 1009 4.10 5.64 14.09
C TYR A 1009 3.61 7.05 14.45
N ALA A 1010 2.75 7.13 15.47
CA ALA A 1010 2.32 8.40 16.05
C ALA A 1010 3.50 9.27 16.53
N GLY A 1011 4.53 8.66 17.12
CA GLY A 1011 5.78 9.31 17.55
C GLY A 1011 6.56 10.00 16.44
N ALA A 1012 6.54 9.46 15.21
CA ALA A 1012 7.14 10.13 14.05
C ALA A 1012 6.49 11.50 13.79
N GLY A 1013 5.16 11.61 13.99
CA GLY A 1013 4.46 12.89 13.90
C GLY A 1013 4.87 13.88 15.00
N LEU A 1014 5.11 13.39 16.22
CA LEU A 1014 5.65 14.21 17.32
C LEU A 1014 7.02 14.80 16.96
N ALA A 1015 7.91 13.99 16.37
CA ALA A 1015 9.23 14.45 15.92
C ALA A 1015 9.10 15.55 14.85
N VAL A 1016 8.24 15.37 13.85
CA VAL A 1016 7.99 16.40 12.82
C VAL A 1016 7.50 17.70 13.45
N ILE A 1017 6.55 17.64 14.39
CA ILE A 1017 6.04 18.83 15.09
C ILE A 1017 7.15 19.50 15.91
N LEU A 1018 7.96 18.74 16.64
CA LEU A 1018 9.09 19.25 17.41
C LEU A 1018 10.08 20.01 16.51
N PHE A 1019 10.52 19.40 15.41
CA PHE A 1019 11.47 20.04 14.49
C PHE A 1019 10.87 21.26 13.79
N LEU A 1020 9.57 21.27 13.50
CA LEU A 1020 8.88 22.46 12.99
C LEU A 1020 8.90 23.61 14.00
N VAL A 1021 8.66 23.33 15.29
CA VAL A 1021 8.75 24.34 16.36
C VAL A 1021 10.18 24.87 16.47
N LEU A 1022 11.18 24.00 16.49
CA LEU A 1022 12.59 24.40 16.57
C LEU A 1022 13.02 25.23 15.34
N TYR A 1023 12.52 24.87 14.16
CA TYR A 1023 12.75 25.64 12.94
C TYR A 1023 12.10 27.03 13.00
N GLU A 1024 10.91 27.15 13.58
CA GLU A 1024 10.30 28.46 13.83
C GLU A 1024 11.12 29.31 14.79
N ARG A 1025 11.63 28.72 15.89
CA ARG A 1025 12.55 29.41 16.81
C ARG A 1025 13.84 29.86 16.11
N TYR A 1026 14.42 29.00 15.26
CA TYR A 1026 15.59 29.37 14.45
C TYR A 1026 15.30 30.54 13.51
N ARG A 1027 14.11 30.59 12.89
CA ARG A 1027 13.72 31.72 12.03
C ARG A 1027 13.59 33.03 12.81
N GLU A 1028 13.07 32.98 14.03
CA GLU A 1028 13.01 34.12 14.95
C GLU A 1028 14.43 34.60 15.32
N PHE A 1029 15.34 33.67 15.65
CA PHE A 1029 16.76 33.95 15.88
C PHE A 1029 17.46 34.59 14.66
N ALA A 1030 17.33 33.99 13.47
CA ALA A 1030 17.97 34.49 12.26
C ALA A 1030 17.45 35.89 11.87
N PHE A 1031 16.17 36.16 12.14
CA PHE A 1031 15.58 37.48 11.95
C PHE A 1031 16.13 38.51 12.94
N ALA A 1032 16.21 38.18 14.23
CA ALA A 1032 16.77 39.06 15.26
C ALA A 1032 18.24 39.40 14.95
N GLN A 1033 19.06 38.43 14.53
CA GLN A 1033 20.45 38.63 14.15
C GLN A 1033 20.59 39.59 12.96
N LYS A 1034 19.80 39.38 11.90
CA LYS A 1034 19.82 40.25 10.71
C LYS A 1034 19.38 41.68 11.03
N SER A 1035 18.41 41.84 11.91
CA SER A 1035 17.81 43.14 12.26
C SER A 1035 18.71 43.98 13.17
N LEU A 1036 19.59 43.37 13.96
CA LEU A 1036 20.60 44.08 14.75
C LEU A 1036 21.85 44.47 13.94
N VAL A 1037 22.22 43.66 12.95
CA VAL A 1037 23.38 43.95 12.05
C VAL A 1037 23.03 45.03 11.02
N THR A 1038 21.85 44.95 10.43
CA THR A 1038 21.37 45.96 9.49
C THR A 1038 20.73 47.07 10.31
N LYS A 1039 21.40 48.22 10.53
CA LYS A 1039 20.89 49.42 11.29
C LYS A 1039 19.58 50.04 10.73
N HIS A 1040 18.81 49.32 9.93
CA HIS A 1040 17.84 49.87 8.99
C HIS A 1040 16.39 49.97 9.51
N VAL A 1041 16.11 49.63 10.77
CA VAL A 1041 14.73 49.72 11.30
C VAL A 1041 14.62 50.30 12.72
N VAL A 1042 15.58 50.13 13.61
CA VAL A 1042 15.37 50.54 15.01
C VAL A 1042 15.77 52.00 15.23
N LYS A 1043 14.94 52.93 14.75
CA LYS A 1043 14.83 54.27 15.34
C LYS A 1043 13.59 54.26 16.24
N LYS A 1044 13.82 54.33 17.56
CA LYS A 1044 12.85 54.37 18.69
C LYS A 1044 12.27 53.03 19.15
N GLU A 1045 12.87 52.46 20.21
CA GLU A 1045 12.27 51.83 21.41
C GLU A 1045 13.27 50.85 22.05
N ASP A 1046 13.73 51.13 23.29
CA ASP A 1046 14.69 50.29 24.04
C ASP A 1046 14.23 48.83 24.21
N ASN A 1047 12.93 48.59 24.33
CA ASN A 1047 12.35 47.28 24.58
C ASN A 1047 12.53 46.30 23.42
N THR A 1048 12.45 46.75 22.17
CA THR A 1048 12.55 45.87 20.98
C THR A 1048 13.99 45.40 20.77
N GLN A 1049 14.97 46.27 21.02
CA GLN A 1049 16.38 45.93 20.92
C GLN A 1049 16.84 44.98 22.03
N SER A 1050 16.35 45.20 23.26
CA SER A 1050 16.54 44.30 24.40
C SER A 1050 16.02 42.89 24.09
N TYR A 1051 14.81 42.80 23.53
CA TYR A 1051 14.21 41.53 23.12
C TYR A 1051 15.04 40.78 22.05
N TYR A 1052 15.53 41.46 21.01
CA TYR A 1052 16.37 40.80 20.00
C TYR A 1052 17.69 40.28 20.57
N ARG A 1053 18.31 41.01 21.51
CA ARG A 1053 19.49 40.52 22.22
C ARG A 1053 19.18 39.28 23.07
N HIS A 1054 18.06 39.30 23.80
CA HIS A 1054 17.58 38.14 24.55
C HIS A 1054 17.37 36.91 23.65
N VAL A 1055 16.69 37.05 22.50
CA VAL A 1055 16.48 35.96 21.53
C VAL A 1055 17.80 35.36 21.05
N ILE A 1056 18.80 36.19 20.73
CA ILE A 1056 20.12 35.74 20.26
C ILE A 1056 20.87 34.99 21.36
N GLN A 1057 20.87 35.51 22.58
CA GLN A 1057 21.53 34.89 23.73
C GLN A 1057 20.85 33.59 24.16
N ALA A 1058 19.52 33.55 24.15
CA ALA A 1058 18.73 32.42 24.63
C ALA A 1058 18.68 31.24 23.64
N PHE A 1059 18.81 31.48 22.31
CA PHE A 1059 18.56 30.45 21.30
C PHE A 1059 19.47 29.23 21.43
N LYS A 1060 20.80 29.40 21.34
CA LYS A 1060 21.77 28.29 21.39
C LYS A 1060 21.64 27.46 22.68
N PRO A 1061 21.68 28.04 23.90
CA PRO A 1061 21.59 27.23 25.12
C PRO A 1061 20.22 26.57 25.26
N SER A 1062 19.13 27.23 24.88
CA SER A 1062 17.78 26.65 24.97
C SER A 1062 17.58 25.51 23.96
N LEU A 1063 18.11 25.64 22.74
CA LEU A 1063 18.08 24.59 21.73
C LEU A 1063 18.84 23.34 22.21
N ILE A 1064 20.08 23.51 22.68
CA ILE A 1064 20.92 22.39 23.15
C ILE A 1064 20.24 21.70 24.34
N LYS A 1065 19.79 22.47 25.35
CA LYS A 1065 19.10 21.90 26.51
C LYS A 1065 17.81 21.19 26.11
N THR A 1066 17.01 21.76 25.21
CA THR A 1066 15.77 21.13 24.72
C THR A 1066 16.08 19.80 24.04
N LEU A 1067 17.05 19.75 23.13
CA LEU A 1067 17.44 18.52 22.43
C LEU A 1067 18.02 17.47 23.40
N ALA A 1068 18.85 17.88 24.35
CA ALA A 1068 19.40 16.99 25.38
C ALA A 1068 18.28 16.37 26.23
N TRP A 1069 17.31 17.17 26.67
CA TRP A 1069 16.13 16.66 27.39
C TRP A 1069 15.23 15.79 26.50
N CYS A 1070 15.15 16.06 25.18
CA CYS A 1070 14.42 15.18 24.26
C CYS A 1070 15.02 13.78 24.21
N MET A 1071 16.35 13.63 24.30
CA MET A 1071 16.98 12.31 24.39
C MET A 1071 16.49 11.55 25.62
N LEU A 1072 16.35 12.23 26.77
CA LEU A 1072 15.76 11.59 27.94
C LEU A 1072 14.27 11.30 27.75
N PHE A 1073 13.48 12.27 27.28
CA PHE A 1073 12.02 12.17 27.25
C PHE A 1073 11.47 11.25 26.16
N PHE A 1074 12.13 11.16 25.00
CA PHE A 1074 11.65 10.39 23.85
C PHE A 1074 12.50 9.15 23.53
N VAL A 1075 13.63 8.95 24.22
CA VAL A 1075 14.45 7.74 24.08
C VAL A 1075 14.64 7.05 25.43
N GLY A 1076 15.25 7.73 26.41
CA GLY A 1076 15.57 7.14 27.72
C GLY A 1076 14.35 6.65 28.50
N ILE A 1077 13.40 7.55 28.80
CA ILE A 1077 12.18 7.22 29.55
C ILE A 1077 11.33 6.18 28.80
N PRO A 1078 11.03 6.33 27.49
CA PRO A 1078 10.32 5.31 26.73
C PRO A 1078 11.01 3.94 26.76
N ALA A 1079 12.33 3.88 26.61
CA ALA A 1079 13.07 2.62 26.67
C ALA A 1079 12.93 1.95 28.04
N VAL A 1080 13.04 2.72 29.14
CA VAL A 1080 12.84 2.20 30.50
C VAL A 1080 11.42 1.67 30.68
N ILE A 1081 10.40 2.45 30.31
CA ILE A 1081 8.99 2.02 30.41
C ILE A 1081 8.75 0.74 29.61
N TYR A 1082 9.27 0.70 28.39
CA TYR A 1082 9.13 -0.43 27.49
C TYR A 1082 9.77 -1.68 28.08
N VAL A 1083 11.00 -1.61 28.60
CA VAL A 1083 11.68 -2.75 29.26
C VAL A 1083 10.96 -3.15 30.54
N LEU A 1084 10.54 -2.20 31.39
CA LEU A 1084 9.80 -2.51 32.62
C LEU A 1084 8.47 -3.20 32.35
N SER A 1085 7.84 -2.94 31.20
CA SER A 1085 6.62 -3.66 30.82
C SER A 1085 6.84 -5.17 30.63
N PHE A 1086 8.08 -5.63 30.42
CA PHE A 1086 8.40 -7.07 30.31
C PHE A 1086 8.60 -7.77 31.66
N ILE A 1087 8.47 -7.08 32.80
CA ILE A 1087 8.64 -7.71 34.13
C ILE A 1087 7.78 -8.98 34.29
N PRO A 1088 6.48 -9.02 33.93
CA PRO A 1088 5.69 -10.25 34.08
C PRO A 1088 6.22 -11.42 33.26
N PHE A 1089 6.74 -11.18 32.06
CA PHE A 1089 7.43 -12.19 31.25
C PHE A 1089 8.70 -12.68 31.96
N MET A 1090 9.49 -11.77 32.55
CA MET A 1090 10.70 -12.15 33.29
C MET A 1090 10.44 -12.93 34.59
N LEU A 1091 9.21 -12.88 35.10
CA LEU A 1091 8.81 -13.61 36.30
C LEU A 1091 8.32 -15.03 36.01
N VAL A 1092 8.23 -15.42 34.73
CA VAL A 1092 7.89 -16.81 34.33
C VAL A 1092 9.01 -17.75 34.81
N PRO A 1093 8.69 -18.81 35.59
CA PRO A 1093 9.71 -19.73 36.10
C PRO A 1093 10.35 -20.55 34.98
N GLY A 1094 11.67 -20.67 35.01
CA GLY A 1094 12.46 -21.46 34.04
C GLY A 1094 13.48 -20.63 33.28
N PRO A 1095 14.41 -21.27 32.56
CA PRO A 1095 15.39 -20.56 31.72
C PRO A 1095 14.70 -19.84 30.54
N GLY A 1096 15.31 -18.79 30.00
CA GLY A 1096 14.82 -18.10 28.79
C GLY A 1096 13.95 -16.86 29.02
N HIS A 1097 13.92 -16.31 30.24
CA HIS A 1097 13.08 -15.16 30.60
C HIS A 1097 13.89 -13.96 31.13
N GLY A 1098 15.14 -13.82 30.71
CA GLY A 1098 16.03 -12.76 31.18
C GLY A 1098 15.88 -11.45 30.39
N LEU A 1099 16.70 -10.45 30.77
CA LEU A 1099 16.76 -9.17 30.07
C LEU A 1099 17.26 -9.31 28.63
N HIS A 1100 18.14 -10.29 28.37
CA HIS A 1100 18.63 -10.61 27.04
C HIS A 1100 17.47 -11.04 26.12
N GLU A 1101 16.54 -11.85 26.64
CA GLU A 1101 15.42 -12.38 25.86
C GLU A 1101 14.39 -11.31 25.52
N VAL A 1102 14.32 -10.19 26.24
CA VAL A 1102 13.52 -9.02 25.80
C VAL A 1102 13.97 -8.51 24.44
N ILE A 1103 15.28 -8.53 24.14
CA ILE A 1103 15.81 -8.12 22.83
C ILE A 1103 15.42 -9.15 21.77
N THR A 1104 15.56 -10.45 22.08
CA THR A 1104 15.13 -11.54 21.21
C THR A 1104 13.64 -11.46 20.89
N TYR A 1105 12.82 -11.09 21.87
CA TYR A 1105 11.39 -10.86 21.72
C TYR A 1105 11.07 -9.75 20.71
N GLN A 1106 11.88 -8.68 20.66
CA GLN A 1106 11.70 -7.62 19.65
C GLN A 1106 11.93 -8.14 18.24
N LYS A 1107 12.95 -8.99 18.06
CA LYS A 1107 13.23 -9.64 16.77
C LYS A 1107 12.08 -10.57 16.39
N HIS A 1108 11.59 -11.37 17.33
CA HIS A 1108 10.43 -12.24 17.10
C HIS A 1108 9.18 -11.45 16.69
N MET A 1109 8.82 -10.40 17.42
CA MET A 1109 7.69 -9.53 17.05
C MET A 1109 7.86 -8.91 15.66
N TYR A 1110 9.06 -8.43 15.33
CA TYR A 1110 9.35 -7.86 14.01
C TYR A 1110 9.22 -8.90 12.90
N GLU A 1111 9.85 -10.07 13.04
CA GLU A 1111 9.76 -11.15 12.05
C GLU A 1111 8.32 -11.67 11.90
N TYR A 1112 7.56 -11.78 13.00
CA TYR A 1112 6.14 -12.11 12.93
C TYR A 1112 5.37 -11.10 12.08
N HIS A 1113 5.46 -9.79 12.38
CA HIS A 1113 4.74 -8.76 11.62
C HIS A 1113 5.23 -8.61 10.17
N LYS A 1114 6.48 -8.95 9.89
CA LYS A 1114 7.06 -8.90 8.55
C LYS A 1114 6.61 -10.09 7.69
N ASN A 1115 6.58 -11.30 8.28
CA ASN A 1115 6.37 -12.55 7.55
C ASN A 1115 4.95 -13.11 7.71
N LEU A 1116 4.04 -12.40 8.38
CA LEU A 1116 2.64 -12.81 8.52
C LEU A 1116 1.94 -12.88 7.15
N VAL A 1117 1.81 -14.09 6.63
CA VAL A 1117 0.98 -14.42 5.47
C VAL A 1117 -0.22 -15.21 5.96
N ALA A 1118 -1.38 -14.55 6.00
CA ALA A 1118 -2.64 -15.15 6.40
C ALA A 1118 -3.78 -14.50 5.63
N THR A 1119 -4.86 -15.25 5.42
CA THR A 1119 -6.12 -14.74 4.87
C THR A 1119 -7.17 -14.71 5.97
N HIS A 1120 -8.08 -13.74 5.91
CA HIS A 1120 -9.21 -13.67 6.84
C HIS A 1120 -10.42 -13.05 6.13
N PRO A 1121 -11.62 -13.66 6.21
CA PRO A 1121 -12.80 -13.19 5.49
C PRO A 1121 -13.20 -11.75 5.77
N PHE A 1122 -12.89 -11.23 6.97
CA PHE A 1122 -13.19 -9.84 7.38
C PHE A 1122 -12.01 -8.86 7.28
N SER A 1123 -10.89 -9.28 6.69
CA SER A 1123 -9.77 -8.35 6.46
C SER A 1123 -10.13 -7.25 5.47
N SER A 1124 -9.55 -6.06 5.66
CA SER A 1124 -9.80 -4.87 4.85
C SER A 1124 -8.55 -4.02 4.76
N VAL A 1125 -8.32 -3.45 3.58
CA VAL A 1125 -7.14 -2.62 3.31
C VAL A 1125 -7.40 -1.15 3.64
N TRP A 1126 -6.32 -0.38 3.86
CA TRP A 1126 -6.36 0.98 4.42
C TRP A 1126 -7.37 1.93 3.73
N TYR A 1127 -7.53 1.88 2.41
CA TYR A 1127 -8.44 2.77 1.68
C TYR A 1127 -9.92 2.41 1.84
N GLN A 1128 -10.23 1.20 2.30
CA GLN A 1128 -11.60 0.74 2.55
C GLN A 1128 -12.16 1.26 3.88
N TRP A 1129 -11.28 1.63 4.82
CA TRP A 1129 -11.67 2.01 6.18
C TRP A 1129 -12.50 3.30 6.23
N PRO A 1130 -12.10 4.43 5.60
CA PRO A 1130 -12.83 5.69 5.75
C PRO A 1130 -14.30 5.62 5.30
N ILE A 1131 -14.58 4.83 4.25
CA ILE A 1131 -15.94 4.63 3.72
C ILE A 1131 -16.68 3.47 4.40
N MET A 1132 -16.02 2.76 5.33
CA MET A 1132 -16.52 1.60 6.05
C MET A 1132 -17.01 0.50 5.09
N GLN A 1133 -16.24 0.24 4.02
CA GLN A 1133 -16.67 -0.72 2.99
C GLN A 1133 -16.88 -2.12 3.57
N LYS A 1134 -16.05 -2.50 4.57
CA LYS A 1134 -16.07 -3.83 5.17
C LYS A 1134 -15.99 -3.71 6.70
N PRO A 1135 -17.14 -3.69 7.39
CA PRO A 1135 -17.20 -3.83 8.84
C PRO A 1135 -16.53 -5.11 9.32
N LEU A 1136 -16.06 -5.09 10.56
CA LEU A 1136 -15.44 -6.25 11.18
C LEU A 1136 -16.36 -6.85 12.22
N TRP A 1137 -16.66 -8.14 12.05
CA TRP A 1137 -17.51 -8.90 12.95
C TRP A 1137 -16.69 -9.44 14.13
N TYR A 1138 -17.08 -9.09 15.36
CA TYR A 1138 -16.41 -9.53 16.60
C TYR A 1138 -17.13 -10.71 17.25
N TYR A 1139 -18.46 -10.74 17.18
CA TYR A 1139 -19.24 -11.79 17.81
C TYR A 1139 -20.57 -11.98 17.06
N GLY A 1140 -20.98 -13.23 16.91
CA GLY A 1140 -22.38 -13.57 16.67
C GLY A 1140 -22.76 -14.86 17.35
N GLY A 1141 -23.78 -14.77 18.20
CA GLY A 1141 -24.21 -15.85 19.08
C GLY A 1141 -25.52 -16.49 18.68
N GLN A 1142 -25.80 -17.65 19.30
CA GLN A 1142 -27.11 -18.28 19.24
C GLN A 1142 -28.18 -17.36 19.85
N ALA A 1143 -29.20 -17.06 19.06
CA ALA A 1143 -30.37 -16.28 19.49
C ALA A 1143 -31.66 -17.08 19.19
N PRO A 1144 -32.79 -16.76 19.84
CA PRO A 1144 -34.07 -17.36 19.49
C PRO A 1144 -34.40 -17.19 18.00
N ALA A 1145 -35.20 -18.09 17.44
CA ALA A 1145 -35.61 -18.04 16.04
C ALA A 1145 -36.12 -16.64 15.65
N GLY A 1146 -35.64 -16.12 14.52
CA GLY A 1146 -35.97 -14.79 14.01
C GLY A 1146 -35.25 -13.61 14.71
N LYS A 1147 -34.38 -13.86 15.68
CA LYS A 1147 -33.53 -12.86 16.36
C LYS A 1147 -32.05 -13.13 16.13
N ALA A 1148 -31.21 -12.13 16.41
CA ALA A 1148 -29.75 -12.24 16.38
C ALA A 1148 -29.13 -11.39 17.51
N SER A 1149 -27.95 -11.80 17.97
CA SER A 1149 -27.10 -11.06 18.90
C SER A 1149 -25.71 -10.96 18.26
N LEU A 1150 -25.26 -9.72 17.99
CA LEU A 1150 -24.07 -9.44 17.21
C LEU A 1150 -23.26 -8.31 17.85
N ILE A 1151 -21.93 -8.35 17.68
CA ILE A 1151 -21.03 -7.23 17.95
C ILE A 1151 -20.22 -6.96 16.68
N VAL A 1152 -20.35 -5.77 16.12
CA VAL A 1152 -19.71 -5.37 14.87
C VAL A 1152 -18.96 -4.06 15.04
N ALA A 1153 -17.67 -4.05 14.68
CA ALA A 1153 -16.83 -2.86 14.63
C ALA A 1153 -16.96 -2.15 13.28
N LEU A 1154 -17.56 -0.97 13.32
CA LEU A 1154 -17.68 -0.02 12.20
C LEU A 1154 -17.73 1.42 12.77
N GLY A 1155 -17.72 2.42 11.90
CA GLY A 1155 -17.85 3.83 12.29
C GLY A 1155 -19.29 4.33 12.32
N ASN A 1156 -19.55 5.46 12.98
CA ASN A 1156 -20.83 6.14 12.84
C ASN A 1156 -20.88 6.86 11.47
N PRO A 1157 -21.81 6.53 10.55
CA PRO A 1157 -21.84 7.14 9.21
C PRO A 1157 -21.91 8.66 9.22
N ALA A 1158 -22.63 9.25 10.18
CA ALA A 1158 -22.72 10.70 10.33
C ALA A 1158 -21.39 11.33 10.75
N ILE A 1159 -20.49 10.59 11.38
CA ILE A 1159 -19.15 11.05 11.77
C ILE A 1159 -18.14 10.74 10.68
N TRP A 1160 -18.14 9.52 10.13
CA TRP A 1160 -17.10 9.07 9.22
C TRP A 1160 -17.23 9.70 7.83
N TRP A 1161 -18.43 9.70 7.24
CA TRP A 1161 -18.63 10.28 5.91
C TRP A 1161 -18.49 11.81 5.92
N VAL A 1162 -19.07 12.46 6.94
CA VAL A 1162 -18.86 13.90 7.17
C VAL A 1162 -17.39 14.17 7.49
N GLY A 1163 -16.73 13.29 8.24
CA GLY A 1163 -15.32 13.33 8.59
C GLY A 1163 -14.41 13.36 7.37
N ILE A 1164 -14.64 12.52 6.36
CA ILE A 1164 -13.90 12.54 5.09
C ILE A 1164 -13.99 13.93 4.44
N VAL A 1165 -15.21 14.46 4.27
CA VAL A 1165 -15.43 15.78 3.68
C VAL A 1165 -14.79 16.88 4.54
N ALA A 1166 -14.87 16.74 5.86
CA ALA A 1166 -14.32 17.68 6.82
C ALA A 1166 -12.78 17.69 6.82
N ILE A 1167 -12.12 16.56 6.59
CA ILE A 1167 -10.65 16.49 6.43
C ILE A 1167 -10.24 17.36 5.24
N PHE A 1168 -10.79 17.12 4.05
CA PHE A 1168 -10.45 17.90 2.86
C PHE A 1168 -10.77 19.39 3.03
N SER A 1169 -11.93 19.70 3.61
CA SER A 1169 -12.36 21.07 3.88
C SER A 1169 -11.44 21.76 4.88
N THR A 1170 -11.08 21.09 5.98
CA THR A 1170 -10.17 21.59 7.01
C THR A 1170 -8.81 21.88 6.43
N LEU A 1171 -8.25 20.95 5.65
CA LEU A 1171 -6.96 21.16 4.97
C LEU A 1171 -7.04 22.34 4.01
N TRP A 1172 -8.11 22.46 3.23
CA TRP A 1172 -8.29 23.59 2.31
C TRP A 1172 -8.40 24.94 3.04
N ILE A 1173 -9.28 25.05 4.04
CA ILE A 1173 -9.52 26.27 4.82
C ILE A 1173 -8.27 26.62 5.65
N GLY A 1174 -7.75 25.64 6.38
CA GLY A 1174 -6.66 25.81 7.32
C GLY A 1174 -5.35 26.12 6.63
N PHE A 1175 -5.04 25.42 5.52
CA PHE A 1175 -3.93 25.84 4.69
C PHE A 1175 -4.18 27.24 4.20
N LYS A 1176 -5.31 27.60 3.56
CA LYS A 1176 -5.61 28.97 3.08
C LYS A 1176 -5.47 30.07 4.15
N LYS A 1177 -5.74 29.76 5.41
CA LYS A 1177 -5.63 30.68 6.56
C LYS A 1177 -4.25 30.69 7.22
N ARG A 1178 -3.32 29.80 6.82
CA ARG A 1178 -2.06 29.51 7.52
C ARG A 1178 -2.30 29.15 8.98
N ASP A 1179 -3.36 28.39 9.20
CA ASP A 1179 -3.78 27.97 10.52
C ASP A 1179 -2.84 26.87 11.02
N LYS A 1180 -2.08 27.21 12.06
CA LYS A 1180 -1.11 26.31 12.68
C LYS A 1180 -1.79 25.10 13.32
N THR A 1181 -3.02 25.26 13.80
CA THR A 1181 -3.81 24.15 14.35
C THR A 1181 -4.11 23.11 13.29
N VAL A 1182 -4.41 23.54 12.06
CA VAL A 1182 -4.66 22.61 10.94
C VAL A 1182 -3.38 21.90 10.49
N LEU A 1183 -2.24 22.59 10.46
CA LEU A 1183 -0.96 21.94 10.18
C LEU A 1183 -0.67 20.83 11.21
N PHE A 1184 -0.92 21.10 12.49
CA PHE A 1184 -0.78 20.11 13.56
C PHE A 1184 -1.71 18.90 13.34
N LEU A 1185 -3.00 19.14 13.08
CA LEU A 1185 -3.98 18.08 12.83
C LEU A 1185 -3.58 17.24 11.61
N PHE A 1186 -3.10 17.87 10.54
CA PHE A 1186 -2.63 17.18 9.34
C PHE A 1186 -1.47 16.24 9.63
N ILE A 1187 -0.46 16.69 10.39
CA ILE A 1187 0.69 15.85 10.76
C ILE A 1187 0.24 14.67 11.63
N ALA A 1188 -0.62 14.92 12.61
CA ALA A 1188 -1.16 13.88 13.47
C ALA A 1188 -1.95 12.83 12.68
N MET A 1189 -2.79 13.26 11.75
CA MET A 1189 -3.54 12.39 10.85
C MET A 1189 -2.62 11.53 9.97
N CYS A 1190 -1.63 12.15 9.32
CA CYS A 1190 -0.68 11.44 8.47
C CYS A 1190 0.11 10.40 9.26
N ALA A 1191 0.59 10.74 10.47
CA ALA A 1191 1.37 9.83 11.31
C ALA A 1191 0.58 8.59 11.75
N ASN A 1192 -0.75 8.71 11.89
CA ASN A 1192 -1.62 7.60 12.33
C ASN A 1192 -2.27 6.82 11.17
N TYR A 1193 -2.21 7.32 9.93
CA TYR A 1193 -2.88 6.70 8.78
C TYR A 1193 -1.93 6.28 7.65
N VAL A 1194 -0.95 7.12 7.27
CA VAL A 1194 -0.07 6.84 6.11
C VAL A 1194 0.79 5.58 6.28
N PRO A 1195 1.32 5.23 7.47
CA PRO A 1195 2.10 4.01 7.63
C PRO A 1195 1.36 2.74 7.20
N TRP A 1196 0.03 2.69 7.38
CA TRP A 1196 -0.80 1.57 6.94
C TRP A 1196 -0.84 1.37 5.42
N MET A 1197 -0.50 2.40 4.64
CA MET A 1197 -0.38 2.29 3.17
C MET A 1197 0.81 1.44 2.76
N LEU A 1198 1.79 1.25 3.65
CA LEU A 1198 3.02 0.49 3.40
C LEU A 1198 2.99 -0.92 4.01
N VAL A 1199 1.92 -1.26 4.73
CA VAL A 1199 1.79 -2.54 5.43
C VAL A 1199 1.10 -3.54 4.50
N ALA A 1200 1.85 -4.54 4.03
CA ALA A 1200 1.36 -5.56 3.10
C ALA A 1200 0.67 -6.76 3.78
N ARG A 1201 0.82 -6.92 5.10
CA ARG A 1201 0.18 -8.00 5.86
C ARG A 1201 -1.33 -7.78 6.02
N LEU A 1202 -1.99 -8.82 6.53
CA LEU A 1202 -3.40 -8.77 6.92
C LEU A 1202 -3.70 -7.58 7.85
N THR A 1203 -4.72 -6.79 7.50
CA THR A 1203 -5.17 -5.62 8.28
C THR A 1203 -6.70 -5.53 8.33
N PHE A 1204 -7.19 -4.67 9.22
CA PHE A 1204 -8.60 -4.57 9.63
C PHE A 1204 -9.03 -3.12 9.87
N ILE A 1205 -10.32 -2.83 9.77
CA ILE A 1205 -10.89 -1.48 9.91
C ILE A 1205 -10.58 -0.80 11.25
N TYR A 1206 -10.42 -1.56 12.34
CA TYR A 1206 -10.10 -0.99 13.66
C TYR A 1206 -8.74 -0.28 13.70
N HIS A 1207 -7.83 -0.54 12.77
CA HIS A 1207 -6.57 0.19 12.69
C HIS A 1207 -6.77 1.69 12.39
N PHE A 1208 -7.93 2.06 11.86
CA PHE A 1208 -8.33 3.47 11.69
C PHE A 1208 -8.67 4.16 13.03
N PHE A 1209 -8.82 3.42 14.13
CA PHE A 1209 -9.23 3.98 15.42
C PHE A 1209 -8.30 5.08 15.94
N ALA A 1210 -6.98 4.98 15.70
CA ALA A 1210 -6.02 6.02 16.07
C ALA A 1210 -6.15 7.33 15.27
N MET A 1211 -6.73 7.27 14.07
CA MET A 1211 -6.98 8.41 13.19
C MET A 1211 -8.29 9.15 13.55
N LEU A 1212 -9.27 8.42 14.08
CA LEU A 1212 -10.62 8.91 14.40
C LEU A 1212 -10.64 10.22 15.23
N PRO A 1213 -9.88 10.38 16.35
CA PRO A 1213 -9.92 11.61 17.15
C PRO A 1213 -9.55 12.86 16.33
N PHE A 1214 -8.56 12.75 15.45
CA PHE A 1214 -8.10 13.88 14.63
C PHE A 1214 -9.08 14.20 13.48
N MET A 1215 -9.76 13.19 12.94
CA MET A 1215 -10.86 13.37 12.00
C MET A 1215 -12.03 14.13 12.63
N ILE A 1216 -12.41 13.79 13.87
CA ILE A 1216 -13.46 14.51 14.61
C ILE A 1216 -13.10 15.99 14.80
N PHE A 1217 -11.84 16.30 15.13
CA PHE A 1217 -11.40 17.70 15.20
C PHE A 1217 -11.50 18.44 13.87
N CYS A 1218 -11.36 17.77 12.73
CA CYS A 1218 -11.61 18.38 11.42
C CYS A 1218 -13.10 18.75 11.25
N ILE A 1219 -14.03 17.92 11.70
CA ILE A 1219 -15.47 18.24 11.69
C ILE A 1219 -15.74 19.50 12.51
N VAL A 1220 -15.23 19.53 13.75
CA VAL A 1220 -15.37 20.68 14.65
C VAL A 1220 -14.76 21.95 14.04
N TYR A 1221 -13.60 21.83 13.38
CA TYR A 1221 -12.94 22.95 12.70
C TYR A 1221 -13.80 23.55 11.59
N VAL A 1222 -14.42 22.71 10.75
CA VAL A 1222 -15.28 23.16 9.65
C VAL A 1222 -16.54 23.86 10.19
N ILE A 1223 -17.20 23.26 11.18
CA ILE A 1223 -18.40 23.85 11.79
C ILE A 1223 -18.07 25.20 12.44
N ARG A 1224 -16.97 25.26 13.21
CA ARG A 1224 -16.45 26.51 13.76
C ARG A 1224 -16.20 27.54 12.66
N HIS A 1225 -15.56 27.14 11.57
CA HIS A 1225 -15.24 28.07 10.48
C HIS A 1225 -16.49 28.71 9.91
N PHE A 1226 -17.54 27.93 9.60
CA PHE A 1226 -18.79 28.45 9.04
C PHE A 1226 -19.53 29.33 10.04
N LYS A 1227 -19.65 28.90 11.30
CA LYS A 1227 -20.33 29.66 12.36
C LYS A 1227 -19.66 31.01 12.62
N GLU A 1228 -18.32 31.04 12.70
CA GLU A 1228 -17.59 32.29 12.95
C GLU A 1228 -17.48 33.19 11.71
N SER A 1229 -17.58 32.64 10.49
CA SER A 1229 -17.47 33.44 9.26
C SER A 1229 -18.79 34.07 8.82
N ASN A 1230 -19.93 33.58 9.32
CA ASN A 1230 -21.23 34.14 9.00
C ASN A 1230 -22.09 34.35 10.27
N PRO A 1231 -21.76 35.34 11.13
CA PRO A 1231 -22.41 35.52 12.43
C PRO A 1231 -23.92 35.83 12.35
N ARG A 1232 -24.40 36.28 11.19
CA ARG A 1232 -25.82 36.59 10.94
C ARG A 1232 -26.67 35.35 10.67
N SER A 1233 -26.07 34.22 10.29
CA SER A 1233 -26.80 32.95 10.13
C SER A 1233 -26.82 32.20 11.46
N ASN A 1234 -28.01 31.99 12.03
CA ASN A 1234 -28.17 31.13 13.20
C ASN A 1234 -27.97 29.66 12.80
N LEU A 1235 -26.74 29.15 12.89
CA LEU A 1235 -26.40 27.76 12.57
C LEU A 1235 -26.68 26.79 13.74
N ASN A 1236 -27.16 27.27 14.89
CA ASN A 1236 -27.42 26.42 16.05
C ASN A 1236 -28.45 25.31 15.75
N PRO A 1237 -29.56 25.54 15.02
CA PRO A 1237 -30.49 24.47 14.66
C PRO A 1237 -29.82 23.35 13.86
N VAL A 1238 -28.91 23.70 12.93
CA VAL A 1238 -28.16 22.71 12.12
C VAL A 1238 -27.21 21.90 13.02
N ILE A 1239 -26.52 22.57 13.95
CA ILE A 1239 -25.60 21.90 14.88
C ILE A 1239 -26.36 20.95 15.83
N TYR A 1240 -27.49 21.39 16.38
CA TYR A 1240 -28.32 20.54 17.24
C TYR A 1240 -28.95 19.38 16.47
N SER A 1241 -29.37 19.61 15.22
CA SER A 1241 -29.83 18.55 14.33
C SER A 1241 -28.71 17.53 14.06
N TYR A 1242 -27.48 17.99 13.85
CA TYR A 1242 -26.33 17.10 13.66
C TYR A 1242 -26.05 16.24 14.91
N TYR A 1243 -26.10 16.81 16.12
CA TYR A 1243 -26.02 16.02 17.35
C TYR A 1243 -27.13 14.98 17.46
N ALA A 1244 -28.37 15.38 17.14
CA ALA A 1244 -29.51 14.48 17.15
C ALA A 1244 -29.32 13.33 16.16
N VAL A 1245 -28.86 13.59 14.93
CA VAL A 1245 -28.57 12.54 13.94
C VAL A 1245 -27.49 11.58 14.45
N VAL A 1246 -26.36 12.10 14.95
CA VAL A 1246 -25.27 11.25 15.48
C VAL A 1246 -25.76 10.35 16.60
N PHE A 1247 -26.53 10.89 17.55
CA PHE A 1247 -27.05 10.14 18.69
C PHE A 1247 -28.17 9.16 18.30
N LEU A 1248 -29.08 9.54 17.41
CA LEU A 1248 -30.14 8.66 16.91
C LEU A 1248 -29.56 7.49 16.12
N LEU A 1249 -28.53 7.72 15.30
CA LEU A 1249 -27.82 6.64 14.63
C LEU A 1249 -27.13 5.72 15.64
N PHE A 1250 -26.51 6.27 16.69
CA PHE A 1250 -25.95 5.46 17.77
C PHE A 1250 -27.01 4.58 18.43
N LEU A 1251 -28.18 5.12 18.77
CA LEU A 1251 -29.28 4.33 19.35
C LEU A 1251 -29.82 3.27 18.36
N MET A 1252 -29.93 3.62 17.08
CA MET A 1252 -30.43 2.71 16.04
C MET A 1252 -29.49 1.51 15.84
N PHE A 1253 -28.17 1.74 15.83
CA PHE A 1253 -27.16 0.69 15.70
C PHE A 1253 -26.78 0.04 17.03
N TYR A 1254 -27.13 0.62 18.19
CA TYR A 1254 -26.76 0.15 19.52
C TYR A 1254 -26.91 -1.37 19.72
N PRO A 1255 -27.97 -2.05 19.25
CA PRO A 1255 -28.08 -3.50 19.44
C PRO A 1255 -26.91 -4.30 18.86
N ILE A 1256 -26.44 -3.96 17.66
CA ILE A 1256 -25.32 -4.67 17.00
C ILE A 1256 -23.94 -4.15 17.42
N LEU A 1257 -23.89 -3.05 18.18
CA LEU A 1257 -22.67 -2.54 18.81
C LEU A 1257 -22.47 -3.09 20.23
N SER A 1258 -23.59 -3.39 20.91
CA SER A 1258 -23.61 -3.78 22.32
C SER A 1258 -23.69 -5.29 22.56
N GLY A 1259 -24.09 -6.07 21.55
CA GLY A 1259 -24.43 -7.48 21.70
C GLY A 1259 -25.89 -7.72 22.09
N ALA A 1260 -26.73 -6.67 22.18
CA ALA A 1260 -28.13 -6.84 22.53
C ALA A 1260 -28.89 -7.67 21.49
N THR A 1261 -29.84 -8.48 21.94
CA THR A 1261 -30.63 -9.33 21.05
C THR A 1261 -31.70 -8.49 20.34
N VAL A 1262 -31.74 -8.55 19.00
CA VAL A 1262 -32.69 -7.80 18.17
C VAL A 1262 -33.25 -8.69 17.05
N SER A 1263 -34.38 -8.31 16.44
CA SER A 1263 -34.93 -9.03 15.29
C SER A 1263 -33.94 -9.08 14.12
N ARG A 1264 -33.79 -10.25 13.50
CA ARG A 1264 -32.96 -10.40 12.28
C ARG A 1264 -33.49 -9.52 11.14
N SER A 1265 -34.82 -9.40 11.02
CA SER A 1265 -35.46 -8.53 10.04
C SER A 1265 -35.06 -7.06 10.18
N TYR A 1266 -34.87 -6.57 11.41
CA TYR A 1266 -34.42 -5.19 11.65
C TYR A 1266 -32.98 -4.98 11.18
N ILE A 1267 -32.10 -5.96 11.40
CA ILE A 1267 -30.71 -5.91 10.92
C ILE A 1267 -30.69 -5.85 9.39
N ASP A 1268 -31.40 -6.78 8.73
CA ASP A 1268 -31.35 -6.94 7.28
C ASP A 1268 -32.01 -5.79 6.52
N HIS A 1269 -33.11 -5.22 7.04
CA HIS A 1269 -33.88 -4.18 6.33
C HIS A 1269 -33.60 -2.76 6.81
N THR A 1270 -33.08 -2.56 8.03
CA THR A 1270 -32.87 -1.22 8.61
C THR A 1270 -31.40 -0.87 8.78
N LEU A 1271 -30.55 -1.81 9.20
CA LEU A 1271 -29.14 -1.53 9.51
C LEU A 1271 -28.20 -1.77 8.32
N LYS A 1272 -28.53 -2.72 7.43
CA LYS A 1272 -27.70 -3.08 6.28
C LYS A 1272 -27.81 -2.06 5.13
N TRP A 1273 -27.09 -0.95 5.25
CA TRP A 1273 -27.14 0.15 4.27
C TRP A 1273 -26.30 -0.10 3.02
N ILE A 1274 -25.22 -0.87 3.14
CA ILE A 1274 -24.31 -1.21 2.05
C ILE A 1274 -24.33 -2.73 1.90
N SER A 1275 -24.37 -3.24 0.66
CA SER A 1275 -24.45 -4.69 0.40
C SER A 1275 -23.27 -5.47 0.98
N SER A 1276 -22.09 -4.85 1.07
CA SER A 1276 -20.88 -5.42 1.66
C SER A 1276 -20.86 -5.41 3.19
N TRP A 1277 -21.84 -4.80 3.87
CA TRP A 1277 -21.98 -4.90 5.32
C TRP A 1277 -22.52 -6.27 5.68
N VAL A 1278 -21.66 -7.09 6.26
CA VAL A 1278 -21.99 -8.44 6.74
C VAL A 1278 -22.33 -8.35 8.22
N PHE A 1279 -23.57 -8.71 8.55
CA PHE A 1279 -24.15 -8.79 9.89
C PHE A 1279 -24.81 -10.15 10.08
#